data_AF-A0A832C5R9-F1
#
_entry.id   AF-A0A832C5R9-F1
#
_cell.length_a   1.000
_cell.length_b   1.000
_cell.length_c   1.000
_cell.angle_alpha   90.00
_cell.angle_beta   90.00
_cell.angle_gamma   90.00
#
_symmetry.space_group_name_H-M   'P 1'
#
loop_
_entity.id
_entity.type
_entity.pdbx_description
1 polymer ?
#
loop_
_entity_poly.entity_id
_entity_poly.type
_entity_poly.pdbx_seq_one_letter_code
_entity_poly.pdbx_strand_id
1 'polypeptide(L)'
;MSIKQQQYHMGINMGHDRSVAIVKNGEIVVAIEQERLDRNKHSVGYMLQSQAASQVQVPMESIRYCLEACGITWKDIASVTANMPGRDFAPNILRAQFPGEDIVAKVKKIPSHHLAHAYSAYWPSGFDKALILVVDATGSTDDNHLTESYTLYIGEGDKISTLHAEKVISHLAPLSTLGFIYEYITRKAGFCTKVGPSLQIAEAGKLMGLAPYGGEQSNFNRWIGTREGSYSLDISAYDIFLEVAALEKRYDTGEGKPYLRPYLVDLAYKVQKELEEALLHVVGLAMERTGIRKLCIAGGVGLNSVANYKLLRQLNLDDIFIFPAAGDSGIAAGCALWAYHTIEGGRERHRLRRATLGRTYSLDEVKEALKKFDPLIEVEELTDSEMLERSAEALADGHIVCRFEGGSEYGPRALGHRSIMVDPTFKRMKDILNARVKHREAFRPFAPVIPVEDIDKVFEQNVASPFMLLVPQIRKEYHEIIPAVTHYDGTGRIQTATKEDNPYFYHLCHKLVEKRQGPPVLLNTSFNVAGQPIVETPQEAIETFLSTDIDYLSIENFWVSKRNVPVLSYEENEKRVAPSALPHGLPPDQPSVNDMMRKLDRALFFGETEGCPWSFEELRKLSSQGGLFKETSRLFPETPFYGPLRTQLSPNVVLLLDPLGKSTIVDLSRPSLKPFSYTFDEIKLLLTVLNAPREEWDKLRIDLHMTTFEFDQRVKWAIQQLDFYNLKPAMATVQKESKEIKPQPASPDLTLTAFEDESFTSATSILMDFNQILSRAEYTESKICSLLKINSLQEIEPTYMTYYDKYLLPQSDLADLIRIFLLRSSLSEQRLRELLGDKVFSTLTELGILIRRAEAWASRVDIFCADGLYLATDHRFMFLPEDRIGESPVMYIGMDSMGLVHTAPRYRAEQLLDLCCGSGIQGLVASRYARHVTGVDINPRSIRFSRFNAQLNGIRNICFYLGDLYEPVKGRKFDTILANPPFVPSPKSEYRFRDGGKSGEEILRRIIRESADHLAPEGRLFIVTDLVDVHNYEAKLNNWWTGGPAHKLVLQTADRNDILFSEPHSHRPFGQSFEEYVAELEQWIRNFHEVGISSVNFGYVMICRLLPGKRGSYYNRTIHNPSTPIHQQVKEYFRQRELLENPQANGDKFLVLSRDIYFRTEVNHDIASRKIELFAPNNPYYTTYRITDAVYRMLQDIDSIQPRLSEFLTPVNQKWIYDLIYKGILTLRDEQIVNDNFRPRAVANNDMAILELQSKTTPTCLSSYLVAG
;
A
#
# COMPACT_ATOMS: atom_id res chain seq x y z
N MET A 1 19.27 36.07 -55.67
CA MET A 1 18.73 35.14 -54.65
C MET A 1 18.68 33.76 -55.28
N SER A 2 19.50 32.82 -54.81
CA SER A 2 19.46 31.43 -55.29
C SER A 2 18.12 30.80 -54.83
N ILE A 3 17.34 30.27 -55.77
CA ILE A 3 16.13 29.51 -55.48
C ILE A 3 16.60 28.27 -54.72
N LYS A 4 16.43 28.24 -53.38
CA LYS A 4 16.64 27.03 -52.59
C LYS A 4 15.72 25.96 -53.17
N GLN A 5 16.29 24.84 -53.60
CA GLN A 5 15.54 23.68 -54.10
C GLN A 5 14.64 23.18 -52.96
N GLN A 6 13.32 23.23 -53.17
CA GLN A 6 12.30 22.87 -52.17
C GLN A 6 12.49 21.43 -51.69
N GLN A 7 12.46 21.18 -50.38
CA GLN A 7 12.81 19.89 -49.79
C GLN A 7 11.62 19.22 -49.07
N TYR A 8 11.66 17.89 -48.94
CA TYR A 8 10.67 17.12 -48.19
C TYR A 8 11.17 16.83 -46.78
N HIS A 9 10.31 17.03 -45.78
CA HIS A 9 10.60 16.72 -44.37
C HIS A 9 9.69 15.61 -43.89
N MET A 10 10.28 14.55 -43.33
CA MET A 10 9.53 13.42 -42.77
C MET A 10 9.46 13.53 -41.25
N GLY A 11 8.27 13.32 -40.70
CA GLY A 11 8.03 13.21 -39.28
C GLY A 11 7.48 11.83 -38.93
N ILE A 12 7.88 11.29 -37.77
CA ILE A 12 7.53 9.93 -37.34
C ILE A 12 7.14 9.92 -35.86
N ASN A 13 5.98 9.34 -35.53
CA ASN A 13 5.63 8.97 -34.16
C ASN A 13 6.09 7.54 -33.87
N MET A 14 6.88 7.36 -32.81
CA MET A 14 7.42 6.06 -32.38
C MET A 14 6.74 5.50 -31.11
N GLY A 15 5.76 6.21 -30.54
CA GLY A 15 5.00 5.78 -29.36
C GLY A 15 3.91 4.74 -29.65
N HIS A 16 2.77 4.86 -28.96
CA HIS A 16 1.52 4.25 -29.42
C HIS A 16 0.91 5.10 -30.55
N ASP A 17 -0.05 4.55 -31.29
CA ASP A 17 -0.64 5.22 -32.46
C ASP A 17 0.43 5.68 -33.47
N ARG A 18 1.39 4.77 -33.76
CA ARG A 18 2.50 5.06 -34.67
C ARG A 18 1.99 5.67 -35.98
N SER A 19 2.66 6.69 -36.48
CA SER A 19 2.23 7.43 -37.66
C SER A 19 3.42 8.06 -38.38
N VAL A 20 3.22 8.41 -39.64
CA VAL A 20 4.21 9.10 -40.48
C VAL A 20 3.53 10.22 -41.25
N ALA A 21 4.22 11.34 -41.39
CA ALA A 21 3.79 12.47 -42.21
C ALA A 21 4.96 13.04 -43.01
N ILE A 22 4.68 13.56 -44.20
CA ILE A 22 5.64 14.29 -45.02
C ILE A 22 5.12 15.71 -45.23
N VAL A 23 6.02 16.69 -45.06
CA VAL A 23 5.78 18.11 -45.27
C VAL A 23 6.65 18.62 -46.42
N LYS A 24 6.07 19.47 -47.26
CA LYS A 24 6.78 20.22 -48.31
C LYS A 24 6.26 21.65 -48.33
N ASN A 25 7.15 22.64 -48.32
CA ASN A 25 6.79 24.07 -48.30
C ASN A 25 5.78 24.44 -47.19
N GLY A 26 5.88 23.83 -46.01
CA GLY A 26 4.97 24.09 -44.89
C GLY A 26 3.56 23.48 -45.04
N GLU A 27 3.28 22.74 -46.10
CA GLU A 27 2.06 21.96 -46.30
C GLU A 27 2.29 20.48 -45.94
N ILE A 28 1.35 19.86 -45.21
CA ILE A 28 1.34 18.42 -44.96
C ILE A 28 0.80 17.75 -46.23
N VAL A 29 1.67 17.08 -47.00
CA VAL A 29 1.31 16.52 -48.31
C VAL A 29 0.77 15.10 -48.22
N VAL A 30 1.21 14.32 -47.22
CA VAL A 30 0.69 12.99 -46.91
C VAL A 30 0.89 12.70 -45.43
N ALA A 31 -0.07 12.04 -44.80
CA ALA A 31 0.04 11.51 -43.45
C ALA A 31 -0.83 10.26 -43.28
N ILE A 32 -0.32 9.26 -42.56
CA ILE A 32 -1.03 8.00 -42.32
C ILE A 32 -0.70 7.43 -40.94
N GLU A 33 -1.70 6.81 -40.31
CA GLU A 33 -1.56 6.05 -39.06
C GLU A 33 -1.24 4.58 -39.38
N GLN A 34 -0.26 4.00 -38.71
CA GLN A 34 0.18 2.62 -38.95
C GLN A 34 -0.95 1.60 -38.74
N GLU A 35 -1.87 1.87 -37.81
CA GLU A 35 -3.03 1.00 -37.57
C GLU A 35 -3.92 0.81 -38.80
N ARG A 36 -3.94 1.78 -39.72
CA ARG A 36 -4.70 1.71 -40.98
C ARG A 36 -4.12 0.63 -41.90
N LEU A 37 -2.81 0.43 -41.84
CA LEU A 37 -2.03 -0.45 -42.73
C LEU A 37 -1.85 -1.85 -42.16
N ASP A 38 -1.52 -1.98 -40.87
CA ASP A 38 -1.31 -3.28 -40.22
C ASP A 38 -2.59 -3.88 -39.62
N ARG A 39 -3.69 -3.11 -39.65
CA ARG A 39 -5.02 -3.45 -39.12
C ARG A 39 -5.03 -3.71 -37.60
N ASN A 40 -3.96 -3.34 -36.89
CA ASN A 40 -3.86 -3.44 -35.43
C ASN A 40 -4.19 -2.10 -34.80
N LYS A 41 -5.38 -2.00 -34.20
CA LYS A 41 -5.85 -0.79 -33.54
C LYS A 41 -4.87 -0.35 -32.45
N HIS A 42 -4.56 0.94 -32.42
CA HIS A 42 -3.53 1.53 -31.57
C HIS A 42 -2.14 0.92 -31.78
N SER A 43 -1.77 0.65 -33.03
CA SER A 43 -0.53 -0.01 -33.42
C SER A 43 0.67 0.53 -32.62
N VAL A 44 1.26 -0.36 -31.81
CA VAL A 44 2.43 -0.08 -30.97
C VAL A 44 3.68 -0.71 -31.55
N GLY A 45 4.83 -0.09 -31.34
CA GLY A 45 6.11 -0.60 -31.85
C GLY A 45 6.73 -1.79 -31.10
N TYR A 46 5.99 -2.63 -30.37
CA TYR A 46 6.55 -3.64 -29.43
C TYR A 46 6.66 -5.08 -29.97
N MET A 47 7.73 -5.79 -29.55
CA MET A 47 7.68 -7.19 -29.10
C MET A 47 8.40 -7.35 -27.74
N LEU A 48 7.95 -8.30 -26.92
CA LEU A 48 8.13 -8.42 -25.47
C LEU A 48 9.56 -8.24 -24.90
N GLN A 49 9.62 -7.49 -23.78
CA GLN A 49 10.61 -7.54 -22.70
C GLN A 49 12.12 -7.56 -23.08
N SER A 50 12.73 -6.39 -23.36
CA SER A 50 14.10 -6.12 -22.87
C SER A 50 14.46 -4.62 -22.92
N GLN A 51 15.42 -4.23 -22.09
CA GLN A 51 15.97 -2.86 -21.92
C GLN A 51 16.83 -2.35 -23.10
N ALA A 52 16.67 -2.88 -24.32
CA ALA A 52 17.53 -2.54 -25.44
C ALA A 52 16.77 -1.72 -26.51
N ALA A 53 17.34 -0.57 -26.90
CA ALA A 53 16.91 0.25 -28.05
C ALA A 53 16.86 -0.52 -29.39
N SER A 54 17.27 -1.79 -29.42
CA SER A 54 17.22 -2.69 -30.56
C SER A 54 15.86 -3.38 -30.80
N GLN A 55 14.81 -3.10 -29.99
CA GLN A 55 13.55 -3.88 -30.02
C GLN A 55 12.26 -3.07 -30.29
N VAL A 56 12.32 -1.76 -30.50
CA VAL A 56 11.16 -0.95 -30.94
C VAL A 56 11.09 -0.96 -32.47
N GLN A 57 9.98 -1.41 -33.04
CA GLN A 57 9.78 -1.48 -34.49
C GLN A 57 9.42 -0.11 -35.07
N VAL A 58 10.24 0.37 -36.01
CA VAL A 58 9.96 1.55 -36.83
C VAL A 58 8.78 1.27 -37.77
N PRO A 59 7.81 2.20 -37.96
CA PRO A 59 6.64 2.00 -38.82
C PRO A 59 6.99 2.03 -40.31
N MET A 60 7.73 1.02 -40.78
CA MET A 60 8.27 0.95 -42.14
C MET A 60 7.19 0.93 -43.21
N GLU A 61 6.02 0.35 -42.93
CA GLU A 61 4.87 0.33 -43.83
C GLU A 61 4.32 1.75 -44.04
N SER A 62 4.16 2.54 -42.97
CA SER A 62 3.74 3.94 -43.06
C SER A 62 4.77 4.82 -43.76
N ILE A 63 6.06 4.57 -43.52
CA ILE A 63 7.16 5.26 -44.21
C ILE A 63 7.08 5.00 -45.72
N ARG A 64 6.99 3.71 -46.11
CA ARG A 64 6.89 3.32 -47.53
C ARG A 64 5.65 3.93 -48.16
N TYR A 65 4.51 3.84 -47.50
CA TYR A 65 3.24 4.41 -47.95
C TYR A 65 3.38 5.91 -48.27
N CYS A 66 4.00 6.69 -47.38
CA CYS A 66 4.16 8.14 -47.58
C CYS A 66 5.14 8.47 -48.72
N LEU A 67 6.22 7.70 -48.87
CA LEU A 67 7.18 7.89 -49.97
C LEU A 67 6.54 7.56 -51.33
N GLU A 68 5.82 6.44 -51.42
CA GLU A 68 5.10 6.02 -52.62
C GLU A 68 4.00 7.01 -53.01
N ALA A 69 3.21 7.49 -52.03
CA ALA A 69 2.17 8.49 -52.25
C ALA A 69 2.73 9.82 -52.81
N CYS A 70 3.94 10.20 -52.38
CA CYS A 70 4.63 11.39 -52.89
C CYS A 70 5.39 11.15 -54.21
N GLY A 71 5.56 9.89 -54.65
CA GLY A 71 6.40 9.54 -55.79
C GLY A 71 7.89 9.87 -55.58
N ILE A 72 8.38 9.79 -54.34
CA ILE A 72 9.76 10.17 -53.96
C ILE A 72 10.51 9.01 -53.28
N THR A 73 11.81 9.21 -53.08
CA THR A 73 12.68 8.26 -52.39
C THR A 73 13.37 8.91 -51.18
N TRP A 74 14.13 8.12 -50.42
CA TRP A 74 14.96 8.62 -49.31
C TRP A 74 15.95 9.73 -49.69
N LYS A 75 16.33 9.83 -50.96
CA LYS A 75 17.24 10.87 -51.45
C LYS A 75 16.59 12.25 -51.38
N ASP A 76 15.29 12.32 -51.59
CA ASP A 76 14.50 13.55 -51.68
C ASP A 76 14.10 14.11 -50.30
N ILE A 77 14.18 13.28 -49.26
CA ILE A 77 13.96 13.69 -47.87
C ILE A 77 15.17 14.48 -47.37
N ALA A 78 14.97 15.71 -46.90
CA ALA A 78 16.04 16.53 -46.31
C ALA A 78 16.25 16.28 -44.82
N SER A 79 15.18 15.96 -44.09
CA SER A 79 15.28 15.63 -42.67
C SER A 79 14.26 14.59 -42.27
N VAL A 80 14.62 13.76 -41.28
CA VAL A 80 13.70 12.88 -40.58
C VAL A 80 13.68 13.30 -39.11
N THR A 81 12.51 13.60 -38.56
CA THR A 81 12.35 13.92 -37.14
C THR A 81 11.39 12.93 -36.51
N ALA A 82 11.78 12.35 -35.37
CA ALA A 82 10.94 11.42 -34.67
C ALA A 82 10.90 11.70 -33.19
N ASN A 83 9.81 11.30 -32.56
CA ASN A 83 9.59 11.51 -31.14
C ASN A 83 8.72 10.39 -30.54
N MET A 84 8.89 10.17 -29.25
CA MET A 84 8.02 9.35 -28.41
C MET A 84 7.84 10.03 -27.03
N PRO A 85 6.71 9.81 -26.34
CA PRO A 85 6.49 10.36 -25.01
C PRO A 85 7.43 9.73 -23.97
N GLY A 86 7.56 10.37 -22.80
CA GLY A 86 8.51 9.97 -21.77
C GLY A 86 9.94 10.40 -22.12
N ARG A 87 10.93 9.58 -21.77
CA ARG A 87 12.32 9.82 -22.20
C ARG A 87 12.45 9.46 -23.68
N ASP A 88 12.67 10.47 -24.52
CA ASP A 88 12.67 10.31 -25.97
C ASP A 88 13.95 9.61 -26.49
N PHE A 89 13.80 8.34 -26.86
CA PHE A 89 14.84 7.53 -27.50
C PHE A 89 14.65 7.40 -29.01
N ALA A 90 13.59 7.97 -29.59
CA ALA A 90 13.24 7.77 -31.00
C ALA A 90 14.36 8.14 -31.97
N PRO A 91 15.07 9.28 -31.83
CA PRO A 91 16.19 9.61 -32.72
C PRO A 91 17.32 8.57 -32.68
N ASN A 92 17.61 8.01 -31.50
CA ASN A 92 18.67 7.01 -31.36
C ASN A 92 18.28 5.68 -31.98
N ILE A 93 17.01 5.28 -31.82
CA ILE A 93 16.45 4.06 -32.45
C ILE A 93 16.51 4.18 -33.97
N LEU A 94 16.08 5.32 -34.54
CA LEU A 94 16.14 5.53 -35.98
C LEU A 94 17.57 5.49 -36.54
N ARG A 95 18.52 6.14 -35.86
CA ARG A 95 19.93 6.10 -36.28
C ARG A 95 20.53 4.69 -36.25
N ALA A 96 20.04 3.83 -35.36
CA ALA A 96 20.51 2.44 -35.27
C ALA A 96 19.86 1.51 -36.31
N GLN A 97 18.61 1.78 -36.74
CA GLN A 97 17.85 0.89 -37.62
C GLN A 97 17.85 1.33 -39.09
N PHE A 98 18.08 2.60 -39.40
CA PHE A 98 18.09 3.07 -40.79
C PHE A 98 19.37 2.67 -41.54
N PRO A 99 19.23 2.19 -42.80
CA PRO A 99 20.39 1.80 -43.60
C PRO A 99 21.10 3.03 -44.18
N GLY A 100 22.42 3.10 -43.98
CA GLY A 100 23.29 4.08 -44.64
C GLY A 100 23.47 5.41 -43.88
N GLU A 101 24.72 5.88 -43.82
CA GLU A 101 25.12 7.08 -43.08
C GLU A 101 24.40 8.36 -43.55
N ASP A 102 24.06 8.44 -44.84
CA ASP A 102 23.37 9.58 -45.43
C ASP A 102 21.97 9.82 -44.83
N ILE A 103 21.23 8.75 -44.51
CA ILE A 103 19.89 8.86 -43.90
C ILE A 103 20.03 9.16 -42.40
N VAL A 104 20.98 8.52 -41.73
CA VAL A 104 21.29 8.72 -40.31
C VAL A 104 21.66 10.19 -40.02
N ALA A 105 22.42 10.85 -40.91
CA ALA A 105 22.78 12.26 -40.80
C ALA A 105 21.57 13.22 -40.91
N LYS A 106 20.49 12.78 -41.56
CA LYS A 106 19.23 13.52 -41.71
C LYS A 106 18.33 13.42 -40.48
N VAL A 107 18.61 12.52 -39.52
CA VAL A 107 17.80 12.33 -38.30
C VAL A 107 18.00 13.48 -37.31
N LYS A 108 16.95 14.27 -37.07
CA LYS A 108 16.92 15.42 -36.15
C LYS A 108 16.09 15.08 -34.90
N LYS A 109 16.38 15.78 -33.81
CA LYS A 109 15.67 15.65 -32.52
C LYS A 109 14.89 16.92 -32.27
N ILE A 110 13.58 16.78 -32.03
CA ILE A 110 12.74 17.87 -31.56
C ILE A 110 12.93 18.04 -30.03
N PRO A 111 12.90 19.28 -29.48
CA PRO A 111 13.16 19.50 -28.04
C PRO A 111 12.15 18.88 -27.06
N SER A 112 10.89 18.74 -27.46
CA SER A 112 9.81 18.29 -26.57
C SER A 112 8.67 17.65 -27.37
N HIS A 113 8.03 16.65 -26.77
CA HIS A 113 6.83 15.99 -27.27
C HIS A 113 5.66 16.98 -27.37
N HIS A 114 5.44 17.80 -26.32
CA HIS A 114 4.41 18.84 -26.37
C HIS A 114 4.70 19.91 -27.43
N LEU A 115 5.97 20.18 -27.73
CA LEU A 115 6.29 21.10 -28.82
C LEU A 115 5.89 20.51 -30.18
N ALA A 116 6.06 19.20 -30.41
CA ALA A 116 5.57 18.55 -31.62
C ALA A 116 4.05 18.74 -31.77
N HIS A 117 3.28 18.48 -30.71
CA HIS A 117 1.85 18.75 -30.65
C HIS A 117 1.51 20.23 -30.93
N ALA A 118 2.27 21.17 -30.37
CA ALA A 118 2.05 22.59 -30.62
C ALA A 118 2.23 22.95 -32.11
N TYR A 119 3.23 22.37 -32.78
CA TYR A 119 3.41 22.53 -34.22
C TYR A 119 2.27 21.87 -35.02
N SER A 120 1.79 20.69 -34.64
CA SER A 120 0.69 20.03 -35.35
C SER A 120 -0.61 20.85 -35.30
N ALA A 121 -0.86 21.62 -34.24
CA ALA A 121 -2.04 22.48 -34.17
C ALA A 121 -1.83 23.89 -34.75
N TYR A 122 -0.80 24.62 -34.31
CA TYR A 122 -0.68 26.04 -34.66
C TYR A 122 -0.33 26.27 -36.13
N TRP A 123 0.63 25.53 -36.67
CA TRP A 123 1.09 25.74 -38.05
C TRP A 123 -0.03 25.60 -39.08
N PRO A 124 -0.85 24.53 -39.05
CA PRO A 124 -1.96 24.36 -39.97
C PRO A 124 -3.24 25.12 -39.60
N SER A 125 -3.30 25.85 -38.47
CA SER A 125 -4.53 26.54 -38.04
C SER A 125 -4.98 27.65 -38.98
N GLY A 126 -4.04 28.31 -39.66
CA GLY A 126 -4.29 29.56 -40.40
C GLY A 126 -4.44 30.80 -39.51
N PHE A 127 -4.12 30.72 -38.21
CA PHE A 127 -4.14 31.87 -37.30
C PHE A 127 -2.79 32.59 -37.26
N ASP A 128 -2.78 33.92 -37.40
CA ASP A 128 -1.56 34.74 -37.26
C ASP A 128 -1.11 34.89 -35.80
N LYS A 129 -2.05 34.81 -34.85
CA LYS A 129 -1.80 34.88 -33.42
C LYS A 129 -2.81 34.04 -32.66
N ALA A 130 -2.35 33.13 -31.80
CA ALA A 130 -3.21 32.23 -31.03
C ALA A 130 -2.53 31.74 -29.74
N LEU A 131 -3.34 31.42 -28.73
CA LEU A 131 -2.92 30.55 -27.63
C LEU A 131 -2.87 29.12 -28.14
N ILE A 132 -1.93 28.32 -27.64
CA ILE A 132 -1.81 26.91 -28.00
C ILE A 132 -1.80 26.11 -26.71
N LEU A 133 -2.82 25.30 -26.51
CA LEU A 133 -2.95 24.40 -25.37
C LEU A 133 -2.59 22.98 -25.82
N VAL A 134 -1.54 22.42 -25.21
CA VAL A 134 -1.18 21.02 -25.37
C VAL A 134 -1.45 20.30 -24.06
N VAL A 135 -2.37 19.32 -24.06
CA VAL A 135 -2.72 18.55 -22.87
C VAL A 135 -2.77 17.08 -23.25
N ASP A 136 -1.97 16.27 -22.56
CA ASP A 136 -1.83 14.85 -22.86
C ASP A 136 -1.84 13.97 -21.60
N ALA A 137 -1.83 12.65 -21.78
CA ALA A 137 -1.55 11.71 -20.70
C ALA A 137 -0.13 11.92 -20.16
N THR A 138 0.85 12.05 -21.06
CA THR A 138 2.24 12.34 -20.73
C THR A 138 2.98 12.96 -21.91
N GLY A 139 3.79 13.99 -21.66
CA GLY A 139 4.74 14.51 -22.64
C GLY A 139 6.16 13.99 -22.42
N SER A 140 7.16 14.83 -22.71
CA SER A 140 8.57 14.49 -22.52
C SER A 140 8.95 14.43 -21.04
N THR A 141 9.83 13.49 -20.70
CA THR A 141 10.52 13.44 -19.40
C THR A 141 11.93 13.96 -19.56
N ASP A 142 12.26 15.02 -18.82
CA ASP A 142 13.58 15.64 -18.87
C ASP A 142 14.62 14.93 -17.98
N ASP A 143 15.85 15.47 -17.97
CA ASP A 143 16.97 14.91 -17.20
C ASP A 143 16.78 15.03 -15.68
N ASN A 144 15.85 15.86 -15.22
CA ASN A 144 15.47 15.98 -13.81
C ASN A 144 14.31 15.03 -13.44
N HIS A 145 13.94 14.10 -14.32
CA HIS A 145 12.84 13.15 -14.14
C HIS A 145 11.47 13.82 -13.95
N LEU A 146 11.30 15.00 -14.55
CA LEU A 146 10.03 15.71 -14.60
C LEU A 146 9.34 15.45 -15.95
N THR A 147 8.10 14.99 -15.88
CA THR A 147 7.26 14.63 -17.03
C THR A 147 6.24 15.73 -17.29
N GLU A 148 6.14 16.19 -18.53
CA GLU A 148 5.13 17.19 -18.94
C GLU A 148 3.69 16.66 -18.76
N SER A 149 2.82 17.46 -18.13
CA SER A 149 1.37 17.18 -18.04
C SER A 149 0.58 18.02 -19.05
N TYR A 150 0.82 19.33 -19.10
CA TYR A 150 0.27 20.22 -20.13
C TYR A 150 1.20 21.42 -20.33
N THR A 151 1.14 22.00 -21.53
CA THR A 151 1.93 23.18 -21.88
C THR A 151 1.06 24.20 -22.59
N LEU A 152 1.20 25.45 -22.19
CA LEU A 152 0.65 26.61 -22.88
C LEU A 152 1.75 27.27 -23.69
N TYR A 153 1.45 27.57 -24.95
CA TYR A 153 2.30 28.37 -25.82
C TYR A 153 1.53 29.57 -26.39
N ILE A 154 2.28 30.54 -26.88
CA ILE A 154 1.80 31.64 -27.71
C ILE A 154 2.40 31.46 -29.11
N GLY A 155 1.52 31.35 -30.10
CA GLY A 155 1.88 31.43 -31.50
C GLY A 155 1.74 32.86 -32.02
N GLU A 156 2.78 33.40 -32.64
CA GLU A 156 2.79 34.72 -33.30
C GLU A 156 3.57 34.65 -34.62
N GLY A 157 2.88 34.81 -35.74
CA GLY A 157 3.49 34.65 -37.07
C GLY A 157 4.01 33.22 -37.25
N ASP A 158 5.31 33.08 -37.52
CA ASP A 158 6.01 31.80 -37.66
C ASP A 158 6.54 31.23 -36.33
N LYS A 159 6.45 31.99 -35.22
CA LYS A 159 7.05 31.61 -33.93
C LYS A 159 6.05 30.96 -32.98
N ILE A 160 6.56 30.02 -32.19
CA ILE A 160 5.89 29.44 -31.02
C ILE A 160 6.79 29.70 -29.80
N SER A 161 6.22 30.25 -28.73
CA SER A 161 6.94 30.54 -27.48
C SER A 161 6.19 29.95 -26.28
N THR A 162 6.91 29.37 -25.32
CA THR A 162 6.28 28.75 -24.13
C THR A 162 5.81 29.83 -23.16
N LEU A 163 4.54 29.75 -22.76
CA LEU A 163 3.95 30.60 -21.72
C LEU A 163 4.00 29.91 -20.35
N HIS A 164 3.69 28.61 -20.30
CA HIS A 164 3.72 27.79 -19.09
C HIS A 164 3.91 26.33 -19.44
N ALA A 165 4.70 25.58 -18.67
CA ALA A 165 4.82 24.13 -18.80
C ALA A 165 4.64 23.49 -17.42
N GLU A 166 3.52 22.79 -17.23
CA GLU A 166 3.28 22.04 -16.00
C GLU A 166 3.95 20.67 -16.09
N LYS A 167 4.77 20.34 -15.09
CA LYS A 167 5.47 19.06 -15.01
C LYS A 167 5.28 18.40 -13.65
N VAL A 168 5.26 17.07 -13.65
CA VAL A 168 5.13 16.24 -12.46
C VAL A 168 6.32 15.28 -12.33
N ILE A 169 6.56 14.76 -11.13
CA ILE A 169 7.62 13.77 -10.91
C ILE A 169 7.24 12.49 -11.66
N SER A 170 8.16 11.95 -12.47
CA SER A 170 7.84 10.92 -13.47
C SER A 170 7.23 9.63 -12.91
N HIS A 171 7.69 9.14 -11.75
CA HIS A 171 7.10 7.93 -11.15
C HIS A 171 5.74 8.19 -10.48
N LEU A 172 5.36 9.45 -10.24
CA LEU A 172 4.02 9.82 -9.75
C LEU A 172 3.05 10.18 -10.88
N ALA A 173 3.55 10.36 -12.10
CA ALA A 173 2.76 10.76 -13.27
C ALA A 173 1.48 9.94 -13.51
N PRO A 174 1.43 8.61 -13.29
CA PRO A 174 0.25 7.78 -13.61
C PRO A 174 -1.07 8.19 -12.94
N LEU A 175 -1.02 9.06 -11.92
CA LEU A 175 -2.22 9.63 -11.31
C LEU A 175 -2.02 11.11 -10.91
N SER A 176 -1.06 11.78 -11.54
CA SER A 176 -0.74 13.19 -11.28
C SER A 176 -0.92 14.10 -12.51
N THR A 177 -1.17 13.55 -13.70
CA THR A 177 -1.46 14.32 -14.92
C THR A 177 -2.94 14.27 -15.27
N LEU A 178 -3.45 15.31 -15.93
CA LEU A 178 -4.85 15.40 -16.34
C LEU A 178 -5.28 14.22 -17.23
N GLY A 179 -4.46 13.88 -18.24
CA GLY A 179 -4.77 12.77 -19.12
C GLY A 179 -4.75 11.42 -18.38
N PHE A 180 -3.76 11.14 -17.52
CA PHE A 180 -3.72 9.87 -16.81
C PHE A 180 -4.84 9.70 -15.78
N ILE A 181 -5.30 10.77 -15.11
CA ILE A 181 -6.48 10.70 -14.23
C ILE A 181 -7.71 10.30 -15.05
N TYR A 182 -7.90 10.92 -16.21
CA TYR A 182 -9.01 10.58 -17.12
C TYR A 182 -8.92 9.13 -17.61
N GLU A 183 -7.72 8.67 -17.97
CA GLU A 183 -7.50 7.29 -18.36
C GLU A 183 -7.65 6.29 -17.20
N TYR A 184 -7.31 6.67 -15.96
CA TYR A 184 -7.47 5.81 -14.79
C TYR A 184 -8.93 5.39 -14.61
N ILE A 185 -9.86 6.35 -14.72
CA ILE A 185 -11.30 6.08 -14.69
C ILE A 185 -11.75 5.35 -15.95
N THR A 186 -11.18 5.67 -17.11
CA THR A 186 -11.46 4.95 -18.37
C THR A 186 -11.16 3.45 -18.22
N ARG A 187 -10.03 3.10 -17.60
CA ARG A 187 -9.64 1.72 -17.32
C ARG A 187 -10.58 1.06 -16.30
N LYS A 188 -10.97 1.78 -15.24
CA LYS A 188 -11.95 1.30 -14.25
C LYS A 188 -13.33 1.02 -14.87
N ALA A 189 -13.76 1.81 -15.85
CA ALA A 189 -14.97 1.57 -16.65
C ALA A 189 -14.84 0.40 -17.65
N GLY A 190 -13.67 -0.24 -17.74
CA GLY A 190 -13.41 -1.36 -18.64
C GLY A 190 -13.19 -0.96 -20.10
N PHE A 191 -12.98 0.32 -20.39
CA PHE A 191 -12.77 0.83 -21.74
C PHE A 191 -11.29 0.74 -22.14
N CYS A 192 -10.80 -0.48 -22.37
CA CYS A 192 -9.43 -0.74 -22.78
C CYS A 192 -9.37 -1.57 -24.06
N THR A 193 -8.48 -1.20 -24.97
CA THR A 193 -8.00 -2.11 -26.02
C THR A 193 -6.75 -2.82 -25.52
N LYS A 194 -6.80 -4.15 -25.48
CA LYS A 194 -5.64 -4.98 -25.12
C LYS A 194 -4.71 -5.09 -26.33
N VAL A 195 -3.44 -4.76 -26.13
CA VAL A 195 -2.41 -4.86 -27.16
C VAL A 195 -1.33 -5.80 -26.65
N GLY A 196 -1.29 -7.03 -27.18
CA GLY A 196 -0.44 -8.09 -26.66
C GLY A 196 -0.84 -8.56 -25.24
N PRO A 197 0.05 -9.30 -24.54
CA PRO A 197 -0.30 -9.96 -23.28
C PRO A 197 -0.35 -9.03 -22.06
N SER A 198 0.21 -7.81 -22.13
CA SER A 198 0.43 -6.97 -20.94
C SER A 198 0.10 -5.49 -21.09
N LEU A 199 -0.14 -4.98 -22.30
CA LEU A 199 -0.42 -3.55 -22.52
C LEU A 199 -1.93 -3.32 -22.72
N GLN A 200 -2.44 -2.26 -22.09
CA GLN A 200 -3.83 -1.82 -22.23
C GLN A 200 -3.86 -0.32 -22.53
N ILE A 201 -4.46 0.03 -23.67
CA ILE A 201 -4.63 1.42 -24.11
C ILE A 201 -6.06 1.84 -23.77
N ALA A 202 -6.19 3.00 -23.10
CA ALA A 202 -7.47 3.51 -22.63
C ALA A 202 -8.26 4.15 -23.79
N GLU A 203 -9.52 3.74 -23.98
CA GLU A 203 -10.41 4.32 -24.98
C GLU A 203 -11.19 5.52 -24.40
N ALA A 204 -10.49 6.60 -24.06
CA ALA A 204 -11.02 7.76 -23.33
C ALA A 204 -12.29 8.39 -23.97
N GLY A 205 -12.41 8.31 -25.31
CA GLY A 205 -13.61 8.76 -26.03
C GLY A 205 -14.90 8.00 -25.67
N LYS A 206 -14.80 6.78 -25.12
CA LYS A 206 -15.95 6.04 -24.56
C LYS A 206 -16.36 6.58 -23.20
N LEU A 207 -15.41 6.90 -22.33
CA LEU A 207 -15.68 7.53 -21.04
C LEU A 207 -16.36 8.90 -21.24
N MET A 208 -15.90 9.67 -22.22
CA MET A 208 -16.52 10.94 -22.60
C MET A 208 -18.00 10.77 -23.00
N GLY A 209 -18.33 9.69 -23.72
CA GLY A 209 -19.72 9.38 -24.07
C GLY A 209 -20.56 8.81 -22.92
N LEU A 210 -19.92 8.33 -21.85
CA LEU A 210 -20.58 7.82 -20.65
C LEU A 210 -20.92 8.96 -19.67
N ALA A 211 -20.07 9.98 -19.58
CA ALA A 211 -20.18 11.08 -18.62
C ALA A 211 -21.57 11.75 -18.55
N PRO A 212 -22.30 11.99 -19.65
CA PRO A 212 -23.64 12.60 -19.58
C PRO A 212 -24.72 11.79 -18.85
N TYR A 213 -24.47 10.50 -18.57
CA TYR A 213 -25.41 9.63 -17.85
C TYR A 213 -25.19 9.63 -16.33
N GLY A 214 -24.14 10.30 -15.85
CA GLY A 214 -23.84 10.46 -14.44
C GLY A 214 -24.34 11.79 -13.88
N GLY A 215 -24.24 11.94 -12.56
CA GLY A 215 -24.63 13.15 -11.85
C GLY A 215 -23.56 13.64 -10.88
N GLU A 216 -23.75 14.88 -10.41
CA GLU A 216 -22.92 15.45 -9.35
C GLU A 216 -23.26 14.82 -8.00
N GLN A 217 -22.23 14.39 -7.28
CA GLN A 217 -22.34 13.87 -5.92
C GLN A 217 -21.66 14.85 -4.96
N SER A 218 -22.46 15.51 -4.12
CA SER A 218 -22.02 16.56 -3.18
C SER A 218 -20.94 16.09 -2.20
N ASN A 219 -20.88 14.79 -1.93
CA ASN A 219 -19.97 14.16 -0.97
C ASN A 219 -18.71 13.54 -1.59
N PHE A 220 -18.51 13.64 -2.92
CA PHE A 220 -17.27 13.20 -3.57
C PHE A 220 -16.21 14.31 -3.46
N ASN A 221 -14.98 13.95 -3.09
CA ASN A 221 -13.90 14.91 -2.86
C ASN A 221 -13.39 15.47 -4.19
N ARG A 222 -13.05 16.75 -4.25
CA ARG A 222 -12.45 17.37 -5.45
C ARG A 222 -11.06 16.78 -5.74
N TRP A 223 -10.80 16.38 -6.98
CA TRP A 223 -9.52 15.77 -7.40
C TRP A 223 -8.57 16.77 -8.04
N ILE A 224 -9.11 17.69 -8.85
CA ILE A 224 -8.36 18.69 -9.61
C ILE A 224 -8.77 20.07 -9.09
N GLY A 225 -7.94 20.61 -8.20
CA GLY A 225 -8.07 21.97 -7.69
C GLY A 225 -7.40 23.00 -8.61
N THR A 226 -8.00 24.19 -8.71
CA THR A 226 -7.38 25.34 -9.36
C THR A 226 -6.70 26.22 -8.32
N ARG A 227 -5.61 26.90 -8.71
CA ARG A 227 -4.91 27.89 -7.88
C ARG A 227 -5.14 29.28 -8.45
N GLU A 228 -5.72 30.17 -7.66
CA GLU A 228 -5.99 31.55 -8.08
C GLU A 228 -4.70 32.24 -8.58
N GLY A 229 -4.79 32.89 -9.75
CA GLY A 229 -3.65 33.57 -10.36
C GLY A 229 -2.49 32.66 -10.82
N SER A 230 -2.64 31.33 -10.78
CA SER A 230 -1.61 30.38 -11.21
C SER A 230 -2.11 29.47 -12.32
N TYR A 231 -1.22 29.13 -13.25
CA TYR A 231 -1.50 28.11 -14.25
C TYR A 231 -1.41 26.70 -13.68
N SER A 232 -0.75 26.48 -12.52
CA SER A 232 -0.58 25.16 -11.91
C SER A 232 -1.84 24.68 -11.20
N LEU A 233 -2.03 23.35 -11.21
CA LEU A 233 -3.19 22.68 -10.63
C LEU A 233 -2.82 21.92 -9.36
N ASP A 234 -3.84 21.67 -8.56
CA ASP A 234 -3.76 21.00 -7.28
C ASP A 234 -4.32 19.58 -7.38
N ILE A 235 -3.44 18.61 -7.52
CA ILE A 235 -3.79 17.18 -7.64
C ILE A 235 -3.21 16.42 -6.44
N SER A 236 -3.99 15.47 -5.90
CA SER A 236 -3.53 14.48 -4.93
C SER A 236 -3.78 13.08 -5.48
N ALA A 237 -2.72 12.45 -6.01
CA ALA A 237 -2.80 11.11 -6.56
C ALA A 237 -3.27 10.08 -5.52
N TYR A 238 -2.81 10.20 -4.27
CA TYR A 238 -3.21 9.27 -3.22
C TYR A 238 -4.67 9.41 -2.82
N ASP A 239 -5.18 10.65 -2.73
CA ASP A 239 -6.57 10.87 -2.34
C ASP A 239 -7.53 10.38 -3.45
N ILE A 240 -7.16 10.54 -4.72
CA ILE A 240 -7.87 9.93 -5.87
C ILE A 240 -7.90 8.41 -5.74
N PHE A 241 -6.73 7.80 -5.48
CA PHE A 241 -6.61 6.35 -5.32
C PHE A 241 -7.49 5.82 -4.18
N LEU A 242 -7.43 6.46 -3.00
CA LEU A 242 -8.22 6.08 -1.84
C LEU A 242 -9.72 6.21 -2.10
N GLU A 243 -10.16 7.30 -2.70
CA GLU A 243 -11.59 7.52 -2.96
C GLU A 243 -12.13 6.51 -3.96
N VAL A 244 -11.40 6.24 -5.06
CA VAL A 244 -11.82 5.22 -6.03
C VAL A 244 -11.86 3.83 -5.39
N ALA A 245 -10.87 3.47 -4.56
CA ALA A 245 -10.88 2.19 -3.84
C ALA A 245 -12.07 2.10 -2.85
N ALA A 246 -12.38 3.17 -2.14
CA ALA A 246 -13.50 3.23 -1.19
C ALA A 246 -14.86 3.17 -1.89
N LEU A 247 -15.03 3.87 -3.02
CA LEU A 247 -16.25 3.81 -3.84
C LEU A 247 -16.44 2.42 -4.44
N GLU A 248 -15.37 1.80 -4.95
CA GLU A 248 -15.38 0.43 -5.45
C GLU A 248 -15.80 -0.54 -4.34
N LYS A 249 -15.21 -0.44 -3.15
CA LYS A 249 -15.58 -1.31 -2.02
C LYS A 249 -17.02 -1.13 -1.56
N ARG A 250 -17.57 0.08 -1.67
CA ARG A 250 -18.92 0.42 -1.20
C ARG A 250 -20.02 0.07 -2.19
N TYR A 251 -19.79 0.31 -3.48
CA TYR A 251 -20.84 0.30 -4.51
C TYR A 251 -20.61 -0.72 -5.62
N ASP A 252 -19.43 -1.33 -5.73
CA ASP A 252 -19.19 -2.34 -6.77
C ASP A 252 -19.83 -3.68 -6.41
N THR A 253 -20.84 -4.08 -7.18
CA THR A 253 -21.50 -5.39 -7.03
C THR A 253 -20.71 -6.52 -7.67
N GLY A 254 -19.71 -6.22 -8.50
CA GLY A 254 -18.98 -7.20 -9.31
C GLY A 254 -19.78 -7.74 -10.50
N GLU A 255 -21.08 -7.45 -10.60
CA GLU A 255 -21.97 -7.98 -11.64
C GLU A 255 -22.05 -7.08 -12.87
N GLY A 256 -22.30 -7.69 -14.03
CA GLY A 256 -22.47 -6.97 -15.30
C GLY A 256 -21.20 -6.32 -15.84
N LYS A 257 -21.37 -5.39 -16.78
CA LYS A 257 -20.25 -4.66 -17.39
C LYS A 257 -19.85 -3.47 -16.52
N PRO A 258 -18.55 -3.18 -16.32
CA PRO A 258 -18.11 -2.12 -15.40
C PRO A 258 -18.74 -0.74 -15.66
N TYR A 259 -18.89 -0.34 -16.92
CA TYR A 259 -19.51 0.94 -17.28
C TYR A 259 -21.02 1.06 -16.99
N LEU A 260 -21.69 -0.02 -16.54
CA LEU A 260 -23.07 0.03 -16.06
C LEU A 260 -23.15 0.21 -14.54
N ARG A 261 -22.01 0.21 -13.84
CA ARG A 261 -21.98 0.38 -12.38
C ARG A 261 -22.19 1.84 -12.03
N PRO A 262 -23.24 2.20 -11.27
CA PRO A 262 -23.63 3.60 -11.08
C PRO A 262 -22.52 4.53 -10.58
N TYR A 263 -21.69 4.08 -9.64
CA TYR A 263 -20.58 4.88 -9.12
C TYR A 263 -19.53 5.21 -10.20
N LEU A 264 -19.28 4.32 -11.17
CA LEU A 264 -18.37 4.58 -12.28
C LEU A 264 -18.96 5.56 -13.29
N VAL A 265 -20.28 5.55 -13.47
CA VAL A 265 -20.98 6.54 -14.31
C VAL A 265 -20.85 7.93 -13.69
N ASP A 266 -21.03 8.06 -12.38
CA ASP A 266 -20.81 9.33 -11.66
C ASP A 266 -19.34 9.74 -11.64
N LEU A 267 -18.40 8.80 -11.52
CA LEU A 267 -16.97 9.12 -11.66
C LEU A 267 -16.61 9.59 -13.08
N ALA A 268 -17.25 9.05 -14.13
CA ALA A 268 -17.11 9.54 -15.50
C ALA A 268 -17.60 10.99 -15.63
N TYR A 269 -18.76 11.31 -15.06
CA TYR A 269 -19.27 12.68 -14.98
C TYR A 269 -18.30 13.59 -14.23
N LYS A 270 -17.86 13.18 -13.04
CA LYS A 270 -16.95 13.94 -12.18
C LYS A 270 -15.64 14.29 -12.88
N VAL A 271 -14.94 13.29 -13.43
CA VAL A 271 -13.62 13.52 -14.05
C VAL A 271 -13.74 14.38 -15.30
N GLN A 272 -14.84 14.26 -16.06
CA GLN A 272 -15.13 15.14 -17.19
C GLN A 272 -15.36 16.58 -16.73
N LYS A 273 -16.22 16.80 -15.73
CA LYS A 273 -16.52 18.13 -15.18
C LYS A 273 -15.27 18.81 -14.63
N GLU A 274 -14.46 18.11 -13.83
CA GLU A 274 -13.26 18.70 -13.23
C GLU A 274 -12.15 18.97 -14.25
N LEU A 275 -12.02 18.13 -15.29
CA LEU A 275 -11.14 18.41 -16.42
C LEU A 275 -11.55 19.71 -17.13
N GLU A 276 -12.85 19.87 -17.43
CA GLU A 276 -13.38 21.07 -18.07
C GLU A 276 -13.10 22.33 -17.24
N GLU A 277 -13.34 22.29 -15.93
CA GLU A 277 -13.06 23.41 -15.02
C GLU A 277 -11.56 23.75 -14.98
N ALA A 278 -10.69 22.74 -14.94
CA ALA A 278 -9.25 22.94 -14.97
C ALA A 278 -8.79 23.62 -16.28
N LEU A 279 -9.30 23.16 -17.43
CA LEU A 279 -8.96 23.77 -18.72
C LEU A 279 -9.52 25.19 -18.85
N LEU A 280 -10.74 25.44 -18.39
CA LEU A 280 -11.34 26.78 -18.37
C LEU A 280 -10.50 27.75 -17.55
N HIS A 281 -10.03 27.33 -16.38
CA HIS A 281 -9.14 28.13 -15.54
C HIS A 281 -7.81 28.44 -16.22
N VAL A 282 -7.14 27.40 -16.73
CA VAL A 282 -5.80 27.53 -17.35
C VAL A 282 -5.85 28.41 -18.60
N VAL A 283 -6.80 28.17 -19.50
CA VAL A 283 -6.96 28.96 -20.73
C VAL A 283 -7.50 30.35 -20.42
N GLY A 284 -8.49 30.48 -19.54
CA GLY A 284 -9.07 31.76 -19.15
C GLY A 284 -8.03 32.72 -18.58
N LEU A 285 -7.16 32.23 -17.69
CA LEU A 285 -6.06 33.01 -17.14
C LEU A 285 -5.05 33.42 -18.23
N ALA A 286 -4.77 32.53 -19.20
CA ALA A 286 -3.89 32.84 -20.31
C ALA A 286 -4.48 33.92 -21.23
N MET A 287 -5.79 33.87 -21.49
CA MET A 287 -6.51 34.89 -22.24
C MET A 287 -6.50 36.24 -21.53
N GLU A 288 -6.76 36.26 -20.22
CA GLU A 288 -6.72 37.49 -19.41
C GLU A 288 -5.34 38.16 -19.48
N ARG A 289 -4.27 37.36 -19.39
CA ARG A 289 -2.89 37.86 -19.38
C ARG A 289 -2.36 38.29 -20.74
N THR A 290 -2.86 37.69 -21.83
CA THR A 290 -2.32 37.91 -23.19
C THR A 290 -3.23 38.71 -24.10
N GLY A 291 -4.53 38.77 -23.79
CA GLY A 291 -5.57 39.35 -24.64
C GLY A 291 -5.91 38.50 -25.88
N ILE A 292 -5.32 37.32 -26.05
CA ILE A 292 -5.50 36.48 -27.24
C ILE A 292 -6.77 35.64 -27.11
N ARG A 293 -7.66 35.71 -28.10
CA ARG A 293 -8.97 35.02 -28.11
C ARG A 293 -9.09 33.89 -29.14
N LYS A 294 -8.03 33.57 -29.87
CA LYS A 294 -7.95 32.39 -30.75
C LYS A 294 -7.18 31.29 -30.05
N LEU A 295 -7.69 30.06 -30.11
CA LEU A 295 -7.10 28.92 -29.41
C LEU A 295 -6.80 27.77 -30.37
N CYS A 296 -5.59 27.23 -30.29
CA CYS A 296 -5.19 25.98 -30.90
C CYS A 296 -5.11 24.90 -29.81
N ILE A 297 -5.58 23.68 -30.08
CA ILE A 297 -5.51 22.55 -29.14
C ILE A 297 -4.88 21.32 -29.79
N ALA A 298 -3.97 20.68 -29.05
CA ALA A 298 -3.38 19.36 -29.36
C ALA A 298 -3.12 18.54 -28.08
N GLY A 299 -2.54 17.35 -28.23
CA GLY A 299 -2.41 16.32 -27.20
C GLY A 299 -3.65 15.42 -27.13
N GLY A 300 -3.51 14.23 -26.54
CA GLY A 300 -4.58 13.23 -26.45
C GLY A 300 -5.89 13.76 -25.84
N VAL A 301 -5.80 14.67 -24.88
CA VAL A 301 -6.98 15.32 -24.26
C VAL A 301 -7.65 16.30 -25.21
N GLY A 302 -6.94 16.83 -26.22
CA GLY A 302 -7.51 17.66 -27.28
C GLY A 302 -8.59 16.97 -28.12
N LEU A 303 -8.69 15.64 -28.07
CA LEU A 303 -9.80 14.88 -28.67
C LEU A 303 -11.10 14.94 -27.84
N ASN A 304 -11.08 15.55 -26.64
CA ASN A 304 -12.25 15.76 -25.80
C ASN A 304 -13.12 16.90 -26.35
N SER A 305 -14.00 16.55 -27.27
CA SER A 305 -14.84 17.51 -28.01
C SER A 305 -15.88 18.22 -27.14
N VAL A 306 -16.20 17.67 -25.96
CA VAL A 306 -17.07 18.33 -24.96
C VAL A 306 -16.33 19.49 -24.31
N ALA A 307 -15.10 19.24 -23.84
CA ALA A 307 -14.25 20.28 -23.25
C ALA A 307 -13.90 21.38 -24.26
N ASN A 308 -13.59 21.01 -25.51
CA ASN A 308 -13.30 21.98 -26.58
C ASN A 308 -14.45 22.97 -26.82
N TYR A 309 -15.69 22.46 -26.92
CA TYR A 309 -16.87 23.32 -27.11
C TYR A 309 -17.13 24.19 -25.89
N LYS A 310 -16.94 23.66 -24.68
CA LYS A 310 -17.10 24.43 -23.44
C LYS A 310 -16.10 25.58 -23.33
N LEU A 311 -14.84 25.38 -23.74
CA LEU A 311 -13.83 26.44 -23.84
C LEU A 311 -14.26 27.53 -24.85
N LEU A 312 -14.65 27.13 -26.06
CA LEU A 312 -15.16 28.04 -27.10
C LEU A 312 -16.29 28.91 -26.58
N ARG A 313 -17.30 28.29 -25.95
CA ARG A 313 -18.52 28.98 -25.54
C ARG A 313 -18.34 29.83 -24.29
N GLN A 314 -17.73 29.29 -23.23
CA GLN A 314 -17.67 29.96 -21.93
C GLN A 314 -16.59 31.04 -21.85
N LEU A 315 -15.48 30.89 -22.59
CA LEU A 315 -14.44 31.92 -22.66
C LEU A 315 -14.68 32.96 -23.75
N ASN A 316 -15.74 32.77 -24.55
CA ASN A 316 -16.08 33.61 -25.70
C ASN A 316 -14.85 33.80 -26.61
N LEU A 317 -14.33 32.67 -27.10
CA LEU A 317 -13.23 32.64 -28.07
C LEU A 317 -13.72 33.15 -29.43
N ASP A 318 -12.85 33.84 -30.16
CA ASP A 318 -13.14 34.32 -31.52
C ASP A 318 -13.15 33.15 -32.50
N ASP A 319 -12.23 32.20 -32.33
CA ASP A 319 -12.12 30.99 -33.14
C ASP A 319 -11.30 29.92 -32.39
N ILE A 320 -11.49 28.66 -32.76
CA ILE A 320 -10.79 27.51 -32.17
C ILE A 320 -10.36 26.53 -33.27
N PHE A 321 -9.10 26.11 -33.24
CA PHE A 321 -8.56 25.09 -34.13
C PHE A 321 -8.06 23.90 -33.32
N ILE A 322 -8.59 22.72 -33.62
CA ILE A 322 -8.12 21.46 -33.04
C ILE A 322 -7.64 20.59 -34.18
N PHE A 323 -6.41 20.10 -34.08
CA PHE A 323 -5.85 19.24 -35.11
C PHE A 323 -6.65 17.92 -35.19
N PRO A 324 -7.04 17.43 -36.39
CA PRO A 324 -7.90 16.24 -36.52
C PRO A 324 -7.31 15.00 -35.86
N ALA A 325 -5.98 14.85 -35.90
CA ALA A 325 -5.21 13.84 -35.19
C ALA A 325 -4.55 14.44 -33.94
N ALA A 326 -5.32 15.08 -33.06
CA ALA A 326 -4.77 15.83 -31.90
C ALA A 326 -3.92 14.99 -30.94
N GLY A 327 -4.22 13.69 -30.79
CA GLY A 327 -3.41 12.76 -29.99
C GLY A 327 -2.07 12.41 -30.65
N ASP A 328 -1.40 11.37 -30.16
CA ASP A 328 -0.03 11.02 -30.55
C ASP A 328 0.17 10.76 -32.05
N SER A 329 -0.87 10.36 -32.79
CA SER A 329 -0.76 10.28 -34.24
C SER A 329 -0.37 11.64 -34.84
N GLY A 330 -0.78 12.78 -34.28
CA GLY A 330 -0.39 14.11 -34.75
C GLY A 330 1.09 14.48 -34.58
N ILE A 331 1.85 13.74 -33.77
CA ILE A 331 3.28 13.99 -33.51
C ILE A 331 4.10 13.94 -34.80
N ALA A 332 3.75 13.03 -35.73
CA ALA A 332 4.44 12.93 -37.01
C ALA A 332 4.32 14.24 -37.82
N ALA A 333 3.12 14.81 -37.92
CA ALA A 333 2.91 16.09 -38.60
C ALA A 333 3.66 17.23 -37.91
N GLY A 334 3.59 17.28 -36.57
CA GLY A 334 4.30 18.27 -35.76
C GLY A 334 5.82 18.23 -35.94
N CYS A 335 6.40 17.03 -35.93
CA CYS A 335 7.83 16.79 -36.15
C CYS A 335 8.29 17.27 -37.55
N ALA A 336 7.50 16.99 -38.59
CA ALA A 336 7.81 17.40 -39.96
C ALA A 336 7.72 18.92 -40.12
N LEU A 337 6.68 19.55 -39.59
CA LEU A 337 6.48 21.01 -39.61
C LEU A 337 7.56 21.74 -38.81
N TRP A 338 7.93 21.21 -37.64
CA TRP A 338 9.04 21.75 -36.85
C TRP A 338 10.36 21.71 -37.62
N ALA A 339 10.62 20.62 -38.35
CA ALA A 339 11.83 20.48 -39.14
C ALA A 339 11.85 21.45 -40.33
N TYR A 340 10.75 21.59 -41.05
CA TYR A 340 10.60 22.61 -42.10
C TYR A 340 10.90 24.03 -41.56
N HIS A 341 10.28 24.39 -40.43
CA HIS A 341 10.50 25.69 -39.82
C HIS A 341 11.94 25.90 -39.33
N THR A 342 12.44 24.97 -38.53
CA THR A 342 13.63 25.19 -37.69
C THR A 342 14.91 24.74 -38.38
N ILE A 343 14.83 23.69 -39.22
CA ILE A 343 16.00 23.11 -39.90
C ILE A 343 16.17 23.70 -41.31
N GLU A 344 15.10 23.82 -42.10
CA GLU A 344 15.19 24.45 -43.44
C GLU A 344 15.19 25.99 -43.35
N GLY A 345 14.49 26.54 -42.36
CA GLY A 345 14.23 27.98 -42.23
C GLY A 345 12.97 28.43 -42.98
N GLY A 346 12.04 27.50 -43.24
CA GLY A 346 10.77 27.76 -43.90
C GLY A 346 9.84 28.63 -43.05
N ARG A 347 9.05 29.48 -43.71
CA ARG A 347 8.15 30.44 -43.03
C ARG A 347 6.71 30.41 -43.53
N GLU A 348 6.46 29.71 -44.64
CA GLU A 348 5.13 29.62 -45.21
C GLU A 348 4.27 28.66 -44.38
N ARG A 349 3.03 29.07 -44.10
CA ARG A 349 2.07 28.30 -43.29
C ARG A 349 0.79 28.11 -44.08
N HIS A 350 0.40 26.84 -44.27
CA HIS A 350 -0.80 26.47 -45.00
C HIS A 350 -1.92 26.10 -44.05
N ARG A 351 -3.11 26.69 -44.22
CA ARG A 351 -4.28 26.32 -43.44
C ARG A 351 -4.77 24.93 -43.86
N LEU A 352 -4.86 24.00 -42.91
CA LEU A 352 -5.46 22.69 -43.13
C LEU A 352 -6.97 22.84 -43.22
N ARG A 353 -7.52 22.64 -44.42
CA ARG A 353 -8.96 22.66 -44.68
C ARG A 353 -9.60 21.28 -44.68
N ARG A 354 -8.86 20.28 -45.15
CA ARG A 354 -9.29 18.88 -45.27
C ARG A 354 -8.29 17.98 -44.58
N ALA A 355 -8.78 16.97 -43.86
CA ALA A 355 -7.93 15.99 -43.19
C ALA A 355 -7.66 14.74 -44.06
N THR A 356 -8.06 14.75 -45.33
CA THR A 356 -7.85 13.66 -46.31
C THR A 356 -6.39 13.61 -46.76
N LEU A 357 -5.49 13.25 -45.83
CA LEU A 357 -4.05 13.24 -46.02
C LEU A 357 -3.50 11.87 -46.43
N GLY A 358 -4.35 10.83 -46.49
CA GLY A 358 -3.99 9.54 -47.09
C GLY A 358 -3.85 9.64 -48.62
N ARG A 359 -3.25 8.61 -49.22
CA ARG A 359 -3.10 8.49 -50.68
C ARG A 359 -4.44 8.22 -51.35
N THR A 360 -4.57 8.69 -52.59
CA THR A 360 -5.69 8.33 -53.47
C THR A 360 -5.42 7.01 -54.17
N TYR A 361 -6.48 6.26 -54.48
CA TYR A 361 -6.41 5.02 -55.25
C TYR A 361 -6.87 5.27 -56.68
N SER A 362 -6.18 4.67 -57.65
CA SER A 362 -6.56 4.75 -59.06
C SER A 362 -7.83 3.94 -59.35
N LEU A 363 -8.57 4.31 -60.40
CA LEU A 363 -9.74 3.54 -60.86
C LEU A 363 -9.37 2.09 -61.20
N ASP A 364 -8.15 1.83 -61.69
CA ASP A 364 -7.67 0.48 -61.97
C ASP A 364 -7.48 -0.33 -60.68
N GLU A 365 -6.86 0.24 -59.63
CA GLU A 365 -6.75 -0.40 -58.31
C GLU A 365 -8.14 -0.74 -57.73
N VAL A 366 -9.13 0.14 -57.91
CA VAL A 366 -10.51 -0.08 -57.45
C VAL A 366 -11.18 -1.20 -58.25
N LYS A 367 -11.07 -1.18 -59.59
CA LYS A 367 -11.60 -2.24 -60.47
C LYS A 367 -10.97 -3.60 -60.17
N GLU A 368 -9.67 -3.64 -59.93
CA GLU A 368 -8.96 -4.86 -59.54
C GLU A 368 -9.45 -5.40 -58.20
N ALA A 369 -9.72 -4.52 -57.22
CA ALA A 369 -10.30 -4.92 -55.94
C ALA A 369 -11.72 -5.47 -56.11
N LEU A 370 -12.59 -4.80 -56.88
CA LEU A 370 -13.97 -5.25 -57.16
C LEU A 370 -13.98 -6.62 -57.84
N LYS A 371 -13.11 -6.83 -58.84
CA LYS A 371 -13.01 -8.08 -59.60
C LYS A 371 -12.72 -9.30 -58.72
N LYS A 372 -11.99 -9.13 -57.61
CA LYS A 372 -11.71 -10.23 -56.65
C LYS A 372 -12.98 -10.76 -55.98
N PHE A 373 -14.06 -9.98 -55.94
CA PHE A 373 -15.30 -10.31 -55.24
C PHE A 373 -16.51 -10.44 -56.19
N ASP A 374 -16.31 -10.45 -57.50
CA ASP A 374 -17.35 -10.53 -58.54
C ASP A 374 -18.47 -11.58 -58.30
N PRO A 375 -18.20 -12.78 -57.72
CA PRO A 375 -19.27 -13.74 -57.41
C PRO A 375 -20.25 -13.28 -56.32
N LEU A 376 -19.84 -12.35 -55.46
CA LEU A 376 -20.54 -11.95 -54.23
C LEU A 376 -21.23 -10.59 -54.32
N ILE A 377 -20.85 -9.76 -55.31
CA ILE A 377 -21.33 -8.38 -55.44
C ILE A 377 -21.96 -8.12 -56.81
N GLU A 378 -22.81 -7.12 -56.87
CA GLU A 378 -23.24 -6.48 -58.11
C GLU A 378 -22.73 -5.05 -58.14
N VAL A 379 -22.25 -4.60 -59.30
CA VAL A 379 -21.56 -3.32 -59.46
C VAL A 379 -22.21 -2.53 -60.58
N GLU A 380 -22.58 -1.29 -60.30
CA GLU A 380 -23.12 -0.30 -61.25
C GLU A 380 -22.18 0.91 -61.27
N GLU A 381 -21.69 1.29 -62.46
CA GLU A 381 -20.88 2.51 -62.63
C GLU A 381 -21.81 3.72 -62.79
N LEU A 382 -21.64 4.74 -61.95
CA LEU A 382 -22.48 5.93 -61.88
C LEU A 382 -21.66 7.20 -62.08
N THR A 383 -22.26 8.24 -62.64
CA THR A 383 -21.72 9.60 -62.57
C THR A 383 -21.84 10.17 -61.16
N ASP A 384 -21.09 11.23 -60.82
CA ASP A 384 -21.17 11.89 -59.51
C ASP A 384 -22.59 12.33 -59.15
N SER A 385 -23.36 12.82 -60.13
CA SER A 385 -24.75 13.24 -59.94
C SER A 385 -25.68 12.05 -59.69
N GLU A 386 -25.49 10.93 -60.39
CA GLU A 386 -26.27 9.72 -60.19
C GLU A 386 -25.93 9.05 -58.86
N MET A 387 -24.65 9.05 -58.46
CA MET A 387 -24.20 8.56 -57.16
C MET A 387 -24.82 9.37 -56.01
N LEU A 388 -24.86 10.69 -56.15
CA LEU A 388 -25.50 11.58 -55.19
C LEU A 388 -27.00 11.29 -55.07
N GLU A 389 -27.70 11.17 -56.21
CA GLU A 389 -29.14 10.87 -56.26
C GLU A 389 -29.43 9.51 -55.61
N ARG A 390 -28.70 8.46 -56.00
CA ARG A 390 -28.87 7.09 -55.49
C ARG A 390 -28.58 7.00 -54.00
N SER A 391 -27.55 7.70 -53.53
CA SER A 391 -27.22 7.76 -52.12
C SER A 391 -28.32 8.46 -51.32
N ALA A 392 -28.84 9.59 -51.80
CA ALA A 392 -29.91 10.31 -51.14
C ALA A 392 -31.21 9.49 -51.06
N GLU A 393 -31.56 8.76 -52.13
CA GLU A 393 -32.71 7.84 -52.16
C GLU A 393 -32.54 6.71 -51.14
N ALA A 394 -31.43 5.98 -51.21
CA ALA A 394 -31.18 4.86 -50.30
C ALA A 394 -31.21 5.29 -48.83
N LEU A 395 -30.59 6.43 -48.49
CA LEU A 395 -30.58 6.98 -47.14
C LEU A 395 -31.98 7.42 -46.67
N ALA A 396 -32.76 8.08 -47.54
CA ALA A 396 -34.13 8.50 -47.23
C ALA A 396 -35.09 7.32 -47.02
N ASP A 397 -34.81 6.17 -47.63
CA ASP A 397 -35.53 4.91 -47.42
C ASP A 397 -35.05 4.14 -46.16
N GLY A 398 -34.10 4.70 -45.41
CA GLY A 398 -33.59 4.13 -44.15
C GLY A 398 -32.50 3.07 -44.33
N HIS A 399 -31.85 3.01 -45.48
CA HIS A 399 -30.72 2.10 -45.72
C HIS A 399 -29.39 2.64 -45.18
N ILE A 400 -28.47 1.71 -44.91
CA ILE A 400 -27.09 1.98 -44.49
C ILE A 400 -26.17 2.00 -45.71
N VAL A 401 -25.59 3.16 -46.02
CA VAL A 401 -24.69 3.35 -47.16
C VAL A 401 -23.27 3.63 -46.66
N CYS A 402 -22.29 2.87 -47.12
CA CYS A 402 -20.88 3.18 -46.89
C CYS A 402 -20.27 3.94 -48.05
N ARG A 403 -19.28 4.78 -47.75
CA ARG A 403 -18.53 5.58 -48.72
C ARG A 403 -17.04 5.34 -48.59
N PHE A 404 -16.42 5.06 -49.73
CA PHE A 404 -14.98 5.02 -49.93
C PHE A 404 -14.63 5.95 -51.11
N GLU A 405 -13.96 7.06 -50.84
CA GLU A 405 -13.56 8.02 -51.88
C GLU A 405 -12.21 8.66 -51.57
N GLY A 406 -11.33 8.76 -52.56
CA GLY A 406 -10.11 9.55 -52.50
C GLY A 406 -9.18 9.18 -51.34
N GLY A 407 -8.43 10.17 -50.85
CA GLY A 407 -7.50 10.01 -49.72
C GLY A 407 -8.23 9.82 -48.39
N SER A 408 -7.74 8.91 -47.56
CA SER A 408 -8.31 8.66 -46.22
C SER A 408 -8.05 9.82 -45.26
N GLU A 409 -8.94 9.95 -44.27
CA GLU A 409 -8.84 10.94 -43.22
C GLU A 409 -7.72 10.61 -42.22
N TYR A 410 -6.96 11.63 -41.80
CA TYR A 410 -5.94 11.50 -40.77
C TYR A 410 -6.50 11.74 -39.37
N GLY A 411 -6.34 10.77 -38.48
CA GLY A 411 -6.88 10.78 -37.12
C GLY A 411 -8.07 9.84 -36.93
N PRO A 412 -8.71 9.89 -35.75
CA PRO A 412 -9.67 8.87 -35.33
C PRO A 412 -11.11 9.08 -35.83
N ARG A 413 -11.35 10.05 -36.71
CA ARG A 413 -12.69 10.42 -37.20
C ARG A 413 -12.76 10.21 -38.71
N ALA A 414 -13.82 9.55 -39.17
CA ALA A 414 -14.19 9.61 -40.58
C ALA A 414 -14.97 10.89 -40.83
N LEU A 415 -14.68 11.54 -41.95
CA LEU A 415 -15.13 12.87 -42.33
C LEU A 415 -15.68 12.89 -43.75
N GLY A 416 -16.10 11.73 -44.25
CA GLY A 416 -16.81 11.56 -45.52
C GLY A 416 -16.12 10.70 -46.56
N HIS A 417 -14.91 10.21 -46.29
CA HIS A 417 -14.09 9.47 -47.25
C HIS A 417 -13.92 7.99 -46.91
N ARG A 418 -13.98 7.64 -45.63
CA ARG A 418 -14.08 6.26 -45.13
C ARG A 418 -15.24 6.16 -44.14
N SER A 419 -16.45 6.37 -44.63
CA SER A 419 -17.63 6.70 -43.79
C SER A 419 -18.79 5.74 -43.97
N ILE A 420 -19.59 5.57 -42.92
CA ILE A 420 -20.91 4.95 -42.94
C ILE A 420 -21.92 6.05 -42.71
N MET A 421 -22.88 6.13 -43.63
CA MET A 421 -23.89 7.16 -43.72
C MET A 421 -25.27 6.55 -43.47
N VAL A 422 -26.07 7.22 -42.66
CA VAL A 422 -27.50 6.90 -42.46
C VAL A 422 -28.30 8.18 -42.27
N ASP A 423 -29.60 8.13 -42.53
CA ASP A 423 -30.49 9.24 -42.21
C ASP A 423 -30.78 9.29 -40.69
N PRO A 424 -30.47 10.42 -40.00
CA PRO A 424 -30.67 10.54 -38.57
C PRO A 424 -32.13 10.71 -38.13
N THR A 425 -33.07 10.92 -39.04
CA THR A 425 -34.48 11.20 -38.69
C THR A 425 -35.29 9.97 -38.32
N PHE A 426 -34.77 8.79 -38.66
CA PHE A 426 -35.33 7.52 -38.24
C PHE A 426 -35.10 7.27 -36.75
N LYS A 427 -36.20 7.17 -35.99
CA LYS A 427 -36.23 7.11 -34.52
C LYS A 427 -35.24 6.13 -33.89
N ARG A 428 -35.18 4.91 -34.44
CA ARG A 428 -34.35 3.81 -33.95
C ARG A 428 -33.09 3.54 -34.79
N MET A 429 -32.70 4.45 -35.68
CA MET A 429 -31.54 4.23 -36.57
C MET A 429 -30.23 4.02 -35.80
N LYS A 430 -30.04 4.71 -34.67
CA LYS A 430 -28.90 4.50 -33.77
C LYS A 430 -28.82 3.04 -33.29
N ASP A 431 -29.96 2.48 -32.88
CA ASP A 431 -30.03 1.10 -32.39
C ASP A 431 -29.75 0.10 -33.52
N ILE A 432 -30.35 0.33 -34.69
CA ILE A 432 -30.16 -0.48 -35.90
C ILE A 432 -28.69 -0.50 -36.30
N LEU A 433 -28.03 0.66 -36.39
CA LEU A 433 -26.62 0.75 -36.78
C LEU A 433 -25.70 0.08 -35.75
N ASN A 434 -26.02 0.19 -34.45
CA ASN A 434 -25.29 -0.51 -33.40
C ASN A 434 -25.48 -2.02 -33.45
N ALA A 435 -26.68 -2.52 -33.77
CA ALA A 435 -26.97 -3.95 -33.82
C ALA A 435 -26.43 -4.64 -35.09
N ARG A 436 -26.55 -3.98 -36.26
CA ARG A 436 -26.23 -4.56 -37.58
C ARG A 436 -24.78 -4.42 -38.01
N VAL A 437 -24.09 -3.36 -37.53
CA VAL A 437 -22.76 -3.01 -38.05
C VAL A 437 -21.76 -2.77 -36.92
N LYS A 438 -22.07 -1.92 -35.96
CA LYS A 438 -21.05 -1.47 -34.99
C LYS A 438 -20.79 -2.43 -33.84
N HIS A 439 -21.78 -3.22 -33.44
CA HIS A 439 -21.72 -4.15 -32.31
C HIS A 439 -21.09 -3.52 -31.04
N ARG A 440 -21.47 -2.29 -30.72
CA ARG A 440 -20.88 -1.47 -29.64
C ARG A 440 -21.92 -1.04 -28.60
N GLU A 441 -21.46 -0.35 -27.56
CA GLU A 441 -22.28 0.06 -26.42
C GLU A 441 -23.39 1.05 -26.83
N ALA A 442 -24.63 0.84 -26.36
CA ALA A 442 -25.81 1.59 -26.83
C ALA A 442 -25.80 3.08 -26.47
N PHE A 443 -25.11 3.47 -25.39
CA PHE A 443 -25.00 4.87 -25.02
C PHE A 443 -24.08 5.67 -25.96
N ARG A 444 -23.24 5.01 -26.79
CA ARG A 444 -22.28 5.70 -27.65
C ARG A 444 -22.98 6.57 -28.71
N PRO A 445 -22.62 7.86 -28.81
CA PRO A 445 -23.22 8.74 -29.79
C PRO A 445 -22.69 8.52 -31.21
N PHE A 446 -23.45 9.04 -32.18
CA PHE A 446 -23.05 9.23 -33.57
C PHE A 446 -22.97 10.72 -33.89
N ALA A 447 -22.33 11.07 -35.01
CA ALA A 447 -22.03 12.45 -35.35
C ALA A 447 -22.95 12.96 -36.47
N PRO A 448 -23.62 14.11 -36.30
CA PRO A 448 -24.30 14.80 -37.39
C PRO A 448 -23.31 15.54 -38.32
N VAL A 449 -23.62 15.54 -39.61
CA VAL A 449 -23.02 16.36 -40.65
C VAL A 449 -24.04 17.40 -41.09
N ILE A 450 -23.62 18.66 -41.28
CA ILE A 450 -24.49 19.76 -41.72
C ILE A 450 -23.70 20.75 -42.61
N PRO A 451 -24.33 21.36 -43.64
CA PRO A 451 -23.76 22.51 -44.35
C PRO A 451 -23.44 23.66 -43.39
N VAL A 452 -22.31 24.33 -43.57
CA VAL A 452 -21.82 25.35 -42.61
C VAL A 452 -22.79 26.53 -42.44
N GLU A 453 -23.52 26.90 -43.50
CA GLU A 453 -24.52 27.97 -43.51
C GLU A 453 -25.86 27.59 -42.83
N ASP A 454 -26.06 26.29 -42.56
CA ASP A 454 -27.25 25.77 -41.91
C ASP A 454 -27.01 25.41 -40.42
N ILE A 455 -25.78 25.55 -39.93
CA ILE A 455 -25.38 25.14 -38.58
C ILE A 455 -26.25 25.79 -37.50
N ASP A 456 -26.46 27.11 -37.57
CA ASP A 456 -27.15 27.90 -36.56
C ASP A 456 -28.66 27.66 -36.54
N LYS A 457 -29.20 27.03 -37.60
CA LYS A 457 -30.60 26.60 -37.68
C LYS A 457 -30.88 25.42 -36.77
N VAL A 458 -29.92 24.50 -36.60
CA VAL A 458 -30.10 23.24 -35.85
C VAL A 458 -29.32 23.24 -34.52
N PHE A 459 -28.18 23.92 -34.47
CA PHE A 459 -27.26 23.92 -33.32
C PHE A 459 -27.10 25.32 -32.72
N GLU A 460 -26.81 25.39 -31.42
CA GLU A 460 -26.45 26.63 -30.73
C GLU A 460 -24.96 26.99 -30.95
N GLN A 461 -24.56 27.15 -32.21
CA GLN A 461 -23.19 27.44 -32.60
C GLN A 461 -23.12 28.13 -33.97
N ASN A 462 -22.14 29.02 -34.14
CA ASN A 462 -21.88 29.74 -35.39
C ASN A 462 -20.45 29.54 -35.96
N VAL A 463 -19.63 28.73 -35.28
CA VAL A 463 -18.24 28.43 -35.69
C VAL A 463 -18.20 27.10 -36.44
N ALA A 464 -17.37 26.98 -37.47
CA ALA A 464 -17.22 25.73 -38.23
C ALA A 464 -16.58 24.62 -37.37
N SER A 465 -16.94 23.36 -37.63
CA SER A 465 -16.37 22.17 -37.00
C SER A 465 -16.09 21.11 -38.07
N PRO A 466 -15.12 21.32 -38.96
CA PRO A 466 -14.90 20.42 -40.11
C PRO A 466 -14.42 19.02 -39.70
N PHE A 467 -13.91 18.85 -38.47
CA PHE A 467 -13.21 17.64 -38.04
C PHE A 467 -13.92 16.85 -36.92
N MET A 468 -15.20 17.12 -36.63
CA MET A 468 -15.95 16.46 -35.53
C MET A 468 -15.32 16.63 -34.14
N LEU A 469 -14.87 17.85 -33.81
CA LEU A 469 -14.17 18.15 -32.55
C LEU A 469 -14.88 19.15 -31.64
N LEU A 470 -16.12 19.53 -31.97
CA LEU A 470 -17.03 20.34 -31.15
C LEU A 470 -18.36 19.60 -30.92
N VAL A 471 -18.94 19.77 -29.72
CA VAL A 471 -20.20 19.14 -29.28
C VAL A 471 -21.20 20.22 -28.83
N PRO A 472 -21.76 21.00 -29.76
CA PRO A 472 -22.77 22.00 -29.43
C PRO A 472 -24.09 21.39 -28.96
N GLN A 473 -24.89 22.23 -28.29
CA GLN A 473 -26.30 21.94 -28.01
C GLN A 473 -27.09 21.89 -29.33
N ILE A 474 -27.90 20.85 -29.50
CA ILE A 474 -28.94 20.81 -30.55
C ILE A 474 -30.13 21.60 -30.00
N ARG A 475 -30.71 22.48 -30.83
CA ARG A 475 -31.91 23.23 -30.45
C ARG A 475 -33.05 22.25 -30.15
N LYS A 476 -33.81 22.51 -29.07
CA LYS A 476 -34.77 21.56 -28.48
C LYS A 476 -35.81 21.06 -29.47
N GLU A 477 -36.26 21.91 -30.40
CA GLU A 477 -37.21 21.58 -31.46
C GLU A 477 -36.73 20.48 -32.41
N TYR A 478 -35.42 20.22 -32.50
CA TYR A 478 -34.85 19.17 -33.34
C TYR A 478 -34.55 17.85 -32.61
N HIS A 479 -34.69 17.78 -31.28
CA HIS A 479 -34.35 16.56 -30.51
C HIS A 479 -35.12 15.33 -30.98
N GLU A 480 -36.43 15.47 -31.22
CA GLU A 480 -37.28 14.39 -31.73
C GLU A 480 -37.21 14.23 -33.26
N ILE A 481 -36.66 15.22 -33.98
CA ILE A 481 -36.57 15.23 -35.44
C ILE A 481 -35.32 14.46 -35.90
N ILE A 482 -34.18 14.62 -35.22
CA ILE A 482 -32.91 13.94 -35.52
C ILE A 482 -32.42 13.09 -34.33
N PRO A 483 -33.23 12.14 -33.82
CA PRO A 483 -32.94 11.43 -32.59
C PRO A 483 -31.69 10.53 -32.67
N ALA A 484 -31.29 10.06 -33.87
CA ALA A 484 -30.16 9.14 -33.99
C ALA A 484 -28.78 9.78 -33.73
N VAL A 485 -28.71 11.12 -33.82
CA VAL A 485 -27.50 11.93 -33.58
C VAL A 485 -27.60 12.82 -32.34
N THR A 486 -28.78 12.86 -31.70
CA THR A 486 -29.00 13.61 -30.46
C THR A 486 -28.48 12.79 -29.28
N HIS A 487 -27.54 13.35 -28.52
CA HIS A 487 -27.00 12.75 -27.31
C HIS A 487 -28.03 12.80 -26.17
N TYR A 488 -27.76 12.05 -25.09
CA TYR A 488 -28.64 11.99 -23.91
C TYR A 488 -28.90 13.36 -23.27
N ASP A 489 -27.91 14.26 -23.31
CA ASP A 489 -27.98 15.62 -22.76
C ASP A 489 -28.43 16.68 -23.79
N GLY A 490 -28.94 16.26 -24.95
CA GLY A 490 -29.40 17.17 -26.02
C GLY A 490 -28.28 17.74 -26.90
N THR A 491 -27.03 17.28 -26.74
CA THR A 491 -25.91 17.72 -27.58
C THR A 491 -25.71 16.87 -28.84
N GLY A 492 -24.87 17.32 -29.77
CA GLY A 492 -24.47 16.52 -30.95
C GLY A 492 -23.06 16.85 -31.43
N ARG A 493 -22.23 15.85 -31.71
CA ARG A 493 -20.84 16.07 -32.16
C ARG A 493 -20.76 16.37 -33.67
N ILE A 494 -20.76 17.63 -34.03
CA ILE A 494 -20.97 18.07 -35.42
C ILE A 494 -19.74 17.99 -36.33
N GLN A 495 -19.99 17.62 -37.59
CA GLN A 495 -19.14 17.90 -38.74
C GLN A 495 -19.79 18.98 -39.61
N THR A 496 -19.09 20.08 -39.88
CA THR A 496 -19.54 21.04 -40.91
C THR A 496 -18.96 20.71 -42.27
N ALA A 497 -19.78 20.76 -43.32
CA ALA A 497 -19.34 20.62 -44.71
C ALA A 497 -19.49 21.95 -45.46
N THR A 498 -18.55 22.24 -46.35
CA THR A 498 -18.62 23.38 -47.29
C THR A 498 -18.59 22.84 -48.72
N LYS A 499 -19.07 23.64 -49.67
CA LYS A 499 -19.04 23.28 -51.09
C LYS A 499 -17.61 23.09 -51.61
N GLU A 500 -16.64 23.81 -51.04
CA GLU A 500 -15.24 23.79 -51.45
C GLU A 500 -14.47 22.61 -50.84
N ASP A 501 -14.70 22.31 -49.56
CA ASP A 501 -13.86 21.35 -48.83
C ASP A 501 -14.45 19.93 -48.81
N ASN A 502 -15.79 19.78 -48.85
CA ASN A 502 -16.47 18.49 -48.96
C ASN A 502 -17.79 18.63 -49.76
N PRO A 503 -17.71 18.76 -51.11
CA PRO A 503 -18.87 19.00 -51.97
C PRO A 503 -19.89 17.87 -51.90
N TYR A 504 -19.47 16.61 -51.78
CA TYR A 504 -20.39 15.48 -51.76
C TYR A 504 -21.29 15.50 -50.52
N PHE A 505 -20.74 15.67 -49.31
CA PHE A 505 -21.57 15.78 -48.09
C PHE A 505 -22.42 17.04 -48.07
N TYR A 506 -21.87 18.16 -48.57
CA TYR A 506 -22.62 19.41 -48.72
C TYR A 506 -23.88 19.21 -49.57
N HIS A 507 -23.71 18.66 -50.78
CA HIS A 507 -24.82 18.43 -51.70
C HIS A 507 -25.76 17.31 -51.20
N LEU A 508 -25.23 16.27 -50.56
CA LEU A 508 -26.04 15.16 -50.03
C LEU A 508 -26.98 15.63 -48.92
N CYS A 509 -26.52 16.51 -48.03
CA CYS A 509 -27.37 17.08 -46.98
C CYS A 509 -28.56 17.85 -47.57
N HIS A 510 -28.34 18.70 -48.58
CA HIS A 510 -29.43 19.40 -49.26
C HIS A 510 -30.34 18.46 -50.06
N LYS A 511 -29.76 17.45 -50.72
CA LYS A 511 -30.53 16.46 -51.48
C LYS A 511 -31.47 15.64 -50.61
N LEU A 512 -31.04 15.32 -49.38
CA LEU A 512 -31.91 14.66 -48.40
C LEU A 512 -33.11 15.52 -48.02
N VAL A 513 -32.97 16.86 -47.95
CA VAL A 513 -34.12 17.75 -47.70
C VAL A 513 -35.18 17.59 -48.79
N GLU A 514 -34.77 17.47 -50.06
CA GLU A 514 -35.68 17.24 -51.20
C GLU A 514 -36.43 15.90 -51.08
N LYS A 515 -35.75 14.84 -50.60
CA LYS A 515 -36.30 13.47 -50.57
C LYS A 515 -37.25 13.20 -49.40
N ARG A 516 -36.96 13.69 -48.20
CA ARG A 516 -37.68 13.30 -46.96
C ARG A 516 -38.30 14.42 -46.14
N GLN A 517 -38.19 15.69 -46.56
CA GLN A 517 -38.69 16.86 -45.84
C GLN A 517 -38.20 16.92 -44.37
N GLY A 518 -37.06 17.58 -44.11
CA GLY A 518 -36.47 17.70 -42.77
C GLY A 518 -35.23 18.60 -42.77
N PRO A 519 -34.49 18.69 -41.65
CA PRO A 519 -33.26 19.48 -41.61
C PRO A 519 -32.16 18.85 -42.48
N PRO A 520 -31.22 19.65 -43.04
CA PRO A 520 -30.13 19.19 -43.90
C PRO A 520 -29.03 18.51 -43.08
N VAL A 521 -29.39 17.44 -42.37
CA VAL A 521 -28.52 16.70 -41.46
C VAL A 521 -28.38 15.25 -41.91
N LEU A 522 -27.14 14.78 -41.93
CA LEU A 522 -26.75 13.41 -42.23
C LEU A 522 -26.02 12.82 -41.02
N LEU A 523 -26.23 11.54 -40.70
CA LEU A 523 -25.40 10.86 -39.70
C LEU A 523 -24.15 10.30 -40.39
N ASN A 524 -22.98 10.59 -39.84
CA ASN A 524 -21.70 10.02 -40.27
C ASN A 524 -21.03 9.26 -39.11
N THR A 525 -20.50 8.07 -39.40
CA THR A 525 -19.58 7.34 -38.53
C THR A 525 -18.47 6.67 -39.32
N SER A 526 -17.37 6.31 -38.64
CA SER A 526 -16.23 5.60 -39.25
C SER A 526 -16.61 4.33 -40.01
N PHE A 527 -15.97 4.03 -41.14
CA PHE A 527 -16.15 2.77 -41.85
C PHE A 527 -15.23 1.68 -41.28
N ASN A 528 -15.77 0.98 -40.27
CA ASN A 528 -15.16 -0.13 -39.54
C ASN A 528 -16.20 -0.83 -38.64
N VAL A 529 -15.84 -1.97 -38.07
CA VAL A 529 -16.57 -2.63 -36.97
C VAL A 529 -15.83 -2.49 -35.63
N ALA A 530 -16.48 -2.85 -34.52
CA ALA A 530 -15.83 -2.82 -33.21
C ALA A 530 -14.53 -3.63 -33.20
N GLY A 531 -13.46 -3.05 -32.65
CA GLY A 531 -12.13 -3.66 -32.57
C GLY A 531 -11.25 -3.44 -33.81
N GLN A 532 -11.78 -2.95 -34.93
CA GLN A 532 -11.00 -2.71 -36.15
C GLN A 532 -10.67 -1.21 -36.36
N PRO A 533 -9.50 -0.89 -36.96
CA PRO A 533 -9.21 0.44 -37.51
C PRO A 533 -10.15 0.80 -38.68
N ILE A 534 -10.26 2.09 -39.01
CA ILE A 534 -10.93 2.57 -40.24
C ILE A 534 -10.27 1.89 -41.46
N VAL A 535 -11.07 1.45 -42.43
CA VAL A 535 -10.56 0.85 -43.68
C VAL A 535 -9.69 1.82 -44.47
N GLU A 536 -8.61 1.33 -45.07
CA GLU A 536 -7.67 2.14 -45.85
C GLU A 536 -7.77 1.82 -47.34
N THR A 537 -7.73 0.53 -47.70
CA THR A 537 -7.69 0.07 -49.10
C THR A 537 -9.09 -0.23 -49.68
N PRO A 538 -9.26 -0.17 -51.02
CA PRO A 538 -10.50 -0.58 -51.69
C PRO A 538 -10.92 -2.02 -51.33
N GLN A 539 -9.93 -2.92 -51.24
CA GLN A 539 -10.17 -4.31 -50.86
C GLN A 539 -10.72 -4.42 -49.44
N GLU A 540 -10.12 -3.74 -48.46
CA GLU A 540 -10.60 -3.74 -47.07
C GLU A 540 -12.03 -3.19 -46.95
N ALA A 541 -12.37 -2.17 -47.75
CA ALA A 541 -13.72 -1.60 -47.78
C ALA A 541 -14.76 -2.62 -48.25
N ILE A 542 -14.46 -3.38 -49.32
CA ILE A 542 -15.33 -4.44 -49.84
C ILE A 542 -15.43 -5.60 -48.85
N GLU A 543 -14.32 -6.02 -48.24
CA GLU A 543 -14.31 -7.08 -47.22
C GLU A 543 -15.15 -6.69 -46.00
N THR A 544 -15.04 -5.45 -45.55
CA THR A 544 -15.84 -4.92 -44.42
C THR A 544 -17.33 -4.82 -44.81
N PHE A 545 -17.63 -4.36 -46.03
CA PHE A 545 -19.00 -4.34 -46.55
C PHE A 545 -19.62 -5.73 -46.58
N LEU A 546 -18.89 -6.73 -47.08
CA LEU A 546 -19.36 -8.12 -47.20
C LEU A 546 -19.54 -8.82 -45.84
N SER A 547 -18.74 -8.48 -44.84
CA SER A 547 -18.75 -9.11 -43.51
C SER A 547 -19.73 -8.48 -42.51
N THR A 548 -20.48 -7.47 -42.92
CA THR A 548 -21.44 -6.73 -42.08
C THR A 548 -22.83 -6.71 -42.71
N ASP A 549 -23.85 -6.25 -41.99
CA ASP A 549 -25.18 -6.04 -42.55
C ASP A 549 -25.35 -4.63 -43.15
N ILE A 550 -24.30 -4.05 -43.74
CA ILE A 550 -24.40 -2.80 -44.53
C ILE A 550 -25.18 -3.09 -45.83
N ASP A 551 -26.05 -2.17 -46.23
CA ASP A 551 -26.96 -2.35 -47.38
C ASP A 551 -26.26 -2.05 -48.72
N TYR A 552 -25.54 -0.92 -48.81
CA TYR A 552 -24.85 -0.50 -50.03
C TYR A 552 -23.44 0.06 -49.77
N LEU A 553 -22.57 -0.08 -50.76
CA LEU A 553 -21.23 0.52 -50.78
C LEU A 553 -21.09 1.43 -52.02
N SER A 554 -20.87 2.71 -51.77
CA SER A 554 -20.40 3.70 -52.73
C SER A 554 -18.87 3.73 -52.68
N ILE A 555 -18.21 3.21 -53.71
CA ILE A 555 -16.74 3.18 -53.82
C ILE A 555 -16.30 3.90 -55.10
N GLU A 556 -15.70 5.08 -54.92
CA GLU A 556 -15.46 6.04 -55.99
C GLU A 556 -16.76 6.25 -56.82
N ASN A 557 -16.74 5.89 -58.11
CA ASN A 557 -17.87 5.99 -59.02
C ASN A 557 -18.65 4.68 -59.18
N PHE A 558 -18.44 3.68 -58.32
CA PHE A 558 -19.12 2.39 -58.36
C PHE A 558 -20.11 2.24 -57.21
N TRP A 559 -21.36 1.95 -57.54
CA TRP A 559 -22.40 1.54 -56.60
C TRP A 559 -22.43 0.02 -56.49
N VAL A 560 -22.27 -0.49 -55.27
CA VAL A 560 -22.08 -1.91 -55.00
C VAL A 560 -23.18 -2.43 -54.07
N SER A 561 -23.82 -3.52 -54.46
CA SER A 561 -24.79 -4.27 -53.66
C SER A 561 -24.34 -5.73 -53.48
N LYS A 562 -24.93 -6.42 -52.49
CA LYS A 562 -24.65 -7.84 -52.24
C LYS A 562 -25.55 -8.71 -53.12
N ARG A 563 -24.96 -9.72 -53.76
CA ARG A 563 -25.72 -10.68 -54.56
C ARG A 563 -26.44 -11.68 -53.63
N ASN A 564 -27.70 -11.97 -53.93
CA ASN A 564 -28.53 -12.94 -53.19
C ASN A 564 -28.76 -12.64 -51.70
N VAL A 565 -28.51 -11.40 -51.24
CA VAL A 565 -28.82 -10.97 -49.87
C VAL A 565 -29.92 -9.90 -49.95
N PRO A 566 -31.13 -10.16 -49.41
CA PRO A 566 -32.21 -9.19 -49.48
C PRO A 566 -31.90 -7.98 -48.58
N VAL A 567 -32.07 -6.77 -49.14
CA VAL A 567 -32.07 -5.51 -48.38
C VAL A 567 -33.44 -5.35 -47.71
N LEU A 568 -33.44 -5.12 -46.41
CA LEU A 568 -34.67 -5.02 -45.61
C LEU A 568 -35.09 -3.57 -45.44
N SER A 569 -36.39 -3.34 -45.37
CA SER A 569 -36.95 -2.02 -45.03
C SER A 569 -36.57 -1.57 -43.62
N TYR A 570 -36.70 -0.27 -43.35
CA TYR A 570 -36.50 0.28 -42.02
C TYR A 570 -37.38 -0.42 -40.96
N GLU A 571 -38.67 -0.62 -41.24
CA GLU A 571 -39.63 -1.21 -40.32
C GLU A 571 -39.31 -2.68 -40.00
N GLU A 572 -38.79 -3.43 -40.97
CA GLU A 572 -38.34 -4.81 -40.77
C GLU A 572 -37.09 -4.87 -39.89
N ASN A 573 -36.15 -3.95 -40.09
CA ASN A 573 -34.95 -3.84 -39.26
C ASN A 573 -35.31 -3.40 -37.83
N GLU A 574 -36.21 -2.42 -37.67
CA GLU A 574 -36.65 -1.91 -36.37
C GLU A 574 -37.22 -3.02 -35.49
N LYS A 575 -38.05 -3.90 -36.06
CA LYS A 575 -38.65 -5.06 -35.37
C LYS A 575 -37.63 -6.07 -34.89
N ARG A 576 -36.42 -6.11 -35.47
CA ARG A 576 -35.35 -7.07 -35.13
C ARG A 576 -34.43 -6.56 -34.03
N VAL A 577 -34.49 -5.28 -33.66
CA VAL A 577 -33.58 -4.71 -32.67
C VAL A 577 -34.22 -4.69 -31.29
N ALA A 578 -33.58 -5.36 -30.32
CA ALA A 578 -34.00 -5.34 -28.93
C ALA A 578 -33.66 -4.00 -28.23
N PRO A 579 -34.40 -3.59 -27.19
CA PRO A 579 -34.02 -2.48 -26.33
C PRO A 579 -32.67 -2.74 -25.68
N SER A 580 -31.83 -1.70 -25.58
CA SER A 580 -30.55 -1.77 -24.89
C SER A 580 -30.62 -1.11 -23.51
N ALA A 581 -29.94 -1.69 -22.53
CA ALA A 581 -29.80 -1.07 -21.21
C ALA A 581 -28.94 0.19 -21.30
N LEU A 582 -29.42 1.29 -20.70
CA LEU A 582 -28.69 2.54 -20.57
C LEU A 582 -28.03 2.65 -19.19
N PRO A 583 -26.83 3.24 -19.11
CA PRO A 583 -26.18 3.53 -17.84
C PRO A 583 -26.95 4.60 -17.06
N HIS A 584 -26.81 4.59 -15.75
CA HIS A 584 -27.37 5.60 -14.85
C HIS A 584 -26.44 5.78 -13.65
N GLY A 585 -26.34 7.01 -13.14
CA GLY A 585 -25.60 7.35 -11.93
C GLY A 585 -26.25 6.84 -10.64
N LEU A 586 -25.58 7.08 -9.51
CA LEU A 586 -26.16 6.81 -8.19
C LEU A 586 -27.30 7.81 -7.90
N PRO A 587 -28.25 7.48 -7.01
CA PRO A 587 -29.17 8.48 -6.47
C PRO A 587 -28.40 9.65 -5.86
N PRO A 588 -28.92 10.89 -5.88
CA PRO A 588 -28.24 12.04 -5.29
C PRO A 588 -27.99 11.87 -3.78
N ASP A 589 -27.05 12.66 -3.26
CA ASP A 589 -26.72 12.74 -1.83
C ASP A 589 -26.26 11.41 -1.21
N GLN A 590 -25.50 10.62 -1.98
CA GLN A 590 -24.85 9.43 -1.44
C GLN A 590 -23.92 9.78 -0.25
N PRO A 591 -23.85 8.92 0.77
CA PRO A 591 -22.97 9.14 1.93
C PRO A 591 -21.51 9.23 1.52
N SER A 592 -20.76 10.11 2.17
CA SER A 592 -19.32 10.26 1.97
C SER A 592 -18.57 8.94 2.27
N VAL A 593 -17.49 8.71 1.52
CA VAL A 593 -16.57 7.59 1.73
C VAL A 593 -15.32 7.98 2.52
N ASN A 594 -15.24 9.20 3.07
CA ASN A 594 -14.05 9.69 3.77
C ASN A 594 -13.65 8.85 4.99
N ASP A 595 -14.62 8.27 5.69
CA ASP A 595 -14.35 7.33 6.78
C ASP A 595 -13.65 6.05 6.27
N MET A 596 -14.14 5.49 5.15
CA MET A 596 -13.52 4.32 4.51
C MET A 596 -12.13 4.65 3.97
N MET A 597 -11.93 5.84 3.38
CA MET A 597 -10.62 6.31 2.94
C MET A 597 -9.63 6.41 4.11
N ARG A 598 -10.07 6.98 5.25
CA ARG A 598 -9.26 7.05 6.48
C ARG A 598 -8.89 5.65 6.97
N LYS A 599 -9.86 4.73 7.04
CA LYS A 599 -9.62 3.34 7.46
C LYS A 599 -8.64 2.63 6.53
N LEU A 600 -8.74 2.83 5.22
CA LEU A 600 -7.79 2.28 4.26
C LEU A 600 -6.38 2.87 4.47
N ASP A 601 -6.25 4.18 4.63
CA ASP A 601 -4.96 4.82 4.93
C ASP A 601 -4.32 4.25 6.22
N ARG A 602 -5.10 4.17 7.29
CA ARG A 602 -4.67 3.63 8.58
C ARG A 602 -4.29 2.15 8.50
N ALA A 603 -5.03 1.34 7.75
CA ALA A 603 -4.72 -0.07 7.53
C ALA A 603 -3.43 -0.26 6.71
N LEU A 604 -3.22 0.56 5.68
CA LEU A 604 -2.04 0.47 4.83
C LEU A 604 -0.76 0.91 5.55
N PHE A 605 -0.80 2.01 6.30
CA PHE A 605 0.43 2.63 6.83
C PHE A 605 0.63 2.44 8.34
N PHE A 606 -0.42 2.25 9.11
CA PHE A 606 -0.35 2.16 10.57
C PHE A 606 -0.70 0.77 11.12
N GLY A 607 -1.05 -0.18 10.24
CA GLY A 607 -1.43 -1.54 10.63
C GLY A 607 -2.77 -1.63 11.36
N GLU A 608 -3.56 -0.55 11.33
CA GLU A 608 -4.87 -0.47 11.99
C GLU A 608 -5.94 -1.07 11.09
N THR A 609 -6.22 -2.36 11.31
CA THR A 609 -7.20 -3.12 10.53
C THR A 609 -8.55 -3.27 11.23
N GLU A 610 -8.69 -2.72 12.44
CA GLU A 610 -9.97 -2.70 13.17
C GLU A 610 -10.96 -1.76 12.46
N GLY A 611 -12.12 -2.26 12.05
CA GLY A 611 -13.09 -1.43 11.32
C GLY A 611 -12.80 -1.29 9.80
N CYS A 612 -11.84 -2.04 9.26
CA CYS A 612 -11.41 -1.92 7.87
C CYS A 612 -12.13 -2.94 6.98
N PRO A 613 -12.94 -2.48 5.99
CA PRO A 613 -13.78 -3.40 5.20
C PRO A 613 -12.99 -4.29 4.24
N TRP A 614 -11.70 -4.03 4.02
CA TRP A 614 -10.86 -4.80 3.10
C TRP A 614 -10.18 -5.99 3.79
N SER A 615 -10.15 -7.12 3.11
CA SER A 615 -9.37 -8.29 3.55
C SER A 615 -7.87 -7.99 3.49
N PHE A 616 -7.06 -8.78 4.21
CA PHE A 616 -5.60 -8.62 4.18
C PHE A 616 -5.02 -8.78 2.76
N GLU A 617 -5.58 -9.67 1.93
CA GLU A 617 -5.16 -9.85 0.54
C GLU A 617 -5.51 -8.63 -0.33
N GLU A 618 -6.71 -8.08 -0.14
CA GLU A 618 -7.13 -6.83 -0.80
C GLU A 618 -6.22 -5.67 -0.39
N LEU A 619 -5.93 -5.52 0.90
CA LEU A 619 -5.03 -4.50 1.43
C LEU A 619 -3.63 -4.63 0.83
N ARG A 620 -3.08 -5.83 0.69
CA ARG A 620 -1.77 -6.06 0.06
C ARG A 620 -1.75 -5.65 -1.41
N LYS A 621 -2.84 -5.91 -2.14
CA LYS A 621 -2.99 -5.47 -3.54
C LYS A 621 -3.09 -3.94 -3.63
N LEU A 622 -3.88 -3.32 -2.76
CA LEU A 622 -4.03 -1.86 -2.71
C LEU A 622 -2.71 -1.18 -2.30
N SER A 623 -1.97 -1.77 -1.37
CA SER A 623 -0.65 -1.32 -0.93
C SER A 623 0.32 -1.16 -2.09
N SER A 624 0.43 -2.18 -2.96
CA SER A 624 1.35 -2.13 -4.12
C SER A 624 0.90 -1.19 -5.25
N GLN A 625 -0.37 -0.79 -5.26
CA GLN A 625 -0.94 0.13 -6.27
C GLN A 625 -0.92 1.59 -5.81
N GLY A 626 -1.15 1.84 -4.52
CA GLY A 626 -1.35 3.18 -3.97
C GLY A 626 -0.22 3.68 -3.09
N GLY A 627 0.58 2.80 -2.49
CA GLY A 627 1.58 3.16 -1.48
C GLY A 627 2.57 4.22 -1.95
N LEU A 628 2.96 4.17 -3.23
CA LEU A 628 3.89 5.11 -3.84
C LEU A 628 3.36 6.57 -3.91
N PHE A 629 2.04 6.77 -3.86
CA PHE A 629 1.45 8.10 -3.95
C PHE A 629 1.30 8.79 -2.59
N LYS A 630 1.54 8.10 -1.46
CA LYS A 630 1.23 8.61 -0.11
C LYS A 630 1.74 10.02 0.17
N GLU A 631 2.91 10.39 -0.35
CA GLU A 631 3.48 11.74 -0.18
C GLU A 631 2.62 12.87 -0.78
N THR A 632 1.69 12.54 -1.69
CA THR A 632 0.80 13.49 -2.36
C THR A 632 -0.51 13.74 -1.61
N SER A 633 -0.79 12.98 -0.53
CA SER A 633 -2.05 13.06 0.21
C SER A 633 -2.24 14.43 0.86
N ARG A 634 -3.43 15.01 0.70
CA ARG A 634 -3.83 16.26 1.35
C ARG A 634 -4.85 16.02 2.45
N LEU A 635 -5.73 15.02 2.26
CA LEU A 635 -6.73 14.63 3.24
C LEU A 635 -6.11 13.86 4.42
N PHE A 636 -5.07 13.05 4.17
CA PHE A 636 -4.43 12.21 5.17
C PHE A 636 -2.90 12.38 5.14
N PRO A 637 -2.37 13.57 5.52
CA PRO A 637 -0.95 13.88 5.41
C PRO A 637 -0.09 13.17 6.47
N GLU A 638 -0.70 12.58 7.50
CA GLU A 638 0.02 11.85 8.55
C GLU A 638 0.78 10.65 7.98
N THR A 639 2.01 10.45 8.44
CA THR A 639 2.82 9.29 8.04
C THR A 639 3.46 8.64 9.27
N PRO A 640 3.70 7.31 9.23
CA PRO A 640 4.40 6.60 10.31
C PRO A 640 5.92 6.79 10.25
N PHE A 641 6.41 7.66 9.36
CA PHE A 641 7.83 7.96 9.19
C PHE A 641 8.23 9.15 10.08
N TYR A 642 9.47 9.10 10.55
CA TYR A 642 10.07 10.22 11.28
C TYR A 642 10.68 11.18 10.25
N GLY A 643 10.08 12.37 10.07
CA GLY A 643 10.44 13.35 9.06
C GLY A 643 9.51 13.38 7.83
N PRO A 644 9.72 14.32 6.88
CA PRO A 644 8.88 14.42 5.70
C PRO A 644 9.07 13.21 4.77
N LEU A 645 7.98 12.55 4.39
CA LEU A 645 8.00 11.49 3.39
C LEU A 645 8.30 12.09 2.01
N ARG A 646 9.42 11.68 1.42
CA ARG A 646 9.75 11.93 0.02
C ARG A 646 10.11 10.62 -0.66
N THR A 647 9.51 10.36 -1.80
CA THR A 647 9.83 9.17 -2.59
C THR A 647 11.01 9.42 -3.53
N GLN A 648 11.23 10.66 -3.99
CA GLN A 648 12.47 11.07 -4.66
C GLN A 648 13.56 11.35 -3.61
N LEU A 649 14.47 10.39 -3.40
CA LEU A 649 15.52 10.47 -2.36
C LEU A 649 16.74 11.28 -2.78
N SER A 650 17.05 11.31 -4.08
CA SER A 650 18.05 12.18 -4.72
C SER A 650 17.68 12.36 -6.19
N PRO A 651 18.37 13.19 -7.00
CA PRO A 651 18.05 13.35 -8.42
C PRO A 651 17.95 12.03 -9.21
N ASN A 652 18.70 10.99 -8.81
CA ASN A 652 18.72 9.71 -9.51
C ASN A 652 18.16 8.54 -8.69
N VAL A 653 17.68 8.74 -7.45
CA VAL A 653 17.25 7.64 -6.58
C VAL A 653 15.81 7.82 -6.15
N VAL A 654 14.98 6.81 -6.42
CA VAL A 654 13.53 6.79 -6.15
C VAL A 654 13.15 5.62 -5.26
N LEU A 655 12.29 5.86 -4.28
CA LEU A 655 11.63 4.89 -3.43
C LEU A 655 10.23 4.57 -3.99
N LEU A 656 10.03 3.32 -4.42
CA LEU A 656 8.72 2.76 -4.72
C LEU A 656 8.18 2.10 -3.44
N LEU A 657 7.28 2.80 -2.76
CA LEU A 657 6.77 2.43 -1.44
C LEU A 657 5.64 1.41 -1.54
N ASP A 658 5.78 0.30 -0.80
CA ASP A 658 4.77 -0.75 -0.62
C ASP A 658 4.75 -1.18 0.85
N PRO A 659 3.87 -0.59 1.68
CA PRO A 659 3.84 -0.82 3.13
C PRO A 659 3.54 -2.25 3.58
N LEU A 660 2.65 -2.96 2.89
CA LEU A 660 2.23 -4.32 3.24
C LEU A 660 2.95 -5.41 2.41
N GLY A 661 3.84 -5.02 1.51
CA GLY A 661 4.66 -5.92 0.71
C GLY A 661 6.15 -5.65 0.88
N LYS A 662 6.85 -5.36 -0.22
CA LYS A 662 8.26 -4.95 -0.18
C LYS A 662 8.48 -3.71 -1.01
N SER A 663 8.99 -2.68 -0.36
CA SER A 663 9.36 -1.43 -0.99
C SER A 663 10.68 -1.58 -1.75
N THR A 664 10.89 -0.79 -2.79
CA THR A 664 12.05 -0.93 -3.67
C THR A 664 12.74 0.43 -3.86
N ILE A 665 14.07 0.47 -3.74
CA ILE A 665 14.86 1.68 -4.06
C ILE A 665 15.53 1.47 -5.41
N VAL A 666 15.23 2.36 -6.36
CA VAL A 666 15.69 2.31 -7.75
C VAL A 666 16.67 3.44 -8.01
N ASP A 667 17.85 3.09 -8.54
CA ASP A 667 18.84 4.06 -9.03
C ASP A 667 18.69 4.22 -10.56
N LEU A 668 18.12 5.36 -10.96
CA LEU A 668 17.86 5.74 -12.33
C LEU A 668 19.15 5.97 -13.15
N SER A 669 20.30 6.18 -12.50
CA SER A 669 21.59 6.27 -13.18
C SER A 669 22.18 4.89 -13.52
N ARG A 670 21.69 3.82 -12.88
CA ARG A 670 22.14 2.43 -13.04
C ARG A 670 20.95 1.48 -13.29
N PRO A 671 20.20 1.65 -14.39
CA PRO A 671 18.95 0.92 -14.64
C PRO A 671 19.11 -0.60 -14.83
N SER A 672 20.34 -1.08 -15.08
CA SER A 672 20.67 -2.51 -15.17
C SER A 672 20.91 -3.16 -13.81
N LEU A 673 21.06 -2.37 -12.75
CA LEU A 673 21.27 -2.85 -11.40
C LEU A 673 19.94 -3.38 -10.85
N LYS A 674 19.90 -4.65 -10.44
CA LYS A 674 18.73 -5.23 -9.79
C LYS A 674 18.49 -4.49 -8.47
N PRO A 675 17.31 -3.88 -8.26
CA PRO A 675 17.08 -3.11 -7.06
C PRO A 675 16.88 -4.04 -5.85
N PHE A 676 17.31 -3.57 -4.67
CA PHE A 676 17.01 -4.23 -3.41
C PHE A 676 15.57 -3.97 -2.98
N SER A 677 15.00 -4.96 -2.28
CA SER A 677 13.66 -4.86 -1.71
C SER A 677 13.76 -4.85 -0.20
N TYR A 678 13.03 -3.92 0.42
CA TYR A 678 13.08 -3.62 1.85
C TYR A 678 11.70 -3.82 2.47
N THR A 679 11.68 -4.30 3.71
CA THR A 679 10.49 -4.32 4.55
C THR A 679 10.09 -2.91 4.97
N PHE A 680 8.87 -2.74 5.48
CA PHE A 680 8.39 -1.44 5.91
C PHE A 680 9.23 -0.84 7.06
N ASP A 681 9.61 -1.64 8.04
CA ASP A 681 10.47 -1.21 9.15
C ASP A 681 11.88 -0.82 8.68
N GLU A 682 12.43 -1.54 7.70
CA GLU A 682 13.70 -1.18 7.06
C GLU A 682 13.60 0.16 6.32
N ILE A 683 12.49 0.42 5.61
CA ILE A 683 12.24 1.74 5.00
C ILE A 683 12.09 2.82 6.07
N LYS A 684 11.34 2.56 7.17
CA LYS A 684 11.25 3.50 8.30
C LYS A 684 12.64 3.85 8.82
N LEU A 685 13.52 2.86 8.99
CA LEU A 685 14.89 3.07 9.42
C LEU A 685 15.72 3.86 8.39
N LEU A 686 15.70 3.47 7.12
CA LEU A 686 16.45 4.15 6.05
C LEU A 686 16.02 5.62 5.93
N LEU A 687 14.72 5.89 5.91
CA LEU A 687 14.20 7.26 5.84
C LEU A 687 14.48 8.05 7.11
N THR A 688 14.45 7.43 8.29
CA THR A 688 14.80 8.08 9.56
C THR A 688 16.28 8.46 9.60
N VAL A 689 17.18 7.57 9.17
CA VAL A 689 18.62 7.86 9.10
C VAL A 689 18.93 8.90 8.02
N LEU A 690 18.17 8.91 6.92
CA LEU A 690 18.34 9.86 5.82
C LEU A 690 17.82 11.27 6.16
N ASN A 691 16.61 11.35 6.75
CA ASN A 691 15.85 12.60 6.83
C ASN A 691 15.58 13.11 8.25
N ALA A 692 15.63 12.25 9.28
CA ALA A 692 15.26 12.62 10.64
C ALA A 692 16.47 13.04 11.48
N PRO A 693 16.31 14.02 12.38
CA PRO A 693 17.35 14.36 13.33
C PRO A 693 17.50 13.24 14.37
N ARG A 694 18.68 13.15 15.00
CA ARG A 694 19.06 12.02 15.85
C ARG A 694 18.17 11.84 17.07
N GLU A 695 17.51 12.89 17.54
CA GLU A 695 16.57 12.85 18.67
C GLU A 695 15.32 12.01 18.37
N GLU A 696 14.94 11.89 17.10
CA GLU A 696 13.79 11.09 16.65
C GLU A 696 14.14 9.60 16.51
N TRP A 697 15.43 9.26 16.43
CA TRP A 697 15.88 7.87 16.26
C TRP A 697 15.50 6.99 17.46
N ASP A 698 15.48 7.55 18.66
CA ASP A 698 15.12 6.81 19.87
C ASP A 698 13.63 6.43 19.88
N LYS A 699 12.76 7.22 19.25
CA LYS A 699 11.35 6.87 19.07
C LYS A 699 11.21 5.66 18.14
N LEU A 700 11.94 5.65 17.02
CA LEU A 700 11.96 4.50 16.12
C LEU A 700 12.50 3.25 16.82
N ARG A 701 13.57 3.37 17.62
CA ARG A 701 14.10 2.25 18.41
C ARG A 701 13.03 1.63 19.31
N ILE A 702 12.27 2.46 20.01
CA ILE A 702 11.19 2.03 20.92
C ILE A 702 10.06 1.36 20.13
N ASP A 703 9.64 1.93 18.99
CA ASP A 703 8.61 1.34 18.12
C ASP A 703 9.03 -0.05 17.60
N LEU A 704 10.33 -0.21 17.30
CA LEU A 704 10.91 -1.48 16.84
C LEU A 704 11.26 -2.44 17.99
N HIS A 705 11.00 -2.05 19.26
CA HIS A 705 11.32 -2.82 20.46
C HIS A 705 12.79 -3.28 20.54
N MET A 706 13.72 -2.40 20.15
CA MET A 706 15.15 -2.68 20.12
C MET A 706 15.88 -2.07 21.33
N THR A 707 16.91 -2.75 21.80
CA THR A 707 17.91 -2.16 22.68
C THR A 707 18.71 -1.09 21.92
N THR A 708 19.45 -0.24 22.64
CA THR A 708 20.35 0.73 22.02
C THR A 708 21.43 0.06 21.16
N PHE A 709 21.89 -1.12 21.55
CA PHE A 709 22.91 -1.87 20.81
C PHE A 709 22.37 -2.43 19.49
N GLU A 710 21.25 -3.15 19.52
CA GLU A 710 20.64 -3.70 18.29
C GLU A 710 20.28 -2.59 17.30
N PHE A 711 19.77 -1.48 17.81
CA PHE A 711 19.44 -0.32 16.98
C PHE A 711 20.69 0.31 16.36
N ASP A 712 21.78 0.48 17.10
CA ASP A 712 23.06 0.97 16.54
C ASP A 712 23.57 0.04 15.41
N GLN A 713 23.41 -1.28 15.54
CA GLN A 713 23.77 -2.22 14.46
C GLN A 713 22.88 -2.05 13.22
N ARG A 714 21.57 -1.86 13.43
CA ARG A 714 20.62 -1.59 12.36
C ARG A 714 20.92 -0.26 11.67
N VAL A 715 21.28 0.79 12.41
CA VAL A 715 21.72 2.08 11.86
C VAL A 715 22.98 1.92 11.00
N LYS A 716 23.98 1.14 11.46
CA LYS A 716 25.19 0.86 10.65
C LYS A 716 24.83 0.18 9.34
N TRP A 717 23.95 -0.82 9.38
CA TRP A 717 23.42 -1.45 8.16
C TRP A 717 22.71 -0.42 7.27
N ALA A 718 21.87 0.45 7.82
CA ALA A 718 21.15 1.48 7.06
C ALA A 718 22.11 2.46 6.38
N ILE A 719 23.17 2.89 7.07
CA ILE A 719 24.23 3.74 6.49
C ILE A 719 24.89 3.03 5.30
N GLN A 720 25.24 1.75 5.44
CA GLN A 720 25.82 0.98 4.33
C GLN A 720 24.86 0.86 3.13
N GLN A 721 23.56 0.71 3.38
CA GLN A 721 22.55 0.69 2.31
C GLN A 721 22.42 2.07 1.64
N LEU A 722 22.39 3.15 2.41
CA LEU A 722 22.32 4.51 1.87
C LEU A 722 23.58 4.86 1.05
N ASP A 723 24.76 4.48 1.53
CA ASP A 723 26.05 4.64 0.83
C ASP A 723 26.06 3.90 -0.51
N PHE A 724 25.46 2.71 -0.60
CA PHE A 724 25.33 1.97 -1.86
C PHE A 724 24.58 2.76 -2.95
N TYR A 725 23.61 3.59 -2.54
CA TYR A 725 22.85 4.49 -3.40
C TYR A 725 23.42 5.92 -3.47
N ASN A 726 24.61 6.17 -2.90
CA ASN A 726 25.23 7.50 -2.77
C ASN A 726 24.32 8.52 -2.05
N LEU A 727 23.49 8.07 -1.12
CA LEU A 727 22.64 8.92 -0.29
C LEU A 727 23.37 9.26 1.01
N LYS A 728 23.56 10.56 1.29
CA LYS A 728 24.25 11.00 2.50
C LYS A 728 23.27 11.12 3.66
N PRO A 729 23.48 10.41 4.79
CA PRO A 729 22.67 10.57 5.98
C PRO A 729 22.76 11.98 6.56
N ALA A 730 21.71 12.42 7.26
CA ALA A 730 21.72 13.64 8.06
C ALA A 730 22.55 13.44 9.35
N MET A 731 23.89 13.38 9.27
CA MET A 731 24.71 13.11 10.45
C MET A 731 25.02 14.36 11.31
N ALA A 732 24.74 14.24 12.61
CA ALA A 732 25.48 14.89 13.70
C ALA A 732 26.33 13.84 14.44
N THR A 733 27.65 14.01 14.34
CA THR A 733 28.76 13.52 15.19
C THR A 733 28.46 12.33 16.13
N VAL A 734 29.10 11.18 15.85
CA VAL A 734 29.27 10.11 16.85
C VAL A 734 30.12 10.66 18.00
N GLN A 735 29.61 10.57 19.24
CA GLN A 735 30.31 11.02 20.43
C GLN A 735 31.64 10.28 20.59
N LYS A 736 32.65 11.04 21.02
CA LYS A 736 34.01 10.56 21.32
C LYS A 736 33.98 9.42 22.34
N GLU A 737 34.79 8.41 22.04
CA GLU A 737 35.14 7.32 22.95
C GLU A 737 35.60 7.87 24.31
N SER A 738 35.01 7.33 25.37
CA SER A 738 35.43 7.53 26.75
C SER A 738 36.83 6.93 26.97
N LYS A 739 37.66 7.62 27.77
CA LYS A 739 39.00 7.14 28.14
C LYS A 739 38.90 5.77 28.82
N GLU A 740 39.65 4.80 28.30
CA GLU A 740 39.81 3.48 28.91
C GLU A 740 40.50 3.59 30.30
N ILE A 741 39.83 3.11 31.34
CA ILE A 741 40.38 2.94 32.70
C ILE A 741 40.63 1.44 32.91
N LYS A 742 41.87 1.00 33.09
CA LYS A 742 42.12 -0.44 33.31
C LYS A 742 41.44 -0.95 34.59
N PRO A 743 40.82 -2.15 34.59
CA PRO A 743 40.39 -2.79 35.83
C PRO A 743 41.59 -2.95 36.77
N GLN A 744 41.42 -2.66 38.06
CA GLN A 744 42.40 -3.10 39.06
C GLN A 744 42.24 -4.62 39.28
N PRO A 745 43.31 -5.36 39.62
CA PRO A 745 43.21 -6.81 39.85
C PRO A 745 42.16 -7.10 40.94
N ALA A 746 41.21 -7.99 40.65
CA ALA A 746 40.21 -8.41 41.63
C ALA A 746 40.89 -8.96 42.90
N SER A 747 40.34 -8.60 44.06
CA SER A 747 40.56 -9.40 45.28
C SER A 747 40.02 -10.82 45.02
N PRO A 748 40.72 -11.90 45.42
CA PRO A 748 40.27 -13.27 45.17
C PRO A 748 38.85 -13.59 45.67
N ASP A 749 38.28 -12.74 46.53
CA ASP A 749 37.00 -12.95 47.19
C ASP A 749 35.82 -12.11 46.61
N LEU A 750 36.04 -11.23 45.61
CA LEU A 750 34.99 -10.32 45.09
C LEU A 750 34.90 -10.35 43.54
N THR A 751 33.68 -10.57 43.02
CA THR A 751 33.36 -10.56 41.58
C THR A 751 32.75 -9.21 41.18
N LEU A 752 33.14 -8.69 40.02
CA LEU A 752 32.63 -7.43 39.43
C LEU A 752 32.88 -6.16 40.27
N THR A 753 33.88 -6.13 41.17
CA THR A 753 34.17 -4.95 42.02
C THR A 753 34.34 -3.66 41.25
N ALA A 754 34.87 -3.72 40.01
CA ALA A 754 35.02 -2.55 39.15
C ALA A 754 33.68 -1.82 38.87
N PHE A 755 32.55 -2.52 38.94
CA PHE A 755 31.21 -1.97 38.74
C PHE A 755 30.60 -1.31 39.99
N GLU A 756 31.33 -1.20 41.11
CA GLU A 756 30.93 -0.35 42.25
C GLU A 756 30.88 1.13 41.85
N ASP A 757 31.83 1.55 41.02
CA ASP A 757 31.82 2.85 40.38
C ASP A 757 30.80 2.86 39.23
N GLU A 758 29.79 3.73 39.33
CA GLU A 758 28.76 3.88 38.30
C GLU A 758 29.31 4.39 36.96
N SER A 759 30.47 5.05 36.99
CA SER A 759 31.12 5.63 35.82
C SER A 759 32.08 4.66 35.11
N PHE A 760 32.29 3.47 35.66
CA PHE A 760 33.16 2.45 35.06
C PHE A 760 32.60 1.96 33.73
N THR A 761 33.20 2.33 32.61
CA THR A 761 32.76 1.94 31.25
C THR A 761 33.87 1.33 30.40
N SER A 762 35.05 1.11 30.97
CA SER A 762 36.26 0.76 30.22
C SER A 762 36.28 -0.65 29.62
N ALA A 763 35.44 -1.56 30.11
CA ALA A 763 35.27 -2.89 29.53
C ALA A 763 34.20 -2.94 28.42
N THR A 764 33.52 -1.82 28.09
CA THR A 764 32.34 -1.84 27.20
C THR A 764 32.61 -2.46 25.84
N SER A 765 33.72 -2.10 25.18
CA SER A 765 34.09 -2.66 23.86
C SER A 765 34.38 -4.15 23.94
N ILE A 766 35.10 -4.60 24.97
CA ILE A 766 35.46 -6.01 25.17
C ILE A 766 34.24 -6.85 25.58
N LEU A 767 33.34 -6.30 26.39
CA LEU A 767 32.08 -6.99 26.73
C LEU A 767 31.13 -7.08 25.52
N MET A 768 31.17 -6.10 24.61
CA MET A 768 30.49 -6.22 23.31
C MET A 768 31.12 -7.32 22.44
N ASP A 769 32.44 -7.49 22.45
CA ASP A 769 33.09 -8.62 21.78
C ASP A 769 32.66 -9.96 22.41
N PHE A 770 32.57 -10.02 23.74
CA PHE A 770 32.07 -11.20 24.45
C PHE A 770 30.62 -11.53 24.08
N ASN A 771 29.74 -10.53 24.04
CA ASN A 771 28.37 -10.69 23.55
C ASN A 771 28.32 -11.26 22.12
N GLN A 772 29.16 -10.74 21.22
CA GLN A 772 29.24 -11.24 19.84
C GLN A 772 29.73 -12.69 19.78
N ILE A 773 30.65 -13.10 20.66
CA ILE A 773 31.10 -14.50 20.75
C ILE A 773 29.94 -15.40 21.15
N LEU A 774 29.19 -15.04 22.21
CA LEU A 774 27.99 -15.77 22.63
C LEU A 774 26.97 -15.86 21.48
N SER A 775 26.73 -14.75 20.78
CA SER A 775 25.79 -14.69 19.66
C SER A 775 26.21 -15.56 18.47
N ARG A 776 27.49 -15.52 18.08
CA ARG A 776 28.05 -16.34 16.98
C ARG A 776 28.03 -17.82 17.28
N ALA A 777 28.21 -18.19 18.55
CA ALA A 777 28.08 -19.57 19.02
C ALA A 777 26.61 -20.04 19.13
N GLU A 778 25.64 -19.19 18.77
CA GLU A 778 24.20 -19.44 18.93
C GLU A 778 23.80 -19.74 20.39
N TYR A 779 24.46 -19.11 21.37
CA TYR A 779 24.17 -19.26 22.80
C TYR A 779 22.78 -18.69 23.15
N THR A 780 21.73 -19.44 22.86
CA THR A 780 20.34 -19.01 22.99
C THR A 780 19.57 -20.04 23.78
N GLU A 781 18.53 -19.63 24.52
CA GLU A 781 17.72 -20.55 25.32
C GLU A 781 17.20 -21.73 24.48
N SER A 782 16.67 -21.48 23.28
CA SER A 782 16.18 -22.54 22.39
C SER A 782 17.25 -23.56 22.01
N LYS A 783 18.47 -23.11 21.64
CA LYS A 783 19.57 -24.00 21.27
C LYS A 783 20.13 -24.77 22.46
N ILE A 784 20.26 -24.10 23.61
CA ILE A 784 20.71 -24.71 24.86
C ILE A 784 19.70 -25.78 25.30
N CYS A 785 18.41 -25.44 25.36
CA CYS A 785 17.33 -26.36 25.71
C CYS A 785 17.27 -27.57 24.78
N SER A 786 17.42 -27.36 23.47
CA SER A 786 17.48 -28.45 22.49
C SER A 786 18.67 -29.40 22.71
N LEU A 787 19.85 -28.88 23.08
CA LEU A 787 21.02 -29.70 23.38
C LEU A 787 20.85 -30.47 24.69
N LEU A 788 20.27 -29.83 25.71
CA LEU A 788 20.04 -30.42 27.02
C LEU A 788 18.78 -31.30 27.11
N LYS A 789 17.94 -31.29 26.06
CA LYS A 789 16.64 -31.99 25.99
C LYS A 789 15.67 -31.58 27.10
N ILE A 790 15.62 -30.29 27.37
CA ILE A 790 14.72 -29.64 28.34
C ILE A 790 13.87 -28.59 27.60
N ASN A 791 12.77 -28.12 28.22
CA ASN A 791 11.89 -27.13 27.60
C ASN A 791 12.23 -25.69 27.98
N SER A 792 12.98 -25.49 29.06
CA SER A 792 13.35 -24.18 29.60
C SER A 792 14.66 -24.28 30.39
N LEU A 793 15.45 -23.20 30.42
CA LEU A 793 16.66 -23.15 31.25
C LEU A 793 16.36 -23.33 32.75
N GLN A 794 15.13 -23.06 33.16
CA GLN A 794 14.69 -23.25 34.54
C GLN A 794 14.52 -24.74 34.91
N GLU A 795 14.53 -25.66 33.95
CA GLU A 795 14.47 -27.12 34.17
C GLU A 795 15.86 -27.77 34.39
N ILE A 796 16.96 -27.01 34.34
CA ILE A 796 18.29 -27.57 34.64
C ILE A 796 18.38 -27.97 36.11
N GLU A 797 18.47 -29.28 36.39
CA GLU A 797 18.59 -29.82 37.74
C GLU A 797 20.05 -30.11 38.13
N PRO A 798 20.47 -29.84 39.39
CA PRO A 798 21.85 -30.05 39.81
C PRO A 798 22.25 -31.53 39.83
N THR A 799 21.29 -32.42 40.07
CA THR A 799 21.46 -33.89 40.02
C THR A 799 21.79 -34.39 38.60
N TYR A 800 21.39 -33.67 37.56
CA TYR A 800 21.63 -34.03 36.16
C TYR A 800 22.80 -33.28 35.51
N MET A 801 23.40 -32.28 36.15
CA MET A 801 24.50 -31.49 35.57
C MET A 801 25.67 -32.34 35.08
N THR A 802 26.09 -33.35 35.86
CA THR A 802 27.16 -34.26 35.43
C THR A 802 26.75 -35.11 34.24
N TYR A 803 25.48 -35.50 34.15
CA TYR A 803 24.95 -36.24 33.00
C TYR A 803 24.95 -35.38 31.74
N TYR A 804 24.45 -34.14 31.85
CA TYR A 804 24.44 -33.18 30.76
C TYR A 804 25.85 -32.93 30.20
N ASP A 805 26.82 -32.67 31.09
CA ASP A 805 28.20 -32.41 30.68
C ASP A 805 28.87 -33.63 30.03
N LYS A 806 28.85 -34.79 30.70
CA LYS A 806 29.66 -35.95 30.31
C LYS A 806 29.05 -36.82 29.21
N TYR A 807 27.72 -36.81 29.06
CA TYR A 807 27.04 -37.78 28.18
C TYR A 807 26.13 -37.16 27.13
N LEU A 808 25.69 -35.91 27.32
CA LEU A 808 24.73 -35.27 26.41
C LEU A 808 25.36 -34.20 25.52
N LEU A 809 26.19 -33.32 26.09
CA LEU A 809 26.79 -32.21 25.35
C LEU A 809 27.89 -32.68 24.38
N PRO A 810 27.86 -32.25 23.11
CA PRO A 810 28.91 -32.57 22.14
C PRO A 810 30.21 -31.78 22.42
N GLN A 811 31.23 -32.01 21.59
CA GLN A 811 32.42 -31.15 21.53
C GLN A 811 32.15 -30.03 20.52
N SER A 812 31.85 -28.82 21.02
CA SER A 812 31.61 -27.63 20.21
C SER A 812 31.74 -26.37 21.06
N ASP A 813 31.90 -25.20 20.42
CA ASP A 813 32.00 -23.91 21.11
C ASP A 813 30.75 -23.63 21.97
N LEU A 814 29.55 -23.87 21.44
CA LEU A 814 28.29 -23.74 22.19
C LEU A 814 28.27 -24.66 23.42
N ALA A 815 28.65 -25.93 23.25
CA ALA A 815 28.66 -26.88 24.35
C ALA A 815 29.67 -26.49 25.45
N ASP A 816 30.83 -25.96 25.07
CA ASP A 816 31.85 -25.48 26.02
C ASP A 816 31.39 -24.23 26.77
N LEU A 817 30.67 -23.31 26.11
CA LEU A 817 30.02 -22.18 26.78
C LEU A 817 28.94 -22.65 27.76
N ILE A 818 28.17 -23.69 27.44
CA ILE A 818 27.17 -24.27 28.36
C ILE A 818 27.88 -24.93 29.56
N ARG A 819 28.97 -25.67 29.31
CA ARG A 819 29.80 -26.29 30.36
C ARG A 819 30.30 -25.27 31.38
N ILE A 820 30.89 -24.19 30.90
CA ILE A 820 31.54 -23.21 31.77
C ILE A 820 30.53 -22.29 32.49
N PHE A 821 29.42 -21.89 31.82
CA PHE A 821 28.49 -20.87 32.34
C PHE A 821 27.13 -21.39 32.83
N LEU A 822 26.78 -22.67 32.67
CA LEU A 822 25.50 -23.21 33.18
C LEU A 822 25.65 -24.55 33.91
N LEU A 823 26.63 -25.38 33.55
CA LEU A 823 26.85 -26.69 34.18
C LEU A 823 27.99 -26.71 35.21
N ARG A 824 28.68 -25.58 35.38
CA ARG A 824 29.75 -25.37 36.38
C ARG A 824 30.95 -26.31 36.23
N SER A 825 31.16 -26.80 35.01
CA SER A 825 32.34 -27.59 34.64
C SER A 825 33.58 -26.68 34.54
N SER A 826 34.74 -27.29 34.31
CA SER A 826 35.99 -26.55 34.11
C SER A 826 36.62 -26.89 32.76
N LEU A 827 37.22 -25.90 32.11
CA LEU A 827 37.91 -26.04 30.83
C LEU A 827 39.40 -25.68 30.97
N SER A 828 40.24 -26.21 30.09
CA SER A 828 41.66 -25.83 30.06
C SER A 828 41.84 -24.37 29.62
N GLU A 829 42.91 -23.72 30.07
CA GLU A 829 43.21 -22.34 29.68
C GLU A 829 43.32 -22.19 28.16
N GLN A 830 44.01 -23.14 27.51
CA GLN A 830 44.16 -23.17 26.06
C GLN A 830 42.79 -23.14 25.37
N ARG A 831 41.85 -23.99 25.81
CA ARG A 831 40.53 -24.07 25.19
C ARG A 831 39.70 -22.80 25.41
N LEU A 832 39.79 -22.18 26.59
CA LEU A 832 39.11 -20.91 26.87
C LEU A 832 39.68 -19.75 26.05
N ARG A 833 41.00 -19.69 25.82
CA ARG A 833 41.63 -18.69 24.96
C ARG A 833 41.25 -18.86 23.49
N GLU A 834 41.14 -20.11 23.01
CA GLU A 834 40.62 -20.41 21.67
C GLU A 834 39.15 -19.96 21.52
N LEU A 835 38.32 -20.20 22.55
CA LEU A 835 36.90 -19.89 22.54
C LEU A 835 36.61 -18.38 22.67
N LEU A 836 37.31 -17.69 23.59
CA LEU A 836 37.01 -16.31 23.97
C LEU A 836 37.95 -15.28 23.32
N GLY A 837 39.16 -15.71 22.90
CA GLY A 837 40.25 -14.81 22.57
C GLY A 837 40.93 -14.22 23.81
N ASP A 838 42.20 -13.83 23.66
CA ASP A 838 43.05 -13.41 24.79
C ASP A 838 42.52 -12.20 25.56
N LYS A 839 41.94 -11.21 24.86
CA LYS A 839 41.44 -9.98 25.49
C LYS A 839 40.23 -10.24 26.37
N VAL A 840 39.24 -10.99 25.86
CA VAL A 840 38.03 -11.33 26.62
C VAL A 840 38.40 -12.25 27.78
N PHE A 841 39.22 -13.28 27.54
CA PHE A 841 39.69 -14.17 28.59
C PHE A 841 40.37 -13.42 29.76
N SER A 842 41.30 -12.51 29.43
CA SER A 842 42.01 -11.72 30.45
C SER A 842 41.05 -10.79 31.20
N THR A 843 40.12 -10.17 30.49
CA THR A 843 39.13 -9.25 31.10
C THR A 843 38.17 -9.99 32.02
N LEU A 844 37.62 -11.16 31.62
CA LEU A 844 36.74 -11.95 32.47
C LEU A 844 37.48 -12.49 33.71
N THR A 845 38.79 -12.74 33.60
CA THR A 845 39.64 -13.09 34.75
C THR A 845 39.83 -11.90 35.69
N GLU A 846 40.17 -10.72 35.16
CA GLU A 846 40.33 -9.48 35.93
C GLU A 846 39.03 -9.04 36.63
N LEU A 847 37.88 -9.30 36.01
CA LEU A 847 36.56 -9.04 36.60
C LEU A 847 36.13 -10.08 37.65
N GLY A 848 36.92 -11.14 37.88
CA GLY A 848 36.60 -12.20 38.82
C GLY A 848 35.45 -13.11 38.39
N ILE A 849 35.15 -13.16 37.08
CA ILE A 849 34.17 -14.06 36.46
C ILE A 849 34.79 -15.44 36.27
N LEU A 850 36.01 -15.49 35.71
CA LEU A 850 36.77 -16.74 35.54
C LEU A 850 37.79 -16.90 36.66
N ILE A 851 37.81 -18.09 37.27
CA ILE A 851 38.76 -18.46 38.33
C ILE A 851 39.46 -19.77 38.04
N ARG A 852 40.66 -19.94 38.59
CA ARG A 852 41.41 -21.18 38.50
C ARG A 852 40.84 -22.23 39.47
N ARG A 853 40.55 -23.42 38.97
CA ARG A 853 40.11 -24.61 39.72
C ARG A 853 41.06 -25.76 39.41
N ALA A 854 42.01 -26.03 40.31
CA ALA A 854 43.15 -26.93 40.07
C ALA A 854 43.95 -26.54 38.80
N GLU A 855 44.06 -27.44 37.81
CA GLU A 855 44.76 -27.19 36.54
C GLU A 855 43.84 -26.68 35.41
N ALA A 856 42.59 -26.34 35.73
CA ALA A 856 41.60 -25.84 34.80
C ALA A 856 41.00 -24.51 35.29
N TRP A 857 40.07 -23.95 34.51
CA TRP A 857 39.37 -22.71 34.78
C TRP A 857 37.86 -22.95 34.84
N ALA A 858 37.18 -22.27 35.76
CA ALA A 858 35.74 -22.35 35.96
C ALA A 858 35.13 -20.94 36.02
N SER A 859 33.82 -20.81 35.78
CA SER A 859 33.08 -19.56 36.02
C SER A 859 32.59 -19.48 37.47
N ARG A 860 32.57 -18.27 38.05
CA ARG A 860 31.90 -17.94 39.33
C ARG A 860 30.45 -17.47 39.16
N VAL A 861 30.02 -17.29 37.93
CA VAL A 861 28.69 -16.78 37.59
C VAL A 861 28.05 -17.68 36.54
N ASP A 862 26.73 -17.78 36.58
CA ASP A 862 25.97 -18.37 35.48
C ASP A 862 25.63 -17.29 34.46
N ILE A 863 25.55 -17.62 33.16
CA ILE A 863 25.05 -16.71 32.11
C ILE A 863 23.77 -17.29 31.51
N PHE A 864 22.64 -16.67 31.83
CA PHE A 864 21.33 -17.02 31.29
C PHE A 864 21.01 -16.24 30.02
N CYS A 865 20.11 -16.78 29.20
CA CYS A 865 19.53 -16.09 28.06
C CYS A 865 18.07 -15.73 28.37
N ALA A 866 17.68 -14.47 28.19
CA ALA A 866 16.29 -14.02 28.37
C ALA A 866 15.96 -12.90 27.36
N ASP A 867 14.90 -13.07 26.56
CA ASP A 867 14.46 -12.09 25.55
C ASP A 867 15.58 -11.59 24.61
N GLY A 868 16.50 -12.50 24.25
CA GLY A 868 17.68 -12.21 23.43
C GLY A 868 18.84 -11.50 24.15
N LEU A 869 18.77 -11.35 25.47
CA LEU A 869 19.81 -10.75 26.31
C LEU A 869 20.59 -11.82 27.07
N TYR A 870 21.85 -11.52 27.40
CA TYR A 870 22.71 -12.35 28.25
C TYR A 870 22.79 -11.79 29.66
N LEU A 871 22.48 -12.59 30.67
CA LEU A 871 22.36 -12.15 32.05
C LEU A 871 23.27 -12.99 32.95
N ALA A 872 24.33 -12.37 33.45
CA ALA A 872 25.16 -12.95 34.48
C ALA A 872 24.47 -12.86 35.85
N THR A 873 24.47 -13.94 36.61
CA THR A 873 23.99 -14.02 38.00
C THR A 873 24.87 -14.92 38.84
N ASP A 874 24.71 -14.91 40.16
CA ASP A 874 25.30 -15.95 41.00
C ASP A 874 24.71 -17.33 40.66
N HIS A 875 25.44 -18.40 41.01
CA HIS A 875 25.07 -19.77 40.69
C HIS A 875 23.74 -20.19 41.33
N ARG A 876 22.94 -20.96 40.59
CA ARG A 876 21.63 -21.44 41.05
C ARG A 876 21.67 -22.48 42.17
N PHE A 877 22.72 -23.31 42.25
CA PHE A 877 22.78 -24.47 43.17
C PHE A 877 24.14 -24.55 43.89
N MET A 878 24.16 -25.06 45.14
CA MET A 878 25.31 -25.48 45.96
C MET A 878 26.63 -24.70 45.85
N PHE A 879 27.11 -24.15 46.97
CA PHE A 879 28.47 -23.64 47.08
C PHE A 879 29.48 -24.80 47.18
N LEU A 880 30.25 -25.06 46.10
CA LEU A 880 31.55 -25.69 46.30
C LEU A 880 32.34 -24.80 47.27
N PRO A 881 33.29 -25.34 48.08
CA PRO A 881 34.05 -24.52 49.03
C PRO A 881 34.64 -23.24 48.40
N GLU A 882 35.02 -23.30 47.11
CA GLU A 882 35.61 -22.21 46.33
C GLU A 882 34.58 -21.20 45.78
N ASP A 883 33.30 -21.60 45.72
CA ASP A 883 32.19 -20.75 45.25
C ASP A 883 31.53 -19.99 46.41
N ARG A 884 31.99 -20.19 47.64
CA ARG A 884 31.52 -19.44 48.81
C ARG A 884 31.81 -17.95 48.63
N ILE A 885 30.78 -17.13 48.79
CA ILE A 885 30.85 -15.68 48.71
C ILE A 885 30.74 -15.06 50.11
N GLY A 886 31.49 -13.98 50.35
CA GLY A 886 31.44 -13.21 51.59
C GLY A 886 30.37 -12.10 51.60
N GLU A 887 29.57 -12.01 50.55
CA GLU A 887 28.53 -10.99 50.34
C GLU A 887 27.14 -11.62 50.20
N SER A 888 26.09 -10.80 50.22
CA SER A 888 24.72 -11.29 49.93
C SER A 888 24.61 -11.71 48.45
N PRO A 889 24.22 -12.97 48.15
CA PRO A 889 24.05 -13.45 46.78
C PRO A 889 22.97 -12.67 46.02
N VAL A 890 23.12 -12.61 44.71
CA VAL A 890 22.13 -12.13 43.75
C VAL A 890 21.29 -13.32 43.27
N MET A 891 19.98 -13.13 43.20
CA MET A 891 19.07 -14.18 42.73
C MET A 891 19.39 -14.57 41.28
N TYR A 892 19.46 -15.86 41.02
CA TYR A 892 19.58 -16.40 39.67
C TYR A 892 18.30 -16.16 38.86
N ILE A 893 18.33 -16.37 37.54
CA ILE A 893 17.14 -16.20 36.69
C ILE A 893 16.17 -17.37 36.87
N GLY A 894 15.25 -17.22 37.81
CA GLY A 894 14.19 -18.17 38.12
C GLY A 894 12.91 -17.97 37.30
N MET A 895 11.94 -18.85 37.55
CA MET A 895 10.59 -18.79 36.93
C MET A 895 9.84 -17.50 37.28
N ASP A 896 10.17 -16.88 38.40
CA ASP A 896 9.67 -15.58 38.85
C ASP A 896 10.16 -14.43 37.97
N SER A 897 11.47 -14.39 37.73
CA SER A 897 12.11 -13.39 36.89
C SER A 897 11.63 -13.51 35.44
N MET A 898 11.66 -14.72 34.87
CA MET A 898 11.16 -14.96 33.50
C MET A 898 9.65 -14.78 33.38
N GLY A 899 8.92 -15.22 34.39
CA GLY A 899 7.47 -15.10 34.43
C GLY A 899 7.00 -13.65 34.39
N LEU A 900 7.68 -12.73 35.10
CA LEU A 900 7.38 -11.30 35.02
C LEU A 900 7.71 -10.72 33.64
N VAL A 901 8.84 -11.11 33.03
CA VAL A 901 9.19 -10.72 31.64
C VAL A 901 8.13 -11.17 30.64
N HIS A 902 7.59 -12.38 30.82
CA HIS A 902 6.55 -12.95 29.96
C HIS A 902 5.18 -12.33 30.20
N THR A 903 4.90 -11.83 31.41
CA THR A 903 3.57 -11.37 31.81
C THR A 903 3.38 -9.86 31.71
N ALA A 904 4.41 -9.07 32.01
CA ALA A 904 4.33 -7.61 32.01
C ALA A 904 4.11 -7.05 30.59
N PRO A 905 2.97 -6.38 30.32
CA PRO A 905 2.70 -5.62 29.10
C PRO A 905 3.82 -4.63 28.77
N ARG A 906 4.34 -4.75 27.54
CA ARG A 906 5.39 -3.89 26.99
C ARG A 906 4.80 -2.60 26.41
N TYR A 907 4.32 -1.70 27.27
CA TYR A 907 3.87 -0.36 26.86
C TYR A 907 5.05 0.57 26.64
N ARG A 908 4.96 1.47 25.65
CA ARG A 908 5.91 2.58 25.52
C ARG A 908 5.94 3.38 26.82
N ALA A 909 7.12 3.62 27.36
CA ALA A 909 7.34 4.39 28.58
C ALA A 909 8.42 5.45 28.36
N GLU A 910 8.20 6.67 28.86
CA GLU A 910 9.27 7.68 28.93
C GLU A 910 10.16 7.41 30.15
N GLN A 911 9.57 7.04 31.29
CA GLN A 911 10.27 6.68 32.52
C GLN A 911 9.76 5.34 33.05
N LEU A 912 10.67 4.37 33.22
CA LEU A 912 10.36 3.06 33.80
C LEU A 912 11.25 2.77 35.01
N LEU A 913 10.66 2.20 36.06
CA LEU A 913 11.35 1.79 37.27
C LEU A 913 11.37 0.26 37.38
N ASP A 914 12.54 -0.31 37.58
CA ASP A 914 12.77 -1.71 37.97
C ASP A 914 13.16 -1.75 39.44
N LEU A 915 12.21 -2.10 40.30
CA LEU A 915 12.35 -2.09 41.75
C LEU A 915 12.74 -3.48 42.26
N CYS A 916 13.72 -3.55 43.16
CA CYS A 916 14.38 -4.80 43.54
C CYS A 916 15.03 -5.46 42.31
N CYS A 917 15.84 -4.70 41.59
CA CYS A 917 16.26 -5.06 40.23
C CYS A 917 17.14 -6.31 40.14
N GLY A 918 17.85 -6.71 41.21
CA GLY A 918 18.64 -7.93 41.24
C GLY A 918 19.71 -7.97 40.14
N SER A 919 19.54 -8.90 39.19
CA SER A 919 20.38 -9.03 37.99
C SER A 919 20.14 -7.94 36.92
N GLY A 920 19.06 -7.17 37.08
CA GLY A 920 18.60 -6.12 36.16
C GLY A 920 17.66 -6.63 35.08
N ILE A 921 17.27 -7.92 35.07
CA ILE A 921 16.51 -8.55 33.99
C ILE A 921 15.28 -7.74 33.55
N GLN A 922 14.46 -7.25 34.48
CA GLN A 922 13.22 -6.55 34.13
C GLN A 922 13.54 -5.22 33.46
N GLY A 923 14.44 -4.44 34.04
CA GLY A 923 14.89 -3.16 33.50
C GLY A 923 15.60 -3.29 32.14
N LEU A 924 16.43 -4.31 31.97
CA LEU A 924 17.15 -4.57 30.73
C LEU A 924 16.20 -4.98 29.60
N VAL A 925 15.23 -5.86 29.85
CA VAL A 925 14.18 -6.15 28.85
C VAL A 925 13.34 -4.89 28.57
N ALA A 926 13.01 -4.15 29.62
CA ALA A 926 12.25 -2.90 29.52
C ALA A 926 12.95 -1.79 28.74
N SER A 927 14.28 -1.81 28.68
CA SER A 927 15.06 -0.85 27.90
C SER A 927 14.65 -0.80 26.42
N ARG A 928 14.07 -1.88 25.88
CA ARG A 928 13.55 -1.99 24.51
C ARG A 928 12.36 -1.09 24.23
N TYR A 929 11.51 -0.85 25.23
CA TYR A 929 10.26 -0.12 25.11
C TYR A 929 10.17 1.10 26.03
N ALA A 930 11.23 1.38 26.78
CA ALA A 930 11.38 2.59 27.59
C ALA A 930 12.43 3.54 27.00
N ARG A 931 12.21 4.85 27.15
CA ARG A 931 13.22 5.87 26.87
C ARG A 931 14.30 5.89 27.94
N HIS A 932 13.89 5.86 29.22
CA HIS A 932 14.79 5.78 30.36
C HIS A 932 14.33 4.72 31.34
N VAL A 933 15.26 3.89 31.80
CA VAL A 933 15.04 2.90 32.84
C VAL A 933 15.85 3.25 34.07
N THR A 934 15.27 3.08 35.24
CA THR A 934 15.94 3.20 36.53
C THR A 934 15.79 1.89 37.29
N GLY A 935 16.89 1.26 37.67
CA GLY A 935 16.89 0.11 38.57
C GLY A 935 17.25 0.50 40.00
N VAL A 936 16.60 -0.08 40.98
CA VAL A 936 16.92 0.13 42.40
C VAL A 936 17.01 -1.21 43.12
N ASP A 937 18.07 -1.39 43.90
CA ASP A 937 18.25 -2.55 44.77
C ASP A 937 18.99 -2.16 46.06
N ILE A 938 18.73 -2.88 47.14
CA ILE A 938 19.38 -2.67 48.43
C ILE A 938 20.70 -3.44 48.55
N ASN A 939 20.92 -4.46 47.71
CA ASN A 939 22.14 -5.26 47.68
C ASN A 939 23.18 -4.61 46.75
N PRO A 940 24.35 -4.17 47.26
CA PRO A 940 25.42 -3.62 46.43
C PRO A 940 25.87 -4.58 45.31
N ARG A 941 25.86 -5.90 45.56
CA ARG A 941 26.23 -6.92 44.57
C ARG A 941 25.24 -6.96 43.39
N SER A 942 23.94 -6.82 43.65
CA SER A 942 22.91 -6.71 42.61
C SER A 942 23.17 -5.53 41.68
N ILE A 943 23.56 -4.38 42.23
CA ILE A 943 23.90 -3.18 41.44
C ILE A 943 25.10 -3.45 40.51
N ARG A 944 26.13 -4.17 40.98
CA ARG A 944 27.30 -4.52 40.15
C ARG A 944 26.92 -5.47 39.00
N PHE A 945 26.13 -6.52 39.29
CA PHE A 945 25.63 -7.42 38.25
C PHE A 945 24.74 -6.70 37.23
N SER A 946 23.82 -5.86 37.71
CA SER A 946 22.95 -5.07 36.85
C SER A 946 23.72 -4.14 35.91
N ARG A 947 24.76 -3.45 36.41
CA ARG A 947 25.65 -2.60 35.59
C ARG A 947 26.47 -3.42 34.59
N PHE A 948 27.02 -4.57 35.02
CA PHE A 948 27.73 -5.49 34.13
C PHE A 948 26.82 -6.01 33.02
N ASN A 949 25.62 -6.48 33.35
CA ASN A 949 24.65 -7.00 32.40
C ASN A 949 24.17 -5.91 31.42
N ALA A 950 24.01 -4.66 31.86
CA ALA A 950 23.74 -3.54 30.95
C ALA A 950 24.86 -3.34 29.92
N GLN A 951 26.12 -3.34 30.36
CA GLN A 951 27.27 -3.18 29.45
C GLN A 951 27.48 -4.38 28.53
N LEU A 952 27.31 -5.62 29.04
CA LEU A 952 27.36 -6.85 28.25
C LEU A 952 26.36 -6.82 27.10
N ASN A 953 25.18 -6.25 27.30
CA ASN A 953 24.14 -6.14 26.27
C ASN A 953 24.18 -4.79 25.52
N GLY A 954 25.15 -3.91 25.81
CA GLY A 954 25.27 -2.59 25.19
C GLY A 954 24.07 -1.67 25.42
N ILE A 955 23.35 -1.85 26.54
CA ILE A 955 22.20 -1.05 26.95
C ILE A 955 22.69 0.19 27.68
N ARG A 956 22.36 1.38 27.15
CA ARG A 956 22.87 2.68 27.67
C ARG A 956 21.79 3.55 28.30
N ASN A 957 20.52 3.23 28.09
CA ASN A 957 19.37 3.99 28.56
C ASN A 957 18.86 3.53 29.94
N ILE A 958 19.76 3.01 30.78
CA ILE A 958 19.44 2.48 32.11
C ILE A 958 20.47 2.98 33.14
N CYS A 959 19.99 3.30 34.35
CA CYS A 959 20.83 3.65 35.50
C CYS A 959 20.42 2.83 36.73
N PHE A 960 21.36 2.49 37.61
CA PHE A 960 21.12 1.67 38.79
C PHE A 960 21.54 2.38 40.08
N TYR A 961 20.66 2.39 41.07
CA TYR A 961 20.87 3.05 42.36
C TYR A 961 20.80 2.06 43.53
N LEU A 962 21.73 2.21 44.47
CA LEU A 962 21.72 1.50 45.74
C LEU A 962 20.77 2.20 46.73
N GLY A 963 19.80 1.49 47.29
CA GLY A 963 18.96 2.00 48.39
C GLY A 963 17.70 1.18 48.65
N ASP A 964 16.93 1.57 49.66
CA ASP A 964 15.70 0.88 50.05
C ASP A 964 14.49 1.36 49.20
N LEU A 965 13.95 0.45 48.39
CA LEU A 965 12.77 0.67 47.54
C LEU A 965 12.80 2.03 46.80
N TYR A 966 11.90 2.95 47.14
CA TYR A 966 11.73 4.22 46.43
C TYR A 966 12.64 5.35 46.93
N GLU A 967 13.42 5.16 48.01
CA GLU A 967 14.26 6.22 48.58
C GLU A 967 15.17 6.90 47.54
N PRO A 968 15.94 6.17 46.71
CA PRO A 968 16.83 6.79 45.73
C PRO A 968 16.11 7.58 44.63
N VAL A 969 14.82 7.35 44.45
CA VAL A 969 14.00 7.95 43.39
C VAL A 969 12.86 8.82 43.93
N LYS A 970 12.97 9.26 45.19
CA LYS A 970 11.97 10.10 45.86
C LYS A 970 11.60 11.31 45.00
N GLY A 971 10.31 11.54 44.80
CA GLY A 971 9.78 12.65 43.99
C GLY A 971 9.78 12.42 42.47
N ARG A 972 10.36 11.33 41.96
CA ARG A 972 10.28 10.96 40.54
C ARG A 972 8.99 10.21 40.25
N LYS A 973 8.46 10.40 39.03
CA LYS A 973 7.27 9.71 38.52
C LYS A 973 7.65 8.77 37.37
N PHE A 974 6.97 7.65 37.29
CA PHE A 974 7.21 6.59 36.31
C PHE A 974 5.91 6.17 35.64
N ASP A 975 5.97 5.89 34.35
CA ASP A 975 4.84 5.39 33.56
C ASP A 975 4.57 3.92 33.87
N THR A 976 5.65 3.18 34.15
CA THR A 976 5.61 1.77 34.54
C THR A 976 6.60 1.52 35.67
N ILE A 977 6.14 0.79 36.68
CA ILE A 977 6.98 0.24 37.76
C ILE A 977 6.88 -1.29 37.67
N LEU A 978 8.02 -1.95 37.51
CA LEU A 978 8.18 -3.40 37.59
C LEU A 978 8.81 -3.71 38.95
N ALA A 979 8.40 -4.80 39.59
CA ALA A 979 9.03 -5.24 40.82
C ALA A 979 9.11 -6.77 40.92
N ASN A 980 10.30 -7.27 41.23
CA ASN A 980 10.52 -8.66 41.66
C ASN A 980 11.11 -8.65 43.08
N PRO A 981 10.29 -8.38 44.12
CA PRO A 981 10.79 -8.27 45.49
C PRO A 981 11.03 -9.65 46.13
N PRO A 982 11.71 -9.72 47.27
CA PRO A 982 11.62 -10.88 48.16
C PRO A 982 10.18 -11.03 48.69
N PHE A 983 9.57 -12.20 48.50
CA PHE A 983 8.15 -12.42 48.82
C PHE A 983 7.82 -13.76 49.50
N VAL A 984 8.81 -14.64 49.72
CA VAL A 984 8.56 -15.97 50.31
C VAL A 984 8.23 -15.83 51.81
N PRO A 985 7.08 -16.35 52.30
CA PRO A 985 6.77 -16.41 53.73
C PRO A 985 7.73 -17.35 54.48
N SER A 986 8.77 -16.79 55.09
CA SER A 986 9.89 -17.58 55.64
C SER A 986 10.00 -17.45 57.17
N PRO A 987 10.29 -18.56 57.89
CA PRO A 987 10.55 -18.55 59.33
C PRO A 987 11.87 -17.86 59.71
N LYS A 988 12.77 -17.65 58.75
CA LYS A 988 14.11 -17.04 58.91
C LYS A 988 14.30 -15.95 57.87
N SER A 989 15.22 -15.03 58.13
CA SER A 989 15.64 -13.98 57.16
C SER A 989 17.08 -14.19 56.73
N GLU A 990 17.40 -15.41 56.30
CA GLU A 990 18.76 -15.83 55.92
C GLU A 990 19.08 -15.40 54.49
N TYR A 991 18.09 -15.44 53.59
CA TYR A 991 18.26 -15.10 52.17
C TYR A 991 17.48 -13.84 51.81
N ARG A 992 18.16 -12.68 51.89
CA ARG A 992 17.55 -11.36 51.64
C ARG A 992 16.91 -11.18 50.26
N PHE A 993 17.30 -11.96 49.26
CA PHE A 993 16.72 -11.90 47.91
C PHE A 993 15.41 -12.70 47.78
N ARG A 994 15.12 -13.60 48.74
CA ARG A 994 13.98 -14.54 48.70
C ARG A 994 12.96 -14.24 49.80
N ASP A 995 13.45 -14.07 51.03
CA ASP A 995 12.65 -14.05 52.25
C ASP A 995 11.89 -12.72 52.40
N GLY A 996 10.55 -12.76 52.25
CA GLY A 996 9.67 -11.59 52.37
C GLY A 996 9.17 -11.31 53.79
N GLY A 997 9.85 -11.86 54.80
CA GLY A 997 9.42 -11.86 56.20
C GLY A 997 8.48 -13.03 56.55
N LYS A 998 7.98 -13.07 57.79
CA LYS A 998 7.16 -14.18 58.31
C LYS A 998 5.89 -14.43 57.49
N SER A 999 5.27 -13.36 56.98
CA SER A 999 4.07 -13.44 56.13
C SER A 999 4.35 -13.32 54.64
N GLY A 1000 5.58 -13.02 54.21
CA GLY A 1000 5.93 -12.76 52.80
C GLY A 1000 5.41 -11.44 52.20
N GLU A 1001 4.39 -10.82 52.81
CA GLU A 1001 3.67 -9.67 52.23
C GLU A 1001 4.18 -8.28 52.71
N GLU A 1002 5.16 -8.21 53.61
CA GLU A 1002 5.58 -6.93 54.21
C GLU A 1002 6.16 -5.97 53.16
N ILE A 1003 7.08 -6.46 52.34
CA ILE A 1003 7.70 -5.69 51.25
C ILE A 1003 6.67 -5.41 50.15
N LEU A 1004 5.87 -6.41 49.76
CA LEU A 1004 4.80 -6.26 48.77
C LEU A 1004 3.85 -5.11 49.13
N ARG A 1005 3.40 -5.05 50.39
CA ARG A 1005 2.51 -4.01 50.90
C ARG A 1005 3.16 -2.62 50.82
N ARG A 1006 4.45 -2.50 51.17
CA ARG A 1006 5.20 -1.23 51.06
C ARG A 1006 5.29 -0.79 49.60
N ILE A 1007 5.65 -1.69 48.70
CA ILE A 1007 5.74 -1.42 47.25
C ILE A 1007 4.40 -0.88 46.72
N ILE A 1008 3.30 -1.60 46.98
CA ILE A 1008 1.97 -1.19 46.51
C ILE A 1008 1.56 0.17 47.09
N ARG A 1009 1.77 0.40 48.39
CA ARG A 1009 1.37 1.64 49.04
C ARG A 1009 2.17 2.85 48.55
N GLU A 1010 3.49 2.72 48.47
CA GLU A 1010 4.39 3.81 48.08
C GLU A 1010 4.33 4.09 46.57
N SER A 1011 3.99 3.09 45.74
CA SER A 1011 3.84 3.27 44.29
C SER A 1011 2.84 4.36 43.89
N ALA A 1012 1.82 4.65 44.72
CA ALA A 1012 0.84 5.70 44.48
C ALA A 1012 1.48 7.09 44.30
N ASP A 1013 2.58 7.35 45.02
CA ASP A 1013 3.36 8.58 44.99
C ASP A 1013 4.41 8.59 43.88
N HIS A 1014 4.59 7.48 43.16
CA HIS A 1014 5.61 7.32 42.13
C HIS A 1014 5.05 6.98 40.75
N LEU A 1015 3.78 6.60 40.63
CA LEU A 1015 3.13 6.43 39.33
C LEU A 1015 2.68 7.76 38.74
N ALA A 1016 2.99 7.96 37.46
CA ALA A 1016 2.40 9.00 36.62
C ALA A 1016 0.86 8.79 36.49
N PRO A 1017 0.09 9.81 36.03
CA PRO A 1017 -1.31 9.59 35.64
C PRO A 1017 -1.39 8.45 34.61
N GLU A 1018 -2.33 7.52 34.80
CA GLU A 1018 -2.44 6.30 33.97
C GLU A 1018 -1.21 5.37 33.99
N GLY A 1019 -0.32 5.58 34.97
CA GLY A 1019 0.83 4.73 35.21
C GLY A 1019 0.45 3.36 35.78
N ARG A 1020 1.36 2.39 35.59
CA ARG A 1020 1.10 0.97 35.84
C ARG A 1020 2.16 0.37 36.77
N LEU A 1021 1.72 -0.46 37.70
CA LEU A 1021 2.57 -1.25 38.58
C LEU A 1021 2.37 -2.74 38.27
N PHE A 1022 3.48 -3.46 38.12
CA PHE A 1022 3.51 -4.90 37.89
C PHE A 1022 4.47 -5.56 38.87
N ILE A 1023 3.97 -6.55 39.61
CA ILE A 1023 4.73 -7.22 40.65
C ILE A 1023 4.55 -8.72 40.48
N VAL A 1024 5.64 -9.48 40.53
CA VAL A 1024 5.61 -10.93 40.74
C VAL A 1024 5.73 -11.22 42.24
N THR A 1025 4.90 -12.14 42.75
CA THR A 1025 4.86 -12.39 44.19
C THR A 1025 4.26 -13.77 44.52
N ASP A 1026 4.46 -14.21 45.77
CA ASP A 1026 3.63 -15.25 46.37
C ASP A 1026 2.37 -14.61 46.96
N LEU A 1027 1.22 -15.00 46.42
CA LEU A 1027 -0.10 -14.55 46.81
C LEU A 1027 -0.58 -15.33 48.03
N VAL A 1028 -0.45 -14.75 49.22
CA VAL A 1028 -0.84 -15.36 50.50
C VAL A 1028 -2.34 -15.18 50.75
N ASP A 1029 -3.09 -16.27 50.88
CA ASP A 1029 -4.55 -16.26 51.01
C ASP A 1029 -5.22 -15.45 49.89
N VAL A 1030 -4.96 -15.87 48.65
CA VAL A 1030 -5.32 -15.14 47.42
C VAL A 1030 -6.80 -14.71 47.34
N HIS A 1031 -7.69 -15.48 47.95
CA HIS A 1031 -9.13 -15.18 48.06
C HIS A 1031 -9.44 -13.84 48.76
N ASN A 1032 -8.51 -13.30 49.56
CA ASN A 1032 -8.65 -12.03 50.26
C ASN A 1032 -7.99 -10.84 49.53
N TYR A 1033 -7.42 -11.03 48.34
CA TYR A 1033 -6.61 -9.98 47.69
C TYR A 1033 -7.40 -8.74 47.26
N GLU A 1034 -8.69 -8.85 46.97
CA GLU A 1034 -9.50 -7.66 46.70
C GLU A 1034 -9.48 -6.71 47.91
N ALA A 1035 -9.71 -7.25 49.11
CA ALA A 1035 -9.69 -6.48 50.35
C ALA A 1035 -8.27 -5.97 50.68
N LYS A 1036 -7.24 -6.83 50.54
CA LYS A 1036 -5.84 -6.45 50.76
C LYS A 1036 -5.42 -5.29 49.84
N LEU A 1037 -5.66 -5.41 48.54
CA LEU A 1037 -5.31 -4.36 47.57
C LEU A 1037 -6.16 -3.10 47.73
N ASN A 1038 -7.40 -3.19 48.22
CA ASN A 1038 -8.19 -2.01 48.56
C ASN A 1038 -7.65 -1.27 49.78
N ASN A 1039 -7.03 -1.97 50.72
CA ASN A 1039 -6.39 -1.38 51.89
C ASN A 1039 -4.98 -0.82 51.59
N TRP A 1040 -4.18 -1.53 50.80
CA TRP A 1040 -2.79 -1.14 50.54
C TRP A 1040 -2.64 -0.02 49.51
N TRP A 1041 -3.49 -0.01 48.48
CA TRP A 1041 -3.42 0.98 47.40
C TRP A 1041 -4.06 2.31 47.82
N THR A 1042 -3.28 3.38 47.76
CA THR A 1042 -3.70 4.74 48.16
C THR A 1042 -3.84 5.71 46.97
N GLY A 1043 -3.55 5.27 45.74
CA GLY A 1043 -3.44 6.14 44.56
C GLY A 1043 -4.73 6.49 43.82
N GLY A 1044 -5.90 6.29 44.43
CA GLY A 1044 -7.22 6.59 43.85
C GLY A 1044 -7.84 5.45 43.03
N PRO A 1045 -8.76 5.73 42.09
CA PRO A 1045 -9.35 4.70 41.23
C PRO A 1045 -8.29 3.97 40.40
N ALA A 1046 -8.39 2.64 40.32
CA ALA A 1046 -7.46 1.81 39.57
C ALA A 1046 -8.13 0.51 39.08
N HIS A 1047 -7.67 -0.01 37.96
CA HIS A 1047 -7.92 -1.40 37.58
C HIS A 1047 -6.87 -2.30 38.23
N LYS A 1048 -7.32 -3.32 38.94
CA LYS A 1048 -6.49 -4.28 39.67
C LYS A 1048 -6.72 -5.66 39.06
N LEU A 1049 -5.65 -6.29 38.59
CA LEU A 1049 -5.67 -7.64 38.06
C LEU A 1049 -4.70 -8.50 38.88
N VAL A 1050 -5.22 -9.60 39.41
CA VAL A 1050 -4.41 -10.64 40.05
C VAL A 1050 -4.41 -11.86 39.14
N LEU A 1051 -3.22 -12.32 38.78
CA LEU A 1051 -3.02 -13.56 38.04
C LEU A 1051 -2.39 -14.57 38.98
N GLN A 1052 -3.09 -15.67 39.27
CA GLN A 1052 -2.67 -16.68 40.22
C GLN A 1052 -2.37 -18.02 39.52
N THR A 1053 -1.51 -18.84 40.11
CA THR A 1053 -1.37 -20.26 39.77
C THR A 1053 -2.10 -21.15 40.79
N ALA A 1054 -1.89 -22.47 40.74
CA ALA A 1054 -2.49 -23.41 41.70
C ALA A 1054 -2.13 -23.14 43.16
N ASP A 1055 -3.05 -23.49 44.08
CA ASP A 1055 -2.91 -23.35 45.53
C ASP A 1055 -1.83 -24.30 46.08
N ARG A 1056 -1.03 -23.80 47.04
CA ARG A 1056 -0.17 -24.63 47.89
C ARG A 1056 -0.63 -24.47 49.34
N ASN A 1057 -0.96 -25.58 49.99
CA ASN A 1057 -1.16 -25.63 51.44
C ASN A 1057 0.20 -25.64 52.17
N ASP A 1058 0.16 -25.66 53.49
CA ASP A 1058 1.33 -25.73 54.36
C ASP A 1058 2.35 -26.81 53.94
N ILE A 1059 1.90 -28.02 53.59
CA ILE A 1059 2.78 -29.12 53.16
C ILE A 1059 3.40 -28.83 51.78
N LEU A 1060 2.56 -28.59 50.76
CA LEU A 1060 3.02 -28.37 49.37
C LEU A 1060 3.91 -27.14 49.24
N PHE A 1061 3.77 -26.17 50.15
CA PHE A 1061 4.63 -25.01 50.24
C PHE A 1061 5.92 -25.30 51.01
N SER A 1062 5.85 -25.96 52.17
CA SER A 1062 7.00 -26.10 53.08
C SER A 1062 8.01 -27.17 52.65
N GLU A 1063 7.55 -28.27 52.04
CA GLU A 1063 8.41 -29.40 51.66
C GLU A 1063 9.53 -29.00 50.68
N PRO A 1064 9.26 -28.29 49.57
CA PRO A 1064 10.32 -27.81 48.68
C PRO A 1064 11.32 -26.89 49.38
N HIS A 1065 10.89 -26.11 50.38
CA HIS A 1065 11.75 -25.18 51.10
C HIS A 1065 12.56 -25.83 52.23
N SER A 1066 12.30 -27.09 52.53
CA SER A 1066 12.96 -27.85 53.60
C SER A 1066 13.99 -28.86 53.06
N HIS A 1067 13.93 -29.20 51.77
CA HIS A 1067 14.76 -30.24 51.16
C HIS A 1067 16.07 -29.69 50.58
N ARG A 1068 17.22 -30.26 50.99
CA ARG A 1068 18.54 -29.98 50.43
C ARG A 1068 19.06 -31.19 49.66
N PRO A 1069 19.52 -31.03 48.41
CA PRO A 1069 19.92 -32.16 47.57
C PRO A 1069 21.17 -32.93 48.07
N PHE A 1070 22.00 -32.35 48.95
CA PHE A 1070 23.23 -33.00 49.42
C PHE A 1070 23.53 -32.64 50.89
N GLY A 1071 23.98 -33.63 51.67
CA GLY A 1071 24.55 -33.41 53.00
C GLY A 1071 23.55 -33.09 54.12
N GLN A 1072 22.24 -33.19 53.88
CA GLN A 1072 21.20 -33.04 54.90
C GLN A 1072 20.82 -34.39 55.50
N SER A 1073 20.85 -34.49 56.82
CA SER A 1073 20.31 -35.64 57.56
C SER A 1073 18.78 -35.62 57.60
N PHE A 1074 18.16 -36.77 57.84
CA PHE A 1074 16.71 -36.86 57.98
C PHE A 1074 16.19 -36.01 59.14
N GLU A 1075 16.93 -35.98 60.26
CA GLU A 1075 16.59 -35.17 61.43
C GLU A 1075 16.64 -33.66 61.12
N GLU A 1076 17.62 -33.20 60.36
CA GLU A 1076 17.72 -31.80 59.91
C GLU A 1076 16.58 -31.42 58.97
N TYR A 1077 16.21 -32.31 58.04
CA TYR A 1077 15.06 -32.13 57.15
C TYR A 1077 13.76 -31.99 57.95
N VAL A 1078 13.49 -32.92 58.88
CA VAL A 1078 12.28 -32.90 59.71
C VAL A 1078 12.22 -31.62 60.56
N ALA A 1079 13.33 -31.24 61.19
CA ALA A 1079 13.39 -30.03 62.01
C ALA A 1079 13.13 -28.75 61.20
N GLU A 1080 13.65 -28.68 59.97
CA GLU A 1080 13.41 -27.56 59.05
C GLU A 1080 11.94 -27.54 58.60
N LEU A 1081 11.38 -28.70 58.20
CA LEU A 1081 9.98 -28.83 57.80
C LEU A 1081 9.01 -28.41 58.92
N GLU A 1082 9.24 -28.87 60.15
CA GLU A 1082 8.45 -28.44 61.32
C GLU A 1082 8.54 -26.94 61.55
N GLN A 1083 9.69 -26.32 61.29
CA GLN A 1083 9.86 -24.88 61.41
C GLN A 1083 9.03 -24.10 60.37
N TRP A 1084 9.03 -24.54 59.11
CA TRP A 1084 8.24 -23.93 58.04
C TRP A 1084 6.73 -24.07 58.29
N ILE A 1085 6.26 -25.27 58.67
CA ILE A 1085 4.84 -25.52 58.99
C ILE A 1085 4.40 -24.69 60.20
N ARG A 1086 5.21 -24.62 61.27
CA ARG A 1086 4.90 -23.77 62.43
C ARG A 1086 4.75 -22.30 62.05
N ASN A 1087 5.62 -21.77 61.20
CA ASN A 1087 5.48 -20.39 60.73
C ASN A 1087 4.16 -20.17 59.96
N PHE A 1088 3.78 -21.13 59.12
CA PHE A 1088 2.50 -21.11 58.39
C PHE A 1088 1.31 -21.00 59.36
N HIS A 1089 1.31 -21.80 60.43
CA HIS A 1089 0.22 -21.82 61.41
C HIS A 1089 0.24 -20.61 62.37
N GLU A 1090 1.43 -20.19 62.85
CA GLU A 1090 1.58 -19.05 63.77
C GLU A 1090 1.13 -17.72 63.13
N VAL A 1091 1.43 -17.54 61.83
CA VAL A 1091 1.06 -16.34 61.07
C VAL A 1091 -0.39 -16.42 60.59
N GLY A 1092 -1.02 -17.59 60.66
CA GLY A 1092 -2.40 -17.82 60.23
C GLY A 1092 -2.57 -17.89 58.71
N ILE A 1093 -1.55 -18.38 58.00
CA ILE A 1093 -1.59 -18.58 56.55
C ILE A 1093 -2.43 -19.82 56.26
N SER A 1094 -3.31 -19.76 55.25
CA SER A 1094 -4.13 -20.91 54.82
C SER A 1094 -3.67 -21.46 53.47
N SER A 1095 -3.30 -20.59 52.52
CA SER A 1095 -2.77 -20.99 51.22
C SER A 1095 -1.78 -19.97 50.65
N VAL A 1096 -0.88 -20.45 49.77
CA VAL A 1096 0.07 -19.59 49.05
C VAL A 1096 0.11 -19.96 47.57
N ASN A 1097 -0.27 -19.03 46.70
CA ASN A 1097 -0.21 -19.18 45.25
C ASN A 1097 1.01 -18.43 44.71
N PHE A 1098 1.63 -18.90 43.64
CA PHE A 1098 2.53 -18.06 42.89
C PHE A 1098 1.72 -17.16 41.94
N GLY A 1099 2.14 -15.92 41.69
CA GLY A 1099 1.35 -15.05 40.81
C GLY A 1099 1.86 -13.64 40.61
N TYR A 1100 0.98 -12.83 40.02
CA TYR A 1100 1.29 -11.47 39.58
C TYR A 1100 0.19 -10.52 40.03
N VAL A 1101 0.60 -9.35 40.52
CA VAL A 1101 -0.29 -8.23 40.86
C VAL A 1101 -0.05 -7.12 39.86
N MET A 1102 -1.12 -6.67 39.21
CA MET A 1102 -1.10 -5.49 38.36
C MET A 1102 -2.07 -4.44 38.88
N ILE A 1103 -1.60 -3.19 38.92
CA ILE A 1103 -2.41 -2.01 39.24
C ILE A 1103 -2.22 -0.98 38.12
N CYS A 1104 -3.29 -0.64 37.43
CA CYS A 1104 -3.34 0.45 36.46
C CYS A 1104 -4.06 1.64 37.09
N ARG A 1105 -3.34 2.72 37.37
CA ARG A 1105 -3.91 3.96 37.92
C ARG A 1105 -4.87 4.56 36.89
N LEU A 1106 -5.98 5.13 37.32
CA LEU A 1106 -6.92 5.82 36.43
C LEU A 1106 -6.93 7.32 36.71
N LEU A 1107 -7.39 8.09 35.71
CA LEU A 1107 -7.70 9.50 35.89
C LEU A 1107 -8.83 9.68 36.93
N PRO A 1108 -8.82 10.78 37.70
CA PRO A 1108 -9.91 11.10 38.62
C PRO A 1108 -11.28 11.08 37.92
N GLY A 1109 -12.29 10.49 38.57
CA GLY A 1109 -13.66 10.37 38.04
C GLY A 1109 -13.98 9.07 37.29
N LYS A 1110 -12.98 8.25 36.93
CA LYS A 1110 -13.18 6.89 36.42
C LYS A 1110 -13.47 5.90 37.58
N ARG A 1111 -14.11 4.76 37.28
CA ARG A 1111 -14.43 3.70 38.26
C ARG A 1111 -13.35 2.61 38.23
N GLY A 1112 -12.82 2.24 39.40
CA GLY A 1112 -11.87 1.14 39.52
C GLY A 1112 -12.54 -0.24 39.47
N SER A 1113 -11.73 -1.28 39.29
CA SER A 1113 -12.21 -2.66 39.18
C SER A 1113 -11.20 -3.66 39.75
N TYR A 1114 -11.67 -4.81 40.22
CA TYR A 1114 -10.83 -5.96 40.60
C TYR A 1114 -11.20 -7.19 39.76
N TYR A 1115 -10.21 -7.99 39.40
CA TYR A 1115 -10.41 -9.32 38.84
C TYR A 1115 -9.26 -10.25 39.25
N ASN A 1116 -9.59 -11.46 39.65
CA ASN A 1116 -8.63 -12.53 39.93
C ASN A 1116 -8.81 -13.64 38.90
N ARG A 1117 -7.71 -14.12 38.33
CA ARG A 1117 -7.70 -15.12 37.27
C ARG A 1117 -6.60 -16.14 37.50
N THR A 1118 -6.95 -17.42 37.35
CA THR A 1118 -5.96 -18.49 37.30
C THR A 1118 -5.33 -18.60 35.91
N ILE A 1119 -4.02 -18.76 35.87
CA ILE A 1119 -3.21 -19.01 34.67
C ILE A 1119 -2.27 -20.20 34.93
N HIS A 1120 -1.73 -20.80 33.86
CA HIS A 1120 -0.54 -21.63 34.01
C HIS A 1120 0.67 -20.73 34.26
N ASN A 1121 1.71 -21.26 34.91
CA ASN A 1121 2.93 -20.48 35.10
C ASN A 1121 3.54 -20.13 33.73
N PRO A 1122 3.78 -18.85 33.39
CA PRO A 1122 4.19 -18.43 32.05
C PRO A 1122 5.59 -18.93 31.66
N SER A 1123 5.64 -20.05 30.94
CA SER A 1123 6.86 -20.53 30.26
C SER A 1123 7.10 -19.87 28.90
N THR A 1124 6.09 -19.19 28.36
CA THR A 1124 6.15 -18.39 27.13
C THR A 1124 5.50 -17.02 27.33
N PRO A 1125 5.80 -16.02 26.48
CA PRO A 1125 5.22 -14.68 26.60
C PRO A 1125 3.68 -14.65 26.54
N ILE A 1126 3.04 -14.03 27.54
CA ILE A 1126 1.58 -13.78 27.62
C ILE A 1126 1.21 -12.30 27.74
N HIS A 1127 2.20 -11.40 27.68
CA HIS A 1127 2.02 -9.97 27.92
C HIS A 1127 1.03 -9.30 26.94
N GLN A 1128 0.84 -9.86 25.75
CA GLN A 1128 -0.16 -9.39 24.79
C GLN A 1128 -1.58 -9.68 25.26
N GLN A 1129 -1.82 -10.87 25.81
CA GLN A 1129 -3.11 -11.25 26.38
C GLN A 1129 -3.43 -10.42 27.63
N VAL A 1130 -2.42 -10.12 28.46
CA VAL A 1130 -2.57 -9.20 29.59
C VAL A 1130 -2.90 -7.78 29.10
N LYS A 1131 -2.19 -7.27 28.08
CA LYS A 1131 -2.50 -5.97 27.46
C LYS A 1131 -3.92 -5.93 26.89
N GLU A 1132 -4.33 -7.01 26.22
CA GLU A 1132 -5.65 -7.14 25.62
C GLU A 1132 -6.76 -7.17 26.68
N TYR A 1133 -6.54 -7.79 27.84
CA TYR A 1133 -7.50 -7.72 28.95
C TYR A 1133 -7.84 -6.27 29.33
N PHE A 1134 -6.86 -5.36 29.43
CA PHE A 1134 -7.15 -3.95 29.74
C PHE A 1134 -7.86 -3.24 28.60
N ARG A 1135 -7.50 -3.52 27.35
CA ARG A 1135 -8.22 -2.99 26.18
C ARG A 1135 -9.70 -3.42 26.21
N GLN A 1136 -9.96 -4.71 26.44
CA GLN A 1136 -11.31 -5.26 26.53
C GLN A 1136 -12.12 -4.66 27.69
N ARG A 1137 -11.47 -4.34 28.81
CA ARG A 1137 -12.11 -3.62 29.93
C ARG A 1137 -12.51 -2.21 29.55
N GLU A 1138 -11.60 -1.44 28.95
CA GLU A 1138 -11.90 -0.08 28.48
C GLU A 1138 -13.06 -0.07 27.48
N LEU A 1139 -13.11 -1.06 26.57
CA LEU A 1139 -14.23 -1.22 25.64
C LEU A 1139 -15.55 -1.44 26.37
N LEU A 1140 -15.58 -2.39 27.32
CA LEU A 1140 -16.79 -2.72 28.09
C LEU A 1140 -17.30 -1.56 28.94
N GLU A 1141 -16.41 -0.70 29.43
CA GLU A 1141 -16.75 0.45 30.27
C GLU A 1141 -17.25 1.67 29.48
N ASN A 1142 -17.17 1.66 28.14
CA ASN A 1142 -17.66 2.72 27.28
C ASN A 1142 -19.04 2.37 26.68
N PRO A 1143 -20.16 2.86 27.24
CA PRO A 1143 -21.51 2.43 26.84
C PRO A 1143 -21.88 2.84 25.41
N GLN A 1144 -21.29 3.92 24.88
CA GLN A 1144 -21.50 4.35 23.49
C GLN A 1144 -20.77 3.43 22.50
N ALA A 1145 -19.68 2.79 22.91
CA ALA A 1145 -18.92 1.87 22.08
C ALA A 1145 -19.53 0.45 22.04
N ASN A 1146 -20.22 0.02 23.12
CA ASN A 1146 -20.74 -1.33 23.28
C ASN A 1146 -21.85 -1.73 22.28
N GLY A 1147 -22.55 -0.77 21.66
CA GLY A 1147 -23.63 -1.03 20.71
C GLY A 1147 -23.18 -1.68 19.40
N ASP A 1148 -21.93 -1.43 19.01
CA ASP A 1148 -21.36 -1.80 17.71
C ASP A 1148 -20.25 -2.85 17.77
N LYS A 1149 -19.97 -3.44 18.95
CA LYS A 1149 -18.95 -4.50 19.07
C LYS A 1149 -19.53 -5.89 18.84
N PHE A 1150 -18.74 -6.77 18.25
CA PHE A 1150 -19.06 -8.18 18.00
C PHE A 1150 -18.27 -9.10 18.95
N LEU A 1151 -18.91 -10.18 19.38
CA LEU A 1151 -18.29 -11.23 20.18
C LEU A 1151 -17.56 -12.23 19.28
N VAL A 1152 -16.27 -12.44 19.53
CA VAL A 1152 -15.43 -13.36 18.75
C VAL A 1152 -14.72 -14.35 19.67
N LEU A 1153 -14.73 -15.64 19.31
CA LEU A 1153 -14.00 -16.70 20.02
C LEU A 1153 -12.49 -16.56 19.77
N SER A 1154 -11.70 -16.72 20.83
CA SER A 1154 -10.24 -16.67 20.74
C SER A 1154 -9.69 -17.85 19.93
N ARG A 1155 -8.76 -17.55 19.01
CA ARG A 1155 -8.16 -18.55 18.09
C ARG A 1155 -7.24 -19.55 18.76
N ASP A 1156 -6.77 -19.27 19.97
CA ASP A 1156 -5.84 -20.14 20.71
C ASP A 1156 -6.55 -21.29 21.45
N ILE A 1157 -7.89 -21.31 21.46
CA ILE A 1157 -8.69 -22.23 22.26
C ILE A 1157 -9.16 -23.41 21.43
N TYR A 1158 -9.00 -24.61 21.99
CA TYR A 1158 -9.41 -25.88 21.40
C TYR A 1158 -10.44 -26.57 22.30
N PHE A 1159 -11.30 -27.36 21.66
CA PHE A 1159 -12.28 -28.21 22.34
C PHE A 1159 -11.78 -29.66 22.41
N ARG A 1160 -11.86 -30.28 23.58
CA ARG A 1160 -11.71 -31.73 23.76
C ARG A 1160 -13.04 -32.32 24.20
N THR A 1161 -13.48 -33.36 23.51
CA THR A 1161 -14.68 -34.12 23.88
C THR A 1161 -14.31 -35.56 24.19
N GLU A 1162 -14.68 -36.04 25.37
CA GLU A 1162 -14.61 -37.46 25.74
C GLU A 1162 -16.03 -38.02 25.85
N VAL A 1163 -16.28 -39.16 25.18
CA VAL A 1163 -17.56 -39.87 25.18
C VAL A 1163 -17.35 -41.23 25.85
N ASN A 1164 -17.98 -41.46 27.01
CA ASN A 1164 -17.93 -42.76 27.67
C ASN A 1164 -18.91 -43.73 26.99
N HIS A 1165 -18.47 -44.96 26.73
CA HIS A 1165 -19.27 -45.98 26.04
C HIS A 1165 -20.45 -46.54 26.87
N ASP A 1166 -20.43 -46.42 28.20
CA ASP A 1166 -21.42 -47.03 29.09
C ASP A 1166 -22.39 -46.05 29.79
N ILE A 1167 -22.22 -44.73 29.63
CA ILE A 1167 -23.12 -43.72 30.19
C ILE A 1167 -23.27 -42.59 29.18
N ALA A 1168 -24.50 -42.14 28.91
CA ALA A 1168 -24.82 -41.04 27.98
C ALA A 1168 -24.27 -39.64 28.40
N SER A 1169 -23.28 -39.56 29.30
CA SER A 1169 -22.66 -38.32 29.77
C SER A 1169 -21.42 -37.98 28.95
N ARG A 1170 -21.46 -36.84 28.26
CA ARG A 1170 -20.36 -36.25 27.50
C ARG A 1170 -19.52 -35.33 28.40
N LYS A 1171 -18.18 -35.39 28.30
CA LYS A 1171 -17.27 -34.46 28.99
C LYS A 1171 -16.62 -33.54 27.96
N ILE A 1172 -16.73 -32.22 28.16
CA ILE A 1172 -16.21 -31.20 27.24
C ILE A 1172 -15.24 -30.29 27.99
N GLU A 1173 -14.05 -30.10 27.42
CA GLU A 1173 -13.01 -29.23 27.97
C GLU A 1173 -12.54 -28.20 26.94
N LEU A 1174 -12.31 -26.97 27.39
CA LEU A 1174 -11.60 -25.90 26.68
C LEU A 1174 -10.15 -25.90 27.15
N PHE A 1175 -9.20 -25.86 26.23
CA PHE A 1175 -7.78 -25.80 26.57
C PHE A 1175 -6.98 -25.09 25.47
N ALA A 1176 -5.79 -24.58 25.82
CA ALA A 1176 -4.85 -23.99 24.87
C ALA A 1176 -3.46 -24.62 25.09
N PRO A 1177 -3.02 -25.57 24.23
CA PRO A 1177 -1.85 -26.41 24.52
C PRO A 1177 -0.53 -25.63 24.59
N ASN A 1178 -0.43 -24.48 23.92
CA ASN A 1178 0.81 -23.70 23.79
C ASN A 1178 0.68 -22.26 24.33
N ASN A 1179 -0.38 -21.96 25.10
CA ASN A 1179 -0.59 -20.62 25.64
C ASN A 1179 -0.90 -20.66 27.14
N PRO A 1180 0.07 -20.33 28.02
CA PRO A 1180 -0.09 -20.46 29.46
C PRO A 1180 -1.07 -19.44 30.07
N TYR A 1181 -1.57 -18.49 29.28
CA TYR A 1181 -2.63 -17.57 29.70
C TYR A 1181 -3.96 -18.29 29.97
N TYR A 1182 -4.21 -19.44 29.33
CA TYR A 1182 -5.44 -20.22 29.51
C TYR A 1182 -5.17 -21.46 30.35
N THR A 1183 -6.01 -21.70 31.34
CA THR A 1183 -6.12 -23.00 32.03
C THR A 1183 -7.08 -23.92 31.27
N THR A 1184 -7.23 -25.15 31.74
CA THR A 1184 -8.27 -26.05 31.22
C THR A 1184 -9.61 -25.75 31.91
N TYR A 1185 -10.66 -25.55 31.12
CA TYR A 1185 -12.01 -25.32 31.64
C TYR A 1185 -12.93 -26.46 31.23
N ARG A 1186 -13.59 -27.11 32.19
CA ARG A 1186 -14.68 -28.02 31.91
C ARG A 1186 -15.97 -27.23 31.71
N ILE A 1187 -16.62 -27.42 30.58
CA ILE A 1187 -17.85 -26.72 30.22
C ILE A 1187 -19.01 -27.69 30.00
N THR A 1188 -20.24 -27.21 30.16
CA THR A 1188 -21.44 -27.96 29.81
C THR A 1188 -21.69 -27.96 28.30
N ASP A 1189 -22.51 -28.89 27.81
CA ASP A 1189 -22.94 -28.91 26.40
C ASP A 1189 -23.63 -27.59 25.99
N ALA A 1190 -24.30 -26.90 26.92
CA ALA A 1190 -24.94 -25.61 26.66
C ALA A 1190 -23.90 -24.51 26.34
N VAL A 1191 -22.85 -24.39 27.16
CA VAL A 1191 -21.75 -23.45 26.91
C VAL A 1191 -20.99 -23.82 25.63
N TYR A 1192 -20.77 -25.11 25.38
CA TYR A 1192 -20.13 -25.60 24.16
C TYR A 1192 -20.86 -25.14 22.90
N ARG A 1193 -22.18 -25.42 22.80
CA ARG A 1193 -23.00 -25.01 21.65
C ARG A 1193 -23.04 -23.49 21.47
N MET A 1194 -23.14 -22.76 22.56
CA MET A 1194 -23.14 -21.31 22.53
C MET A 1194 -21.81 -20.71 22.04
N LEU A 1195 -20.67 -21.28 22.44
CA LEU A 1195 -19.37 -20.85 21.89
C LEU A 1195 -19.26 -21.19 20.41
N GLN A 1196 -19.80 -22.32 19.96
CA GLN A 1196 -19.88 -22.65 18.53
C GLN A 1196 -20.80 -21.69 17.77
N ASP A 1197 -21.93 -21.32 18.35
CA ASP A 1197 -22.84 -20.33 17.79
C ASP A 1197 -22.13 -18.98 17.68
N ILE A 1198 -21.45 -18.51 18.72
CA ILE A 1198 -20.67 -17.26 18.70
C ILE A 1198 -19.53 -17.33 17.68
N ASP A 1199 -18.80 -18.44 17.57
CA ASP A 1199 -17.73 -18.59 16.58
C ASP A 1199 -18.28 -18.52 15.14
N SER A 1200 -19.47 -19.10 14.92
CA SER A 1200 -20.14 -19.13 13.62
C SER A 1200 -20.78 -17.80 13.24
N ILE A 1201 -21.51 -17.17 14.16
CA ILE A 1201 -22.37 -16.01 13.87
C ILE A 1201 -21.79 -14.69 14.36
N GLN A 1202 -20.82 -14.72 15.28
CA GLN A 1202 -20.15 -13.54 15.86
C GLN A 1202 -21.10 -12.40 16.19
N PRO A 1203 -22.05 -12.60 17.12
CA PRO A 1203 -23.17 -11.70 17.29
C PRO A 1203 -22.72 -10.35 17.88
N ARG A 1204 -23.47 -9.28 17.60
CA ARG A 1204 -23.30 -8.00 18.28
C ARG A 1204 -23.49 -8.19 19.77
N LEU A 1205 -22.61 -7.60 20.58
CA LEU A 1205 -22.68 -7.64 22.03
C LEU A 1205 -24.05 -7.15 22.50
N SER A 1206 -24.55 -6.04 21.97
CA SER A 1206 -25.85 -5.45 22.33
C SER A 1206 -27.06 -6.36 22.06
N GLU A 1207 -27.00 -7.18 21.01
CA GLU A 1207 -28.08 -8.11 20.62
C GLU A 1207 -27.98 -9.45 21.35
N PHE A 1208 -26.76 -9.85 21.70
CA PHE A 1208 -26.50 -11.11 22.37
C PHE A 1208 -26.56 -10.99 23.89
N LEU A 1209 -26.24 -9.83 24.43
CA LEU A 1209 -26.19 -9.58 25.87
C LEU A 1209 -27.61 -9.39 26.43
N THR A 1210 -27.96 -10.21 27.40
CA THR A 1210 -29.21 -10.13 28.16
C THR A 1210 -28.89 -10.01 29.65
N PRO A 1211 -29.79 -9.46 30.49
CA PRO A 1211 -29.57 -9.40 31.93
C PRO A 1211 -29.25 -10.77 32.57
N VAL A 1212 -29.75 -11.85 31.96
CA VAL A 1212 -29.54 -13.23 32.41
C VAL A 1212 -28.13 -13.74 32.05
N ASN A 1213 -27.54 -13.26 30.96
CA ASN A 1213 -26.35 -13.84 30.36
C ASN A 1213 -25.09 -12.93 30.47
N GLN A 1214 -25.29 -11.65 30.81
CA GLN A 1214 -24.25 -10.63 30.89
C GLN A 1214 -23.06 -11.02 31.78
N LYS A 1215 -23.34 -11.53 32.98
CA LYS A 1215 -22.29 -11.84 33.97
C LYS A 1215 -21.30 -12.88 33.44
N TRP A 1216 -21.77 -13.90 32.73
CA TRP A 1216 -20.90 -14.95 32.20
C TRP A 1216 -20.21 -14.53 30.91
N ILE A 1217 -20.85 -13.72 30.05
CA ILE A 1217 -20.17 -13.14 28.87
C ILE A 1217 -18.97 -12.34 29.30
N TYR A 1218 -19.14 -11.49 30.32
CA TYR A 1218 -18.04 -10.69 30.85
C TYR A 1218 -16.95 -11.57 31.45
N ASP A 1219 -17.31 -12.64 32.17
CA ASP A 1219 -16.34 -13.62 32.69
C ASP A 1219 -15.52 -14.29 31.57
N LEU A 1220 -16.16 -14.71 30.47
CA LEU A 1220 -15.47 -15.27 29.30
C LEU A 1220 -14.56 -14.24 28.61
N ILE A 1221 -14.98 -12.97 28.54
CA ILE A 1221 -14.15 -11.89 27.99
C ILE A 1221 -12.95 -11.63 28.90
N TYR A 1222 -13.13 -11.59 30.22
CA TYR A 1222 -12.03 -11.43 31.17
C TYR A 1222 -11.12 -12.65 31.22
N LYS A 1223 -11.64 -13.84 30.91
CA LYS A 1223 -10.88 -15.07 30.64
C LYS A 1223 -10.25 -15.08 29.24
N GLY A 1224 -10.46 -14.06 28.42
CA GLY A 1224 -9.93 -13.96 27.05
C GLY A 1224 -10.44 -15.05 26.11
N ILE A 1225 -11.46 -15.82 26.54
CA ILE A 1225 -12.10 -16.87 25.74
C ILE A 1225 -12.91 -16.20 24.63
N LEU A 1226 -13.60 -15.13 24.98
CA LEU A 1226 -14.25 -14.23 24.04
C LEU A 1226 -13.49 -12.91 23.98
N THR A 1227 -13.56 -12.22 22.85
CA THR A 1227 -13.03 -10.87 22.67
C THR A 1227 -14.05 -10.00 21.96
N LEU A 1228 -14.09 -8.71 22.31
CA LEU A 1228 -14.85 -7.70 21.59
C LEU A 1228 -14.01 -7.16 20.43
N ARG A 1229 -14.67 -7.07 19.28
CA ARG A 1229 -14.12 -6.52 18.03
C ARG A 1229 -15.10 -5.53 17.42
N ASP A 1230 -14.61 -4.64 16.60
CA ASP A 1230 -15.43 -3.59 15.98
C ASP A 1230 -16.22 -4.10 14.76
N GLU A 1231 -15.86 -5.25 14.22
CA GLU A 1231 -16.48 -5.84 13.03
C GLU A 1231 -16.68 -7.36 13.15
N GLN A 1232 -17.70 -7.84 12.45
CA GLN A 1232 -18.05 -9.25 12.28
C GLN A 1232 -17.18 -9.85 11.17
N ILE A 1233 -16.51 -10.97 11.44
CA ILE A 1233 -15.65 -11.70 10.48
C ILE A 1233 -16.48 -12.59 9.55
N VAL A 1234 -17.72 -12.96 9.93
CA VAL A 1234 -18.60 -13.86 9.17
C VAL A 1234 -19.98 -13.21 8.94
N ASN A 1235 -20.40 -13.10 7.68
CA ASN A 1235 -21.71 -12.55 7.30
C ASN A 1235 -22.76 -13.68 7.24
N ASP A 1236 -23.57 -13.83 8.28
CA ASP A 1236 -24.78 -14.66 8.19
C ASP A 1236 -25.96 -14.01 8.93
N ASN A 1237 -27.09 -13.88 8.23
CA ASN A 1237 -28.33 -13.29 8.76
C ASN A 1237 -29.12 -14.32 9.59
N PHE A 1238 -28.55 -14.78 10.71
CA PHE A 1238 -29.20 -15.74 11.61
C PHE A 1238 -29.64 -15.08 12.92
N ARG A 1239 -30.89 -15.31 13.35
CA ARG A 1239 -31.38 -14.83 14.65
C ARG A 1239 -30.92 -15.77 15.77
N PRO A 1240 -30.27 -15.28 16.84
CA PRO A 1240 -29.79 -16.12 17.94
C PRO A 1240 -30.97 -16.86 18.59
N ARG A 1241 -30.81 -18.16 18.85
CA ARG A 1241 -31.79 -18.93 19.64
C ARG A 1241 -31.67 -18.51 21.11
N ALA A 1242 -32.80 -18.29 21.77
CA ALA A 1242 -32.83 -18.04 23.20
C ALA A 1242 -32.23 -19.25 23.95
N VAL A 1243 -31.14 -19.02 24.67
CA VAL A 1243 -30.52 -20.04 25.53
C VAL A 1243 -31.35 -20.16 26.80
N ALA A 1244 -32.22 -21.17 26.87
CA ALA A 1244 -32.95 -21.50 28.10
C ALA A 1244 -31.98 -22.15 29.10
N ASN A 1245 -31.92 -21.62 30.33
CA ASN A 1245 -30.90 -21.98 31.30
C ASN A 1245 -31.41 -23.04 32.28
N ASN A 1246 -30.71 -24.18 32.35
CA ASN A 1246 -30.67 -25.03 33.53
C ASN A 1246 -29.31 -25.77 33.70
N ASP A 1247 -28.23 -25.39 32.99
CA ASP A 1247 -26.89 -25.99 33.17
C ASP A 1247 -25.77 -25.14 32.49
N MET A 1248 -25.62 -23.86 32.88
CA MET A 1248 -24.51 -22.99 32.42
C MET A 1248 -23.37 -23.00 33.46
N ALA A 1249 -22.51 -24.01 33.42
CA ALA A 1249 -21.36 -24.14 34.32
C ALA A 1249 -20.03 -24.18 33.54
N ILE A 1250 -19.08 -23.35 33.97
CA ILE A 1250 -17.67 -23.38 33.55
C ILE A 1250 -16.87 -23.67 34.80
N LEU A 1251 -16.38 -24.91 34.91
CA LEU A 1251 -15.54 -25.34 36.01
C LEU A 1251 -14.08 -25.27 35.55
N GLU A 1252 -13.33 -24.33 36.11
CA GLU A 1252 -11.88 -24.29 35.93
C GLU A 1252 -11.26 -25.54 36.56
N LEU A 1253 -10.57 -26.35 35.75
CA LEU A 1253 -9.87 -27.53 36.23
C LEU A 1253 -8.49 -27.08 36.72
N GLN A 1254 -8.22 -27.29 38.00
CA GLN A 1254 -6.91 -26.99 38.56
C GLN A 1254 -5.84 -27.83 37.85
N SER A 1255 -4.85 -27.17 37.26
CA SER A 1255 -3.65 -27.84 36.80
C SER A 1255 -2.74 -28.13 37.99
N LYS A 1256 -2.37 -29.41 38.15
CA LYS A 1256 -1.26 -29.80 39.02
C LYS A 1256 0.04 -29.29 38.41
N THR A 1257 0.36 -28.02 38.62
CA THR A 1257 1.65 -27.45 38.23
C THR A 1257 2.09 -26.57 39.38
N THR A 1258 2.92 -27.14 40.25
CA THR A 1258 3.61 -26.40 41.30
C THR A 1258 5.07 -26.27 40.90
N PRO A 1259 5.52 -25.09 40.42
CA PRO A 1259 6.94 -24.79 40.38
C PRO A 1259 7.28 -23.77 41.48
N THR A 1260 7.66 -24.24 42.66
CA THR A 1260 8.52 -23.44 43.55
C THR A 1260 9.93 -23.40 42.98
N CYS A 1261 10.75 -22.42 43.37
CA CYS A 1261 12.19 -22.39 43.06
C CYS A 1261 12.96 -23.68 43.45
N LEU A 1262 12.34 -24.55 44.25
CA LEU A 1262 12.83 -25.87 44.67
C LEU A 1262 11.97 -27.06 44.16
N SER A 1263 10.93 -26.87 43.34
CA SER A 1263 10.10 -28.02 42.87
C SER A 1263 10.86 -28.99 41.95
N SER A 1264 12.00 -28.58 41.42
CA SER A 1264 12.93 -29.43 40.65
C SER A 1264 13.66 -30.48 41.52
N TYR A 1265 13.21 -30.72 42.75
CA TYR A 1265 13.67 -31.81 43.60
C TYR A 1265 12.67 -32.97 43.70
N LEU A 1266 11.44 -32.80 43.19
CA LEU A 1266 10.37 -33.79 43.31
C LEU A 1266 9.65 -34.01 41.97
N VAL A 1267 10.30 -34.71 41.05
CA VAL A 1267 9.61 -35.53 40.04
C VAL A 1267 10.26 -36.92 40.02
N ALA A 1268 9.82 -37.77 40.94
CA ALA A 1268 9.93 -39.21 40.82
C ALA A 1268 8.53 -39.79 41.02
N GLY A 1269 7.91 -40.20 39.92
CA GLY A 1269 6.55 -40.75 39.87
C GLY A 1269 5.89 -40.53 38.52
#